data_AF-A0AAP0GVU1-F1
#
_entry.id   AF-A0AAP0GVU1-F1
#
_cell.length_a   1.000
_cell.length_b   1.000
_cell.length_c   1.000
_cell.angle_alpha   90.00
_cell.angle_beta   90.00
_cell.angle_gamma   90.00
#
_symmetry.space_group_name_H-M   'P 1'
#
loop_
_entity.id
_entity.type
_entity.pdbx_description
1 polymer ?
#
loop_
_entity_poly.entity_id
_entity_poly.type
_entity_poly.pdbx_seq_one_letter_code
_entity_poly.pdbx_strand_id
1 'polypeptide(L)'
;MYRTVSDHLQRSDSDQHLRQGQCLTCSQGHTSSLILQTLEGGSICLVCLSNLISNPNSPTVHVSYALSQFSHAISQPIFLHNLLTYHPHFLVSPLITTIASFEDEPLAKQTIDLISELCSSGDCSIYGEFVARVSDRLSSGSLSWSRRQIYMLHCLGVLLDSQKNDPYTYIKEKDALYMNLVTGLQLPSEEIQGEILFVLYKMCVIQHGWLGNINGDALCGHSSKILHLSLEALLKTQRDDVRMNCIALLSVLARRGFFENAFENDDEADNFMETTEHELEKTPLNLLFAEAIKSPLLSSDSEVQTATLDLIVLYLSCGGVSEKEVQVLVEENIADYVFEILRLSGCKKDSLVSSSLQVLDMLSVAEVAFKQRLAIGFTTLVPVLRYVAEVPFHPVQCQSLKLVSECVSNCPGIISSFNIEEISLVITGMLKKHVDGDANMLPETFTLVCSVLVALMKSPSSQSLAKSLEDASRYTITICLSYYAGHSSQMLNSLYLLKEAYEYSFETNTIHSNYKELRDCILDICETKLLPWVSMSINEIDEDIALGVLELFHSILIQTDFHPKKFVDVLVSSSWFSFSFGCLGLFPTEKMKWRVYFLLSSILDVILGNDSGQPVRDVALHLPSDPIDLLFLLGQKGSHNQEVFCCQSAVLLILYTSSLYDDRLADDRMVLASLEQYILLNNTEILGGIVKPLIMEVLINLYALYRGLAKITYQIPYSQDAENTLFHLVTEIPIDTLSTRIHRISLKWLFQQERICKYLCGQILRWCRRCIIYGSQIVVCNDTETLKFKEIAELVASGDNYGAKLVVCLLTELLEENGHEDDIILLLNMIASVITLFPAASGQLCLNGISLAIQNVYHHHSSSGEIFNATCQLVFTILQSVDSESLSDDEDWITVSTELMHYLISTITENGCTQEALLVMGILSLILHHSLHQNLLEASKTIPLNTQLISLVNETIHEACLKGPALYDHDESTQTGEALIFFLMLNYFCLRSVQVVLPGIEDAHSLLDSENRNQQSLFYISIRCHDLCRLLHFGSPPVKLISSYCLLELFQRITEQKSKEPDKVKVKQDTHHMRSIISVLQGLIFHSDIRVATNCALCISMAVVWLNQAEKDIWYQLITQELVMTLAVSGLASKSIMIHCKPAVEIAVLMLKLEQVPKWISDVFDDSCISGIIQNLSAGSITREMVMLFRELIRSGHLNSKHIACLNQLFQACRRRVYSEDSKDDETEDRKKNMVVFPDDLGKVYEVLISLISPESSPNEGLLEEIEVFCETLMETE
;
A
#
# COMPACT_ATOMS: atom_id res chain seq x y z
N MET A 1 21.19 -88.79 11.24
CA MET A 1 22.32 -89.32 12.03
C MET A 1 22.25 -88.67 13.39
N TYR A 2 22.09 -89.29 14.56
CA TYR A 2 21.89 -90.65 15.11
C TYR A 2 21.09 -90.37 16.41
N ARG A 3 19.95 -91.04 16.73
CA ARG A 3 19.86 -92.32 17.49
C ARG A 3 20.62 -92.27 18.84
N THR A 4 20.14 -92.68 20.03
CA THR A 4 18.99 -93.49 20.49
C THR A 4 19.17 -93.81 22.00
N VAL A 5 18.05 -94.13 22.71
CA VAL A 5 17.89 -95.23 23.72
C VAL A 5 18.55 -95.00 25.10
N SER A 6 17.78 -94.80 26.18
CA SER A 6 17.10 -95.78 27.06
C SER A 6 18.06 -96.68 27.86
N ASP A 7 18.01 -96.62 29.19
CA ASP A 7 17.40 -97.66 30.04
C ASP A 7 17.72 -97.48 31.54
N HIS A 8 16.75 -97.92 32.31
CA HIS A 8 16.67 -98.10 33.76
C HIS A 8 17.93 -98.68 34.46
N LEU A 9 18.21 -98.26 35.71
CA LEU A 9 17.82 -98.98 36.95
C LEU A 9 18.53 -98.43 38.22
N GLN A 10 17.75 -98.38 39.31
CA GLN A 10 18.07 -98.68 40.74
C GLN A 10 17.82 -97.59 41.82
N ARG A 11 16.61 -97.70 42.39
CA ARG A 11 16.22 -97.76 43.83
C ARG A 11 17.13 -97.15 44.91
N SER A 12 16.48 -96.41 45.81
CA SER A 12 16.22 -96.83 47.21
C SER A 12 14.89 -96.22 47.66
N ASP A 13 13.82 -97.00 47.78
CA ASP A 13 13.27 -97.48 49.06
C ASP A 13 13.14 -96.38 50.14
N SER A 14 11.93 -95.81 50.21
CA SER A 14 11.26 -95.56 51.50
C SER A 14 9.76 -95.39 51.25
N ASP A 15 9.09 -96.53 51.02
CA ASP A 15 7.69 -96.69 51.37
C ASP A 15 7.58 -96.65 52.90
N GLN A 16 6.87 -95.66 53.44
CA GLN A 16 6.03 -95.75 54.64
C GLN A 16 5.43 -94.38 54.96
N HIS A 17 4.25 -94.09 54.40
CA HIS A 17 3.09 -93.53 55.11
C HIS A 17 1.89 -93.40 54.16
N LEU A 18 1.40 -94.55 53.70
CA LEU A 18 -0.02 -94.72 53.34
C LEU A 18 -0.79 -94.94 54.65
N ARG A 19 -1.59 -93.94 55.06
CA ARG A 19 -2.70 -93.91 56.05
C ARG A 19 -2.77 -92.45 56.54
N GLN A 20 -3.79 -91.64 56.33
CA GLN A 20 -5.22 -91.90 56.20
C GLN A 20 -5.80 -90.96 55.15
N GLY A 21 -6.40 -91.50 54.10
CA GLY A 21 -7.59 -90.86 53.57
C GLY A 21 -8.68 -91.00 54.64
N GLN A 22 -8.71 -90.08 55.61
CA GLN A 22 -9.97 -89.85 56.31
C GLN A 22 -10.92 -89.37 55.22
N CYS A 23 -11.98 -90.15 55.00
CA CYS A 23 -13.12 -89.67 54.25
C CYS A 23 -13.58 -88.42 54.99
N LEU A 24 -13.14 -87.24 54.53
CA LEU A 24 -13.58 -85.96 55.05
C LEU A 24 -15.08 -85.93 54.79
N THR A 25 -15.85 -86.29 55.80
CA THR A 25 -17.30 -86.13 55.80
C THR A 25 -17.60 -84.96 56.69
N CYS A 26 -18.44 -84.04 56.24
CA CYS A 26 -18.90 -82.97 57.10
C CYS A 26 -19.76 -83.57 58.24
N SER A 27 -20.14 -82.75 59.21
CA SER A 27 -21.01 -83.17 60.33
C SER A 27 -22.37 -83.76 59.91
N GLN A 28 -22.77 -83.59 58.63
CA GLN A 28 -23.99 -84.15 58.02
C GLN A 28 -23.73 -85.39 57.15
N GLY A 29 -22.49 -85.90 57.10
CA GLY A 29 -22.16 -87.14 56.38
C GLY A 29 -21.98 -87.00 54.87
N HIS A 30 -21.85 -85.78 54.32
CA HIS A 30 -21.65 -85.57 52.89
C HIS A 30 -20.27 -86.07 52.41
N THR A 31 -20.18 -86.49 51.14
CA THR A 31 -18.97 -87.09 50.55
C THR A 31 -17.80 -86.10 50.48
N SER A 32 -16.57 -86.61 50.62
CA SER A 32 -15.34 -85.79 50.58
C SER A 32 -15.16 -85.00 49.28
N SER A 33 -15.75 -85.47 48.18
CA SER A 33 -15.73 -84.76 46.89
C SER A 33 -16.40 -83.39 46.93
N LEU A 34 -17.31 -83.14 47.87
CA LEU A 34 -18.07 -81.88 48.00
C LEU A 34 -17.53 -80.97 49.12
N ILE A 35 -16.34 -81.28 49.63
CA ILE A 35 -15.68 -80.52 50.71
C ILE A 35 -14.38 -79.94 50.16
N LEU A 36 -14.31 -78.61 50.07
CA LEU A 36 -13.14 -77.89 49.58
C LEU A 36 -12.34 -77.32 50.75
N GLN A 37 -11.01 -77.50 50.75
CA GLN A 37 -10.15 -76.98 51.81
C GLN A 37 -9.75 -75.53 51.55
N THR A 38 -9.85 -74.71 52.58
CA THR A 38 -9.34 -73.33 52.58
C THR A 38 -7.88 -73.31 53.02
N LEU A 39 -7.10 -72.35 52.54
CA LEU A 39 -5.68 -72.20 52.88
C LEU A 39 -5.44 -71.90 54.37
N GLU A 40 -6.46 -71.41 55.07
CA GLU A 40 -6.44 -71.11 56.51
C GLU A 40 -6.64 -72.36 57.39
N GLY A 41 -6.66 -73.56 56.79
CA GLY A 41 -6.80 -74.84 57.51
C GLY A 41 -8.24 -75.26 57.80
N GLY A 42 -9.23 -74.59 57.21
CA GLY A 42 -10.65 -74.94 57.28
C GLY A 42 -11.14 -75.74 56.06
N SER A 43 -12.41 -76.15 56.08
CA SER A 43 -13.04 -76.78 54.92
C SER A 43 -14.49 -76.34 54.75
N ILE A 44 -14.88 -75.96 53.54
CA ILE A 44 -16.25 -75.60 53.18
C ILE A 44 -16.92 -76.80 52.51
N CYS A 45 -17.97 -77.33 53.14
CA CYS A 45 -18.83 -78.33 52.52
C CYS A 45 -19.86 -77.61 51.64
N LEU A 46 -19.77 -77.81 50.32
CA LEU A 46 -20.63 -77.16 49.34
C LEU A 46 -22.12 -77.46 49.55
N VAL A 47 -22.48 -78.69 49.94
CA VAL A 47 -23.87 -79.06 50.26
C VAL A 47 -24.40 -78.33 51.51
N CYS A 48 -23.60 -78.24 52.57
CA CYS A 48 -24.00 -77.53 53.79
C CYS A 48 -24.11 -76.04 53.54
N LEU A 49 -23.17 -75.46 52.77
CA LEU A 49 -23.21 -74.08 52.34
C LEU A 49 -24.48 -73.82 51.51
N SER A 50 -24.73 -74.64 50.48
CA SER A 50 -25.92 -74.58 49.64
C SER A 50 -27.21 -74.62 50.45
N ASN A 51 -27.35 -75.58 51.37
CA ASN A 51 -28.55 -75.69 52.20
C ASN A 51 -28.74 -74.50 53.14
N LEU A 52 -27.64 -73.94 53.66
CA LEU A 52 -27.67 -72.76 54.52
C LEU A 52 -28.13 -71.52 53.76
N ILE A 53 -27.56 -71.27 52.58
CA ILE A 53 -27.80 -70.06 51.80
C ILE A 53 -29.11 -70.11 51.00
N SER A 54 -29.62 -71.29 50.65
CA SER A 54 -30.88 -71.45 49.90
C SER A 54 -32.12 -71.61 50.76
N ASN A 55 -31.98 -71.75 52.07
CA ASN A 55 -33.13 -71.91 52.96
C ASN A 55 -33.64 -70.54 53.42
N PRO A 56 -34.88 -70.15 53.07
CA PRO A 56 -35.45 -68.85 53.46
C PRO A 56 -35.59 -68.70 54.99
N ASN A 57 -35.61 -69.80 55.74
CA ASN A 57 -35.73 -69.78 57.20
C ASN A 57 -34.37 -69.66 57.93
N SER A 58 -33.24 -69.60 57.19
CA SER A 58 -31.92 -69.42 57.79
C SER A 58 -31.74 -68.00 58.35
N PRO A 59 -31.15 -67.81 59.55
CA PRO A 59 -30.85 -66.47 60.06
C PRO A 59 -29.88 -65.72 59.14
N THR A 60 -30.23 -64.48 58.76
CA THR A 60 -29.45 -63.65 57.81
C THR A 60 -28.00 -63.45 58.24
N VAL A 61 -27.73 -63.33 59.54
CA VAL A 61 -26.37 -63.23 60.10
C VAL A 61 -25.51 -64.46 59.77
N HIS A 62 -26.09 -65.66 59.81
CA HIS A 62 -25.36 -66.88 59.46
C HIS A 62 -25.18 -67.04 57.95
N VAL A 63 -26.17 -66.61 57.16
CA VAL A 63 -26.04 -66.59 55.69
C VAL A 63 -24.96 -65.57 55.27
N SER A 64 -24.99 -64.35 55.79
CA SER A 64 -23.97 -63.32 55.49
C SER A 64 -22.58 -63.74 55.93
N TYR A 65 -22.43 -64.34 57.12
CA TYR A 65 -21.15 -64.88 57.57
C TYR A 65 -20.67 -65.99 56.64
N ALA A 66 -21.54 -66.93 56.24
CA ALA A 66 -21.17 -68.01 55.34
C ALA A 66 -20.77 -67.50 53.95
N LEU A 67 -21.47 -66.50 53.40
CA LEU A 67 -21.11 -65.83 52.15
C LEU A 67 -19.79 -65.07 52.28
N SER A 68 -19.51 -64.44 53.43
CA SER A 68 -18.23 -63.74 53.68
C SER A 68 -17.06 -64.71 53.72
N GLN A 69 -17.21 -65.82 54.43
CA GLN A 69 -16.21 -66.90 54.47
C GLN A 69 -16.02 -67.53 53.09
N PHE A 70 -17.10 -67.65 52.31
CA PHE A 70 -17.04 -68.16 50.95
C PHE A 70 -16.35 -67.18 49.99
N SER A 71 -16.61 -65.88 50.09
CA SER A 71 -15.90 -64.83 49.34
C SER A 71 -14.40 -64.87 49.64
N HIS A 72 -14.03 -64.92 50.92
CA HIS A 72 -12.64 -65.05 51.32
C HIS A 72 -11.97 -66.33 50.76
N ALA A 73 -12.72 -67.44 50.71
CA ALA A 73 -12.25 -68.68 50.14
C ALA A 73 -12.11 -68.61 48.61
N ILE A 74 -13.04 -67.98 47.89
CA ILE A 74 -12.97 -67.75 46.44
C ILE A 74 -11.75 -66.91 46.09
N SER A 75 -11.39 -65.90 46.88
CA SER A 75 -10.19 -65.09 46.61
C SER A 75 -8.87 -65.90 46.72
N GLN A 76 -8.90 -67.16 47.18
CA GLN A 76 -7.75 -68.06 47.23
C GLN A 76 -7.63 -68.85 45.91
N PRO A 77 -6.53 -68.72 45.14
CA PRO A 77 -6.42 -69.32 43.81
C PRO A 77 -6.62 -70.84 43.76
N ILE A 78 -6.14 -71.56 44.78
CA ILE A 78 -6.23 -73.03 44.85
C ILE A 78 -7.67 -73.47 45.15
N PHE A 79 -8.37 -72.77 46.06
CA PHE A 79 -9.76 -73.08 46.39
C PHE A 79 -10.66 -72.81 45.18
N LEU A 80 -10.48 -71.66 44.54
CA LEU A 80 -11.20 -71.26 43.33
C LEU A 80 -10.96 -72.20 42.16
N HIS A 81 -9.71 -72.58 41.90
CA HIS A 81 -9.38 -73.54 40.85
C HIS A 81 -10.05 -74.89 41.08
N ASN A 82 -10.06 -75.39 42.32
CA ASN A 82 -10.73 -76.64 42.66
C ASN A 82 -12.27 -76.53 42.55
N LEU A 83 -12.85 -75.40 42.96
CA LEU A 83 -14.29 -75.15 42.82
C LEU A 83 -14.71 -75.11 41.35
N LEU A 84 -14.00 -74.35 40.50
CA LEU A 84 -14.32 -74.18 39.09
C LEU A 84 -14.02 -75.42 38.25
N THR A 85 -12.99 -76.21 38.59
CA THR A 85 -12.62 -77.41 37.81
C THR A 85 -13.56 -78.58 38.08
N TYR A 86 -13.94 -78.80 39.34
CA TYR A 86 -14.70 -79.99 39.75
C TYR A 86 -16.19 -79.74 40.00
N HIS A 87 -16.56 -78.51 40.41
CA HIS A 87 -17.93 -78.14 40.79
C HIS A 87 -18.39 -76.79 40.19
N PRO A 88 -18.12 -76.49 38.91
CA PRO A 88 -18.34 -75.15 38.32
C PRO A 88 -19.78 -74.63 38.47
N HIS A 89 -20.77 -75.51 38.35
CA HIS A 89 -22.19 -75.18 38.31
C HIS A 89 -22.92 -75.39 39.66
N PHE A 90 -22.24 -75.94 40.66
CA PHE A 90 -22.89 -76.44 41.88
C PHE A 90 -23.57 -75.33 42.70
N LEU A 91 -22.95 -74.15 42.76
CA LEU A 91 -23.42 -73.02 43.56
C LEU A 91 -24.28 -72.02 42.80
N VAL A 92 -24.54 -72.25 41.52
CA VAL A 92 -25.37 -71.34 40.69
C VAL A 92 -26.81 -71.29 41.21
N SER A 93 -27.50 -72.44 41.35
CA SER A 93 -28.87 -72.48 41.89
C SER A 93 -28.95 -71.94 43.32
N PRO A 94 -28.03 -72.33 44.22
CA PRO A 94 -28.10 -71.89 45.60
C PRO A 94 -27.99 -70.38 45.80
N LEU A 95 -27.05 -69.73 45.11
CA LEU A 95 -26.82 -68.29 45.20
C LEU A 95 -27.99 -67.47 44.62
N ILE A 96 -28.56 -67.91 43.50
CA ILE A 96 -29.75 -67.26 42.93
C ILE A 96 -30.95 -67.43 43.88
N THR A 97 -31.07 -68.58 44.53
CA THR A 97 -32.13 -68.82 45.52
C THR A 97 -31.96 -67.93 46.74
N THR A 98 -30.72 -67.62 47.15
CA THR A 98 -30.43 -66.64 48.21
C THR A 98 -31.01 -65.26 47.84
N ILE A 99 -30.74 -64.76 46.64
CA ILE A 99 -31.30 -63.47 46.17
C ILE A 99 -32.84 -63.51 46.12
N ALA A 100 -33.43 -64.62 45.68
CA ALA A 100 -34.89 -64.79 45.60
C ALA A 100 -35.59 -64.94 46.97
N SER A 101 -34.85 -65.31 48.02
CA SER A 101 -35.42 -65.70 49.32
C SER A 101 -35.35 -64.61 50.39
N PHE A 102 -34.34 -63.74 50.33
CA PHE A 102 -34.08 -62.73 51.36
C PHE A 102 -34.37 -61.29 50.87
N GLU A 103 -34.83 -60.43 51.77
CA GLU A 103 -35.11 -59.00 51.51
C GLU A 103 -34.02 -58.06 52.06
N ASP A 104 -32.91 -58.63 52.55
CA ASP A 104 -31.79 -57.89 53.14
C ASP A 104 -30.85 -57.40 52.03
N GLU A 105 -30.77 -56.08 51.86
CA GLU A 105 -29.97 -55.42 50.81
C GLU A 105 -28.46 -55.70 50.93
N PRO A 106 -27.79 -55.51 52.09
CA PRO A 106 -26.40 -55.92 52.27
C PRO A 106 -26.13 -57.37 51.88
N LEU A 107 -27.03 -58.29 52.27
CA LEU A 107 -26.90 -59.71 51.95
C LEU A 107 -27.04 -59.97 50.45
N ALA A 108 -28.01 -59.32 49.80
CA ALA A 108 -28.22 -59.40 48.36
C ALA A 108 -26.99 -58.86 47.61
N LYS A 109 -26.47 -57.70 47.98
CA LYS A 109 -25.26 -57.11 47.41
C LYS A 109 -24.05 -58.02 47.55
N GLN A 110 -23.82 -58.54 48.76
CA GLN A 110 -22.74 -59.52 49.03
C GLN A 110 -22.88 -60.77 48.14
N THR A 111 -24.10 -61.23 47.89
CA THR A 111 -24.37 -62.37 47.01
C THR A 111 -24.12 -62.02 45.54
N ILE A 112 -24.49 -60.82 45.09
CA ILE A 112 -24.29 -60.34 43.72
C ILE A 112 -22.79 -60.13 43.43
N ASP A 113 -22.04 -59.55 44.37
CA ASP A 113 -20.59 -59.37 44.26
C ASP A 113 -19.88 -60.74 44.11
N LEU A 114 -20.31 -61.73 44.89
CA LEU A 114 -19.85 -63.12 44.79
C LEU A 114 -20.18 -63.77 43.44
N ILE A 115 -21.39 -63.56 42.93
CA ILE A 115 -21.79 -64.05 41.60
C ILE A 115 -20.90 -63.40 40.53
N SER A 116 -20.64 -62.09 40.64
CA SER A 116 -19.76 -61.36 39.73
C SER A 116 -18.31 -61.88 39.78
N GLU A 117 -17.76 -62.13 40.97
CA GLU A 117 -16.41 -62.70 41.16
C GLU A 117 -16.29 -64.13 40.59
N LEU A 118 -17.34 -64.94 40.75
CA LEU A 118 -17.40 -66.29 40.15
C LEU A 118 -17.51 -66.22 38.62
N CYS A 119 -18.30 -65.29 38.09
CA CYS A 119 -18.42 -65.08 36.64
C CYS A 119 -17.14 -64.49 36.03
N SER A 120 -16.41 -63.65 36.76
CA SER A 120 -15.14 -63.07 36.30
C SER A 120 -14.01 -64.10 36.27
N SER A 121 -14.05 -65.10 37.15
CA SER A 121 -13.01 -66.12 37.27
C SER A 121 -13.32 -67.45 36.57
N GLY A 122 -14.60 -67.73 36.31
CA GLY A 122 -15.09 -68.98 35.73
C GLY A 122 -15.15 -69.04 34.21
N ASP A 123 -15.37 -70.25 33.69
CA ASP A 123 -15.65 -70.49 32.28
C ASP A 123 -16.98 -69.85 31.84
N CYS A 124 -17.08 -69.56 30.54
CA CYS A 124 -18.25 -68.95 29.91
C CYS A 124 -19.57 -69.70 30.17
N SER A 125 -19.52 -71.01 30.46
CA SER A 125 -20.71 -71.82 30.79
C SER A 125 -21.34 -71.42 32.13
N ILE A 126 -20.53 -71.04 33.13
CA ILE A 126 -21.00 -70.66 34.46
C ILE A 126 -21.71 -69.32 34.37
N TYR A 127 -21.08 -68.36 33.69
CA TYR A 127 -21.67 -67.07 33.38
C TYR A 127 -23.01 -67.21 32.64
N GLY A 128 -23.05 -68.03 31.57
CA GLY A 128 -24.28 -68.28 30.82
C GLY A 128 -25.40 -68.92 31.65
N GLU A 129 -25.06 -69.80 32.61
CA GLU A 129 -26.05 -70.40 33.50
C GLU A 129 -26.61 -69.40 34.53
N PHE A 130 -25.77 -68.51 35.09
CA PHE A 130 -26.24 -67.43 35.95
C PHE A 130 -27.20 -66.51 35.20
N VAL A 131 -26.83 -66.09 33.98
CA VAL A 131 -27.72 -65.26 33.13
C VAL A 131 -29.04 -65.97 32.88
N ALA A 132 -29.02 -67.24 32.44
CA ALA A 132 -30.24 -68.01 32.13
C ALA A 132 -31.16 -68.15 33.35
N ARG A 133 -30.62 -68.48 34.53
CA ARG A 133 -31.44 -68.71 35.72
C ARG A 133 -31.96 -67.42 36.35
N VAL A 134 -31.17 -66.34 36.32
CA VAL A 134 -31.62 -65.01 36.76
C VAL A 134 -32.72 -64.50 35.83
N SER A 135 -32.54 -64.62 34.51
CA SER A 135 -33.56 -64.24 33.54
C SER A 135 -34.82 -65.11 33.68
N ASP A 136 -34.70 -66.43 33.83
CA ASP A 136 -35.87 -67.33 33.99
C ASP A 136 -36.71 -66.95 35.23
N ARG A 137 -36.06 -66.52 36.33
CA ARG A 137 -36.75 -66.04 37.53
C ARG A 137 -37.50 -64.73 37.26
N LEU A 138 -36.89 -63.80 36.54
CA LEU A 138 -37.52 -62.53 36.16
C LEU A 138 -38.67 -62.73 35.15
N SER A 139 -38.52 -63.62 34.16
CA SER A 139 -39.56 -63.99 33.17
C SER A 139 -40.77 -64.65 33.81
N SER A 140 -40.59 -65.39 34.91
CA SER A 140 -41.70 -66.07 35.59
C SER A 140 -42.67 -65.15 36.35
N GLY A 141 -42.30 -63.89 36.60
CA GLY A 141 -43.09 -62.95 37.42
C GLY A 141 -43.26 -63.35 38.89
N SER A 142 -42.59 -64.42 39.34
CA SER A 142 -42.84 -65.09 40.63
C SER A 142 -42.56 -64.24 41.88
N LEU A 143 -41.79 -63.15 41.77
CA LEU A 143 -41.42 -62.29 42.90
C LEU A 143 -42.28 -61.02 43.04
N SER A 144 -43.33 -60.88 42.19
CA SER A 144 -44.39 -59.87 42.30
C SER A 144 -43.92 -58.44 42.65
N TRP A 145 -42.84 -57.96 42.02
CA TRP A 145 -42.26 -56.62 42.25
C TRP A 145 -41.88 -56.30 43.71
N SER A 146 -41.52 -57.32 44.50
CA SER A 146 -40.92 -57.16 45.83
C SER A 146 -39.46 -56.66 45.77
N ARG A 147 -38.86 -56.27 46.91
CA ARG A 147 -37.42 -55.91 46.99
C ARG A 147 -36.49 -56.99 46.41
N ARG A 148 -36.90 -58.25 46.47
CA ARG A 148 -36.16 -59.39 45.91
C ARG A 148 -36.09 -59.35 44.39
N GLN A 149 -37.16 -58.88 43.75
CA GLN A 149 -37.18 -58.62 42.31
C GLN A 149 -36.19 -57.52 41.94
N ILE A 150 -36.07 -56.46 42.75
CA ILE A 150 -35.09 -55.38 42.53
C ILE A 150 -33.66 -55.93 42.60
N TYR A 151 -33.34 -56.73 43.62
CA TYR A 151 -32.02 -57.36 43.72
C TYR A 151 -31.74 -58.33 42.56
N MET A 152 -32.77 -59.05 42.10
CA MET A 152 -32.66 -59.94 40.94
C MET A 152 -32.43 -59.16 39.64
N LEU A 153 -33.09 -57.99 39.48
CA LEU A 153 -32.86 -57.07 38.37
C LEU A 153 -31.45 -56.47 38.41
N HIS A 154 -31.00 -56.01 39.57
CA HIS A 154 -29.65 -55.50 39.76
C HIS A 154 -28.60 -56.58 39.45
N CYS A 155 -28.82 -57.81 39.92
CA CYS A 155 -27.97 -58.95 39.59
C CYS A 155 -27.93 -59.21 38.08
N LEU A 156 -29.06 -59.13 37.39
CA LEU A 156 -29.10 -59.26 35.93
C LEU A 156 -28.33 -58.10 35.27
N GLY A 157 -28.52 -56.87 35.72
CA GLY A 157 -27.78 -55.69 35.24
C GLY A 157 -26.27 -55.84 35.35
N VAL A 158 -25.76 -56.27 36.51
CA VAL A 158 -24.33 -56.56 36.75
C VAL A 158 -23.81 -57.64 35.81
N LEU A 159 -24.58 -58.72 35.61
CA LEU A 159 -24.19 -59.79 34.69
C LEU A 159 -24.14 -59.29 33.25
N LEU A 160 -25.11 -58.49 32.81
CA LEU A 160 -25.14 -57.92 31.47
C LEU A 160 -24.01 -56.91 31.23
N ASP A 161 -23.54 -56.21 32.25
CA ASP A 161 -22.47 -55.22 32.13
C ASP A 161 -21.05 -55.84 32.05
N SER A 162 -20.90 -57.11 32.39
CA SER A 162 -19.59 -57.77 32.51
C SER A 162 -18.81 -58.03 31.19
N GLN A 163 -19.34 -57.59 30.03
CA GLN A 163 -18.74 -57.67 28.68
C GLN A 163 -18.20 -59.05 28.21
N LYS A 164 -18.56 -60.14 28.89
CA LYS A 164 -18.14 -61.51 28.54
C LYS A 164 -19.18 -62.21 27.66
N ASN A 165 -18.80 -62.63 26.44
CA ASN A 165 -19.66 -63.31 25.47
C ASN A 165 -20.95 -62.54 25.11
N ASP A 166 -21.87 -63.20 24.40
CA ASP A 166 -23.23 -62.70 24.14
C ASP A 166 -24.22 -63.28 25.19
N PRO A 167 -24.48 -62.56 26.30
CA PRO A 167 -25.43 -63.03 27.32
C PRO A 167 -26.86 -63.16 26.80
N TYR A 168 -27.21 -62.47 25.72
CA TYR A 168 -28.54 -62.49 25.13
C TYR A 168 -28.91 -63.88 24.57
N THR A 169 -27.92 -64.71 24.24
CA THR A 169 -28.13 -66.10 23.80
C THR A 169 -28.61 -67.04 24.90
N TYR A 170 -28.30 -66.75 26.17
CA TYR A 170 -28.65 -67.61 27.30
C TYR A 170 -30.04 -67.33 27.87
N ILE A 171 -30.66 -66.21 27.49
CA ILE A 171 -32.03 -65.85 27.89
C ILE A 171 -33.02 -66.68 27.06
N LYS A 172 -33.78 -67.58 27.73
CA LYS A 172 -34.71 -68.50 27.07
C LYS A 172 -36.04 -67.86 26.70
N GLU A 173 -36.79 -67.34 27.68
CA GLU A 173 -38.11 -66.71 27.47
C GLU A 173 -37.98 -65.19 27.42
N LYS A 174 -37.57 -64.68 26.26
CA LYS A 174 -37.33 -63.25 26.01
C LYS A 174 -38.61 -62.42 26.05
N ASP A 175 -39.68 -62.87 25.40
CA ASP A 175 -40.96 -62.16 25.36
C ASP A 175 -41.58 -62.00 26.75
N ALA A 176 -41.56 -63.07 27.57
CA ALA A 176 -42.04 -63.02 28.95
C ALA A 176 -41.20 -62.08 29.84
N LEU A 177 -39.87 -62.03 29.61
CA LEU A 177 -39.00 -61.08 30.29
C LEU A 177 -39.37 -59.64 29.92
N TYR A 178 -39.47 -59.31 28.63
CA TYR A 178 -39.86 -57.98 28.17
C TYR A 178 -41.25 -57.57 28.68
N MET A 179 -42.23 -58.48 28.62
CA MET A 179 -43.58 -58.21 29.14
C MET A 179 -43.57 -57.87 30.63
N ASN A 180 -42.85 -58.64 31.45
CA ASN A 180 -42.72 -58.32 32.87
C ASN A 180 -42.02 -56.98 33.06
N LEU A 181 -40.88 -56.72 32.40
CA LEU A 181 -40.18 -55.44 32.51
C LEU A 181 -41.09 -54.26 32.13
N VAL A 182 -41.92 -54.39 31.09
CA VAL A 182 -42.93 -53.40 30.70
C VAL A 182 -43.98 -53.19 31.80
N THR A 183 -44.49 -54.27 32.41
CA THR A 183 -45.42 -54.16 33.55
C THR A 183 -44.77 -53.48 34.76
N GLY A 184 -43.47 -53.70 35.00
CA GLY A 184 -42.73 -53.06 36.07
C GLY A 184 -42.51 -51.57 35.86
N LEU A 185 -42.27 -51.12 34.61
CA LEU A 185 -42.13 -49.70 34.28
C LEU A 185 -43.40 -48.88 34.57
N GLN A 186 -44.57 -49.51 34.53
CA GLN A 186 -45.86 -48.87 34.85
C GLN A 186 -46.05 -48.59 36.35
N LEU A 187 -45.19 -49.15 37.22
CA LEU A 187 -45.28 -48.94 38.66
C LEU A 187 -44.71 -47.57 39.06
N PRO A 188 -45.32 -46.87 40.03
CA PRO A 188 -44.88 -45.55 40.48
C PRO A 188 -43.69 -45.66 41.47
N SER A 189 -42.62 -46.36 41.10
CA SER A 189 -41.43 -46.56 41.93
C SER A 189 -40.16 -46.27 41.14
N GLU A 190 -39.49 -45.17 41.45
CA GLU A 190 -38.27 -44.74 40.76
C GLU A 190 -37.11 -45.75 40.91
N GLU A 191 -37.02 -46.47 42.04
CA GLU A 191 -36.01 -47.50 42.27
C GLU A 191 -36.21 -48.71 41.34
N ILE A 192 -37.46 -49.17 41.21
CA ILE A 192 -37.82 -50.26 40.30
C ILE A 192 -37.64 -49.82 38.85
N GLN A 193 -38.13 -48.63 38.50
CA GLN A 193 -38.00 -48.06 37.16
C GLN A 193 -36.53 -47.90 36.76
N GLY A 194 -35.68 -47.36 37.65
CA GLY A 194 -34.26 -47.17 37.39
C GLY A 194 -33.52 -48.46 37.06
N GLU A 195 -33.75 -49.53 37.82
CA GLU A 195 -33.15 -50.86 37.57
C GLU A 195 -33.68 -51.50 36.29
N ILE A 196 -34.99 -51.39 36.01
CA ILE A 196 -35.58 -51.89 34.75
C ILE A 196 -35.00 -51.15 33.55
N LEU A 197 -34.91 -49.82 33.60
CA LEU A 197 -34.38 -49.00 32.51
C LEU A 197 -32.92 -49.38 32.21
N PHE A 198 -32.10 -49.60 33.25
CA PHE A 198 -30.72 -50.05 33.09
C PHE A 198 -30.62 -51.44 32.44
N VAL A 199 -31.42 -52.40 32.91
CA VAL A 199 -31.46 -53.76 32.34
C VAL A 199 -31.91 -53.73 30.88
N LEU A 200 -32.99 -52.99 30.57
CA LEU A 200 -33.47 -52.81 29.20
C LEU A 200 -32.41 -52.16 28.31
N TYR A 201 -31.73 -51.12 28.81
CA TYR A 201 -30.63 -50.48 28.11
C TYR A 201 -29.53 -51.48 27.75
N LYS A 202 -29.03 -52.25 28.73
CA LYS A 202 -27.96 -53.23 28.50
C LYS A 202 -28.38 -54.35 27.57
N MET A 203 -29.61 -54.86 27.71
CA MET A 203 -30.17 -55.86 26.79
C MET A 203 -30.22 -55.33 25.35
N CYS A 204 -30.67 -54.09 25.14
CA CYS A 204 -30.73 -53.47 23.82
C CYS A 204 -29.35 -53.24 23.19
N VAL A 205 -28.34 -52.84 23.98
CA VAL A 205 -26.96 -52.66 23.51
C VAL A 205 -26.35 -53.98 23.07
N ILE A 206 -26.45 -55.02 23.90
CA ILE A 206 -25.86 -56.34 23.61
C ILE A 206 -26.49 -56.95 22.37
N GLN A 207 -27.81 -56.86 22.23
CA GLN A 207 -28.52 -57.35 21.06
C GLN A 207 -27.99 -56.74 19.74
N HIS A 208 -27.62 -55.46 19.75
CA HIS A 208 -27.10 -54.76 18.57
C HIS A 208 -25.67 -55.19 18.20
N GLY A 209 -24.80 -55.44 19.19
CA GLY A 209 -23.39 -55.77 18.96
C GLY A 209 -23.13 -57.16 18.36
N TRP A 210 -24.05 -58.11 18.52
CA TRP A 210 -23.83 -59.52 18.18
C TRP A 210 -24.73 -60.07 17.05
N LEU A 211 -25.86 -59.42 16.75
CA LEU A 211 -26.83 -59.93 15.79
C LEU A 211 -26.82 -59.15 14.47
N GLY A 212 -26.07 -59.65 13.49
CA GLY A 212 -26.26 -59.29 12.08
C GLY A 212 -27.60 -59.82 11.56
N ASN A 213 -28.64 -58.99 11.62
CA ASN A 213 -29.78 -58.95 10.71
C ASN A 213 -30.51 -60.27 10.34
N ILE A 214 -30.72 -61.21 11.28
CA ILE A 214 -31.57 -62.40 11.02
C ILE A 214 -32.51 -62.71 12.19
N ASN A 215 -33.81 -62.64 11.86
CA ASN A 215 -35.01 -63.24 12.47
C ASN A 215 -35.49 -62.79 13.86
N GLY A 216 -36.68 -62.17 13.87
CA GLY A 216 -37.65 -62.19 14.97
C GLY A 216 -37.23 -61.44 16.22
N ASP A 217 -37.22 -60.11 16.17
CA ASP A 217 -36.88 -59.29 17.32
C ASP A 217 -38.04 -59.25 18.33
N ALA A 218 -37.91 -59.98 19.46
CA ALA A 218 -38.83 -59.89 20.61
C ALA A 218 -39.07 -58.44 21.07
N LEU A 219 -38.07 -57.57 20.87
CA LEU A 219 -38.18 -56.14 21.16
C LEU A 219 -39.17 -55.43 20.23
N CYS A 220 -39.30 -55.84 18.96
CA CYS A 220 -40.22 -55.21 18.01
C CYS A 220 -41.69 -55.30 18.44
N GLY A 221 -42.09 -56.36 19.15
CA GLY A 221 -43.46 -56.51 19.67
C GLY A 221 -43.80 -55.59 20.85
N HIS A 222 -42.79 -55.02 21.51
CA HIS A 222 -42.95 -54.20 22.72
C HIS A 222 -42.33 -52.80 22.61
N SER A 223 -41.70 -52.48 21.47
CA SER A 223 -40.89 -51.26 21.27
C SER A 223 -41.69 -49.97 21.47
N SER A 224 -42.91 -49.87 20.92
CA SER A 224 -43.76 -48.68 21.06
C SER A 224 -44.17 -48.43 22.52
N LYS A 225 -44.50 -49.50 23.25
CA LYS A 225 -44.89 -49.42 24.67
C LYS A 225 -43.69 -49.13 25.58
N ILE A 226 -42.53 -49.73 25.31
CA ILE A 226 -41.27 -49.43 26.02
C ILE A 226 -40.88 -47.97 25.79
N LEU A 227 -40.97 -47.49 24.55
CA LEU A 227 -40.65 -46.12 24.19
C LEU A 227 -41.56 -45.12 24.93
N HIS A 228 -42.88 -45.31 24.86
CA HIS A 228 -43.85 -44.46 25.56
C HIS A 228 -43.64 -44.46 27.09
N LEU A 229 -43.50 -45.63 27.72
CA LEU A 229 -43.31 -45.73 29.17
C LEU A 229 -41.96 -45.18 29.62
N SER A 230 -40.91 -45.29 28.79
CA SER A 230 -39.61 -44.69 29.09
C SER A 230 -39.70 -43.16 29.07
N LEU A 231 -40.40 -42.58 28.09
CA LEU A 231 -40.62 -41.13 28.05
C LEU A 231 -41.49 -40.64 29.23
N GLU A 232 -42.52 -41.39 29.60
CA GLU A 232 -43.35 -41.09 30.75
C GLU A 232 -42.56 -41.19 32.07
N ALA A 233 -41.66 -42.17 32.19
CA ALA A 233 -40.74 -42.28 33.33
C ALA A 233 -39.75 -41.11 33.38
N LEU A 234 -39.18 -40.70 32.23
CA LEU A 234 -38.29 -39.55 32.13
C LEU A 234 -38.97 -38.24 32.53
N LEU A 235 -40.22 -38.06 32.10
CA LEU A 235 -41.04 -36.90 32.41
C LEU A 235 -41.31 -36.78 33.93
N LYS A 236 -41.57 -37.90 34.60
CA LYS A 236 -42.00 -37.91 36.01
C LYS A 236 -40.84 -37.94 37.01
N THR A 237 -39.67 -38.44 36.61
CA THR A 237 -38.58 -38.68 37.57
C THR A 237 -37.85 -37.41 38.01
N GLN A 238 -37.49 -37.36 39.30
CA GLN A 238 -36.67 -36.29 39.88
C GLN A 238 -35.20 -36.70 40.10
N ARG A 239 -34.87 -37.96 39.85
CA ARG A 239 -33.58 -38.58 40.14
C ARG A 239 -32.69 -38.63 38.92
N ASP A 240 -31.53 -37.98 38.98
CA ASP A 240 -30.59 -37.90 37.85
C ASP A 240 -30.02 -39.28 37.44
N ASP A 241 -29.87 -40.22 38.37
CA ASP A 241 -29.47 -41.60 38.04
C ASP A 241 -30.51 -42.36 37.22
N VAL A 242 -31.80 -42.15 37.53
CA VAL A 242 -32.91 -42.71 36.75
C VAL A 242 -33.03 -42.02 35.39
N ARG A 243 -32.83 -40.68 35.33
CA ARG A 243 -32.78 -39.93 34.07
C ARG A 243 -31.68 -40.46 33.16
N MET A 244 -30.46 -40.67 33.67
CA MET A 244 -29.35 -41.20 32.89
C MET A 244 -29.64 -42.59 32.32
N ASN A 245 -30.19 -43.50 33.13
CA ASN A 245 -30.58 -44.82 32.64
C ASN A 245 -31.67 -44.74 31.56
N CYS A 246 -32.63 -43.84 31.72
CA CYS A 246 -33.68 -43.62 30.74
C CYS A 246 -33.13 -43.04 29.43
N ILE A 247 -32.32 -41.98 29.51
CA ILE A 247 -31.67 -41.35 28.36
C ILE A 247 -30.81 -42.38 27.62
N ALA A 248 -30.01 -43.18 28.33
CA ALA A 248 -29.18 -44.22 27.74
C ALA A 248 -30.01 -45.26 26.97
N LEU A 249 -31.14 -45.73 27.53
CA LEU A 249 -32.08 -46.61 26.83
C LEU A 249 -32.65 -45.93 25.58
N LEU A 250 -33.17 -44.71 25.71
CA LEU A 250 -33.77 -43.95 24.62
C LEU A 250 -32.77 -43.69 23.49
N SER A 251 -31.51 -43.39 23.80
CA SER A 251 -30.45 -43.19 22.79
C SER A 251 -30.17 -44.46 21.99
N VAL A 252 -30.22 -45.63 22.62
CA VAL A 252 -30.07 -46.91 21.93
C VAL A 252 -31.29 -47.22 21.07
N LEU A 253 -32.49 -46.91 21.56
CA LEU A 253 -33.72 -47.07 20.78
C LEU A 253 -33.75 -46.15 19.56
N ALA A 254 -33.27 -44.90 19.70
CA ALA A 254 -33.10 -43.95 18.59
C ALA A 254 -32.14 -44.48 17.53
N ARG A 255 -30.95 -44.94 17.91
CA ARG A 255 -29.97 -45.53 16.97
C ARG A 255 -30.49 -46.77 16.23
N ARG A 256 -31.50 -47.44 16.78
CA ARG A 256 -32.16 -48.61 16.18
C ARG A 256 -33.37 -48.26 15.31
N GLY A 257 -33.70 -46.97 15.14
CA GLY A 257 -34.81 -46.51 14.30
C GLY A 257 -36.20 -46.72 14.91
N PHE A 258 -36.31 -46.99 16.22
CA PHE A 258 -37.61 -47.23 16.86
C PHE A 258 -38.47 -45.98 17.02
N PHE A 259 -37.89 -44.78 16.91
CA PHE A 259 -38.66 -43.55 16.84
C PHE A 259 -39.38 -43.44 15.49
N GLU A 260 -38.74 -43.75 14.35
CA GLU A 260 -39.35 -43.69 13.01
C GLU A 260 -40.57 -44.62 12.87
N ASN A 261 -40.42 -45.89 13.28
CA ASN A 261 -41.47 -46.90 13.19
C ASN A 261 -42.70 -46.62 14.07
N ALA A 262 -42.56 -45.76 15.10
CA ALA A 262 -43.65 -45.44 16.01
C ALA A 262 -44.61 -44.38 15.45
N PHE A 263 -44.17 -43.58 14.46
CA PHE A 263 -44.98 -42.53 13.83
C PHE A 263 -45.74 -43.02 12.58
N GLU A 264 -45.29 -44.08 11.91
CA GLU A 264 -45.98 -44.65 10.74
C GLU A 264 -47.17 -45.57 11.10
N ASN A 265 -47.24 -46.08 12.32
CA ASN A 265 -48.18 -47.13 12.72
C ASN A 265 -49.52 -46.64 13.31
N ASP A 266 -49.84 -45.34 13.21
CA ASP A 266 -51.11 -44.81 13.75
C ASP A 266 -52.36 -45.19 12.92
N ASP A 267 -52.21 -45.79 11.73
CA ASP A 267 -53.33 -46.12 10.84
C ASP A 267 -53.76 -47.61 10.79
N GLU A 268 -53.04 -48.55 11.43
CA GLU A 268 -53.44 -49.99 11.40
C GLU A 268 -53.30 -50.70 12.76
N ALA A 269 -54.20 -50.41 13.70
CA ALA A 269 -54.45 -51.31 14.83
C ALA A 269 -55.92 -51.31 15.30
N ASP A 270 -56.86 -51.24 14.36
CA ASP A 270 -58.22 -51.73 14.59
C ASP A 270 -58.18 -53.26 14.51
N ASN A 271 -57.87 -53.91 15.64
CA ASN A 271 -58.36 -55.23 16.08
C ASN A 271 -57.41 -55.80 17.15
N PHE A 272 -57.71 -55.56 18.43
CA PHE A 272 -57.90 -56.63 19.40
C PHE A 272 -58.57 -56.01 20.64
N MET A 273 -59.79 -56.45 20.90
CA MET A 273 -60.61 -56.02 22.02
C MET A 273 -59.91 -56.29 23.37
N GLU A 274 -59.72 -55.24 24.17
CA GLU A 274 -59.84 -55.35 25.62
C GLU A 274 -60.44 -54.06 26.19
N THR A 275 -61.34 -54.26 27.13
CA THR A 275 -62.38 -53.33 27.57
C THR A 275 -61.93 -52.54 28.79
N THR A 276 -62.44 -51.31 28.89
CA THR A 276 -62.63 -50.50 30.12
C THR A 276 -61.38 -50.04 30.89
N GLU A 277 -60.94 -48.79 30.67
CA GLU A 277 -61.15 -47.62 31.57
C GLU A 277 -60.24 -46.44 31.16
N HIS A 278 -60.86 -45.27 30.95
CA HIS A 278 -60.28 -43.96 30.63
C HIS A 278 -59.33 -43.87 29.42
N GLU A 279 -59.93 -43.57 28.25
CA GLU A 279 -59.28 -42.86 27.15
C GLU A 279 -58.71 -41.53 27.65
N LEU A 280 -57.46 -41.52 28.13
CA LEU A 280 -56.62 -40.34 27.98
C LEU A 280 -56.36 -40.20 26.48
N GLU A 281 -56.71 -39.05 25.91
CA GLU A 281 -56.21 -38.63 24.59
C GLU A 281 -54.72 -38.95 24.53
N LYS A 282 -54.32 -39.96 23.75
CA LYS A 282 -52.93 -40.37 23.64
C LYS A 282 -52.14 -39.18 23.13
N THR A 283 -51.31 -38.62 24.00
CA THR A 283 -50.43 -37.51 23.62
C THR A 283 -49.52 -38.00 22.50
N PRO A 284 -49.45 -37.30 21.36
CA PRO A 284 -48.55 -37.66 20.27
C PRO A 284 -47.12 -37.86 20.80
N LEU A 285 -46.45 -38.91 20.35
CA LEU A 285 -45.16 -39.33 20.91
C LEU A 285 -44.09 -38.22 20.81
N ASN A 286 -44.13 -37.40 19.76
CA ASN A 286 -43.28 -36.23 19.57
C ASN A 286 -43.51 -35.14 20.62
N LEU A 287 -44.76 -34.88 21.01
CA LEU A 287 -45.10 -33.92 22.07
C LEU A 287 -44.73 -34.48 23.46
N LEU A 288 -44.95 -35.78 23.68
CA LEU A 288 -44.49 -36.45 24.90
C LEU A 288 -42.96 -36.42 25.02
N PHE A 289 -42.24 -36.65 23.92
CA PHE A 289 -40.79 -36.54 23.87
C PHE A 289 -40.32 -35.12 24.19
N ALA A 290 -40.93 -34.10 23.55
CA ALA A 290 -40.64 -32.70 23.81
C ALA A 290 -40.84 -32.32 25.29
N GLU A 291 -41.93 -32.78 25.91
CA GLU A 291 -42.18 -32.50 27.33
C GLU A 291 -41.22 -33.24 28.25
N ALA A 292 -40.93 -34.53 27.97
CA ALA A 292 -40.10 -35.37 28.82
C ALA A 292 -38.64 -34.90 28.94
N ILE A 293 -38.07 -34.30 27.89
CA ILE A 293 -36.68 -33.84 27.87
C ILE A 293 -36.46 -32.50 28.59
N LYS A 294 -37.52 -31.71 28.87
CA LYS A 294 -37.41 -30.38 29.53
C LYS A 294 -36.77 -30.48 30.92
N SER A 295 -37.22 -31.43 31.74
CA SER A 295 -36.71 -31.58 33.11
C SER A 295 -35.24 -32.03 33.17
N PRO A 296 -34.78 -33.02 32.38
CA PRO A 296 -33.36 -33.36 32.27
C PRO A 296 -32.47 -32.20 31.77
N LEU A 297 -32.95 -31.38 30.82
CA LEU A 297 -32.24 -30.17 30.35
C LEU A 297 -32.02 -29.14 31.48
N LEU A 298 -32.93 -29.08 32.45
CA LEU A 298 -32.84 -28.22 33.63
C LEU A 298 -32.05 -28.84 34.81
N SER A 299 -31.48 -30.03 34.65
CA SER A 299 -30.69 -30.68 35.71
C SER A 299 -29.47 -29.83 36.09
N SER A 300 -29.05 -29.87 37.36
CA SER A 300 -27.77 -29.28 37.78
C SER A 300 -26.57 -30.14 37.40
N ASP A 301 -26.80 -31.41 37.01
CA ASP A 301 -25.76 -32.30 36.52
C ASP A 301 -25.53 -32.10 35.02
N SER A 302 -24.32 -31.66 34.68
CA SER A 302 -23.94 -31.45 33.28
C SER A 302 -23.90 -32.74 32.47
N GLU A 303 -23.63 -33.90 33.08
CA GLU A 303 -23.61 -35.17 32.36
C GLU A 303 -25.03 -35.53 31.88
N VAL A 304 -26.04 -35.29 32.73
CA VAL A 304 -27.45 -35.43 32.37
C VAL A 304 -27.84 -34.45 31.27
N GLN A 305 -27.42 -33.19 31.38
CA GLN A 305 -27.68 -32.18 30.35
C GLN A 305 -27.06 -32.56 29.00
N THR A 306 -25.77 -32.93 28.97
CA THR A 306 -25.06 -33.36 27.76
C THR A 306 -25.71 -34.62 27.17
N ALA A 307 -25.99 -35.64 27.97
CA ALA A 307 -26.63 -36.87 27.49
C ALA A 307 -28.03 -36.60 26.92
N THR A 308 -28.78 -35.66 27.52
CA THR A 308 -30.09 -35.25 26.99
C THR A 308 -29.96 -34.53 25.66
N LEU A 309 -28.99 -33.62 25.52
CA LEU A 309 -28.72 -32.94 24.25
C LEU A 309 -28.31 -33.96 23.17
N ASP A 310 -27.44 -34.91 23.50
CA ASP A 310 -27.02 -35.98 22.58
C ASP A 310 -28.20 -36.89 22.17
N LEU A 311 -29.16 -37.13 23.08
CA LEU A 311 -30.40 -37.82 22.76
C LEU A 311 -31.25 -37.03 21.76
N ILE A 312 -31.37 -35.71 21.93
CA ILE A 312 -32.06 -34.84 20.96
C ILE A 312 -31.35 -34.90 19.61
N VAL A 313 -30.02 -34.83 19.59
CA VAL A 313 -29.21 -34.97 18.36
C VAL A 313 -29.52 -36.29 17.65
N LEU A 314 -29.50 -37.39 18.41
CA LEU A 314 -29.81 -38.72 17.87
C LEU A 314 -31.24 -38.81 17.35
N TYR A 315 -32.22 -38.27 18.09
CA TYR A 315 -33.61 -38.23 17.68
C TYR A 315 -33.78 -37.50 16.33
N LEU A 316 -33.22 -36.29 16.23
CA LEU A 316 -33.29 -35.46 15.01
C LEU A 316 -32.51 -36.03 13.83
N SER A 317 -31.50 -36.86 14.08
CA SER A 317 -30.69 -37.51 13.04
C SER A 317 -31.27 -38.85 12.56
N CYS A 318 -32.39 -39.33 13.13
CA CYS A 318 -33.09 -40.51 12.65
C CYS A 318 -33.70 -40.20 11.26
N GLY A 319 -33.49 -41.08 10.28
CA GLY A 319 -33.86 -40.93 8.87
C GLY A 319 -35.37 -40.90 8.54
N GLY A 320 -36.23 -40.52 9.49
CA GLY A 320 -37.68 -40.37 9.32
C GLY A 320 -38.29 -39.12 10.00
N VAL A 321 -37.49 -38.26 10.64
CA VAL A 321 -38.01 -37.03 11.26
C VAL A 321 -38.32 -35.97 10.20
N SER A 322 -39.58 -35.60 10.07
CA SER A 322 -40.08 -34.56 9.18
C SER A 322 -39.85 -33.15 9.75
N GLU A 323 -39.82 -32.14 8.88
CA GLU A 323 -39.74 -30.73 9.28
C GLU A 323 -40.84 -30.33 10.29
N LYS A 324 -42.03 -30.94 10.20
CA LYS A 324 -43.14 -30.72 11.13
C LYS A 324 -42.83 -31.21 12.54
N GLU A 325 -42.08 -32.30 12.69
CA GLU A 325 -41.70 -32.82 14.01
C GLU A 325 -40.57 -32.00 14.65
N VAL A 326 -39.65 -31.45 13.83
CA VAL A 326 -38.69 -30.45 14.27
C VAL A 326 -39.41 -29.18 14.74
N GLN A 327 -40.42 -28.74 13.98
CA GLN A 327 -41.25 -27.59 14.34
C GLN A 327 -41.93 -27.76 15.71
N VAL A 328 -42.45 -28.94 16.03
CA VAL A 328 -43.07 -29.23 17.35
C VAL A 328 -42.06 -28.99 18.48
N LEU A 329 -40.80 -29.42 18.35
CA LEU A 329 -39.78 -29.17 19.37
C LEU A 329 -39.48 -27.68 19.57
N VAL A 330 -39.49 -26.91 18.47
CA VAL A 330 -39.28 -25.46 18.52
C VAL A 330 -40.47 -24.75 19.18
N GLU A 331 -41.69 -25.14 18.85
CA GLU A 331 -42.92 -24.61 19.43
C GLU A 331 -43.03 -24.92 20.94
N GLU A 332 -42.55 -26.09 21.36
CA GLU A 332 -42.45 -26.51 22.76
C GLU A 332 -41.28 -25.86 23.54
N ASN A 333 -40.65 -24.82 22.98
CA ASN A 333 -39.60 -24.00 23.59
C ASN A 333 -38.29 -24.74 23.88
N ILE A 334 -38.01 -25.88 23.23
CA ILE A 334 -36.76 -26.62 23.46
C ILE A 334 -35.54 -25.76 23.12
N ALA A 335 -35.62 -24.94 22.07
CA ALA A 335 -34.57 -23.98 21.72
C ALA A 335 -34.23 -23.02 22.88
N ASP A 336 -35.23 -22.53 23.61
CA ASP A 336 -35.03 -21.60 24.73
C ASP A 336 -34.31 -22.27 25.90
N TYR A 337 -34.63 -23.53 26.20
CA TYR A 337 -33.89 -24.32 27.19
C TYR A 337 -32.42 -24.49 26.78
N VAL A 338 -32.16 -24.79 25.51
CA VAL A 338 -30.79 -24.94 25.01
C VAL A 338 -30.00 -23.63 25.07
N PHE A 339 -30.62 -22.50 24.69
CA PHE A 339 -30.00 -21.18 24.86
C PHE A 339 -29.72 -20.86 26.34
N GLU A 340 -30.64 -21.17 27.24
CA GLU A 340 -30.45 -20.94 28.67
C GLU A 340 -29.30 -21.79 29.26
N ILE A 341 -29.15 -23.05 28.83
CA ILE A 341 -28.02 -23.91 29.18
C ILE A 341 -26.70 -23.29 28.72
N LEU A 342 -26.64 -22.81 27.47
CA LEU A 342 -25.46 -22.11 26.95
C LEU A 342 -25.15 -20.84 27.78
N ARG A 343 -26.17 -20.09 28.17
CA ARG A 343 -26.03 -18.87 28.98
C ARG A 343 -25.51 -19.18 30.39
N LEU A 344 -26.06 -20.18 31.07
CA LEU A 344 -25.73 -20.54 32.45
C LEU A 344 -24.40 -21.27 32.58
N SER A 345 -24.05 -22.10 31.58
CA SER A 345 -22.78 -22.84 31.58
C SER A 345 -21.56 -21.94 31.44
N GLY A 346 -21.73 -20.72 30.90
CA GLY A 346 -20.66 -19.75 30.71
C GLY A 346 -19.51 -20.28 29.84
N CYS A 347 -19.82 -21.17 28.90
CA CYS A 347 -18.85 -21.82 28.00
C CYS A 347 -17.71 -22.58 28.70
N LYS A 348 -17.94 -23.13 29.92
CA LYS A 348 -16.89 -23.81 30.69
C LYS A 348 -16.67 -25.29 30.34
N LYS A 349 -17.59 -25.91 29.61
CA LYS A 349 -17.59 -27.34 29.28
C LYS A 349 -17.83 -27.54 27.78
N ASP A 350 -16.80 -27.98 27.06
CA ASP A 350 -16.82 -28.13 25.59
C ASP A 350 -17.90 -29.09 25.09
N SER A 351 -18.10 -30.23 25.77
CA SER A 351 -19.10 -31.22 25.39
C SER A 351 -20.51 -30.63 25.37
N LEU A 352 -20.85 -29.83 26.39
CA LEU A 352 -22.14 -29.16 26.50
C LEU A 352 -22.32 -28.13 25.39
N VAL A 353 -21.31 -27.28 25.14
CA VAL A 353 -21.35 -26.27 24.07
C VAL A 353 -21.52 -26.94 22.70
N SER A 354 -20.78 -28.02 22.44
CA SER A 354 -20.84 -28.77 21.19
C SER A 354 -22.22 -29.36 20.95
N SER A 355 -22.76 -30.11 21.92
CA SER A 355 -24.08 -30.74 21.79
C SER A 355 -25.19 -29.69 21.71
N SER A 356 -25.12 -28.59 22.47
CA SER A 356 -26.10 -27.50 22.38
C SER A 356 -26.13 -26.84 21.01
N LEU A 357 -24.97 -26.50 20.43
CA LEU A 357 -24.91 -25.89 19.11
C LEU A 357 -25.37 -26.86 18.01
N GLN A 358 -25.07 -28.15 18.14
CA GLN A 358 -25.55 -29.16 17.21
C GLN A 358 -27.08 -29.29 17.25
N VAL A 359 -27.69 -29.31 18.45
CA VAL A 359 -29.16 -29.31 18.59
C VAL A 359 -29.76 -28.07 17.93
N LEU A 360 -29.23 -26.88 18.21
CA LEU A 360 -29.73 -25.64 17.62
C LEU A 360 -29.62 -25.64 16.08
N ASP A 361 -28.52 -26.16 15.52
CA ASP A 361 -28.32 -26.29 14.08
C ASP A 361 -29.36 -27.22 13.43
N MET A 362 -29.72 -28.34 14.08
CA MET A 362 -30.78 -29.22 13.57
C MET A 362 -32.18 -28.65 13.75
N LEU A 363 -32.42 -27.88 14.82
CA LEU A 363 -33.69 -27.17 15.00
C LEU A 363 -33.88 -26.04 13.97
N SER A 364 -32.80 -25.52 13.37
CA SER A 364 -32.88 -24.45 12.38
C SER A 364 -33.55 -24.86 11.06
N VAL A 365 -33.67 -26.18 10.81
CA VAL A 365 -34.47 -26.73 9.70
C VAL A 365 -35.93 -26.27 9.74
N ALA A 366 -36.49 -26.00 10.93
CA ALA A 366 -37.84 -25.46 11.08
C ALA A 366 -37.87 -23.92 10.89
N GLU A 367 -37.40 -23.45 9.74
CA GLU A 367 -37.02 -22.07 9.43
C GLU A 367 -37.94 -21.01 10.08
N VAL A 368 -39.25 -21.06 9.84
CA VAL A 368 -40.20 -20.03 10.28
C VAL A 368 -40.39 -20.03 11.80
N ALA A 369 -40.54 -21.21 12.40
CA ALA A 369 -40.76 -21.34 13.85
C ALA A 369 -39.48 -21.01 14.64
N PHE A 370 -38.32 -21.38 14.10
CA PHE A 370 -37.03 -21.20 14.77
C PHE A 370 -36.56 -19.74 14.76
N LYS A 371 -36.85 -18.97 13.70
CA LYS A 371 -36.43 -17.55 13.56
C LYS A 371 -36.73 -16.70 14.80
N GLN A 372 -37.92 -16.82 15.38
CA GLN A 372 -38.30 -16.04 16.56
C GLN A 372 -37.48 -16.42 17.80
N ARG A 373 -37.21 -17.71 17.99
CA ARG A 373 -36.40 -18.22 19.11
C ARG A 373 -34.94 -17.85 18.96
N LEU A 374 -34.40 -17.99 17.74
CA LEU A 374 -33.04 -17.60 17.40
C LEU A 374 -32.80 -16.11 17.67
N ALA A 375 -33.75 -15.24 17.30
CA ALA A 375 -33.67 -13.80 17.57
C ALA A 375 -33.58 -13.48 19.07
N ILE A 376 -34.33 -14.19 19.91
CA ILE A 376 -34.28 -14.03 21.38
C ILE A 376 -32.95 -14.57 21.94
N GLY A 377 -32.52 -15.74 21.48
CA GLY A 377 -31.30 -16.41 21.91
C GLY A 377 -29.99 -15.81 21.39
N PHE A 378 -30.04 -14.90 20.40
CA PHE A 378 -28.87 -14.38 19.69
C PHE A 378 -27.79 -13.78 20.59
N THR A 379 -28.18 -13.04 21.63
CA THR A 379 -27.23 -12.43 22.59
C THR A 379 -26.39 -13.47 23.33
N THR A 380 -26.90 -14.70 23.48
CA THR A 380 -26.17 -15.83 24.06
C THR A 380 -25.19 -16.45 23.07
N LEU A 381 -25.47 -16.38 21.75
CA LEU A 381 -24.59 -16.91 20.71
C LEU A 381 -23.30 -16.09 20.54
N VAL A 382 -23.32 -14.78 20.81
CA VAL A 382 -22.14 -13.92 20.62
C VAL A 382 -20.96 -14.31 21.54
N PRO A 383 -21.13 -14.49 22.86
CA PRO A 383 -20.06 -15.01 23.72
C PRO A 383 -19.62 -16.43 23.36
N VAL A 384 -20.55 -17.28 22.91
CA VAL A 384 -20.25 -18.65 22.48
C VAL A 384 -19.37 -18.64 21.23
N LEU A 385 -19.67 -17.78 20.26
CA LEU A 385 -18.85 -17.59 19.06
C LEU A 385 -17.44 -17.15 19.43
N ARG A 386 -17.28 -16.17 20.36
CA ARG A 386 -15.95 -15.76 20.86
C ARG A 386 -15.18 -16.94 21.47
N TYR A 387 -15.83 -17.72 22.32
CA TYR A 387 -15.20 -18.89 22.94
C TYR A 387 -14.72 -19.90 21.89
N VAL A 388 -15.61 -20.27 20.96
CA VAL A 388 -15.33 -21.26 19.91
C VAL A 388 -14.28 -20.75 18.90
N ALA A 389 -14.20 -19.44 18.68
CA ALA A 389 -13.19 -18.79 17.84
C ALA A 389 -11.80 -18.71 18.49
N GLU A 390 -11.72 -18.76 19.83
CA GLU A 390 -10.43 -18.75 20.54
C GLU A 390 -9.72 -20.12 20.46
N VAL A 391 -10.48 -21.21 20.39
CA VAL A 391 -9.98 -22.58 20.34
C VAL A 391 -9.64 -22.99 18.89
N PRO A 392 -8.39 -23.40 18.59
CA PRO A 392 -8.03 -23.87 17.24
C PRO A 392 -8.83 -25.12 16.83
N PHE A 393 -9.33 -25.16 15.60
CA PHE A 393 -10.07 -26.31 15.02
C PHE A 393 -11.27 -26.80 15.83
N HIS A 394 -11.94 -25.89 16.56
CA HIS A 394 -13.07 -26.31 17.36
C HIS A 394 -14.19 -26.86 16.45
N PRO A 395 -14.71 -28.08 16.69
CA PRO A 395 -15.55 -28.83 15.72
C PRO A 395 -16.89 -28.17 15.38
N VAL A 396 -17.33 -27.20 16.19
CA VAL A 396 -18.59 -26.47 16.02
C VAL A 396 -18.44 -25.01 15.54
N GLN A 397 -17.25 -24.61 15.08
CA GLN A 397 -17.02 -23.27 14.51
C GLN A 397 -17.98 -22.97 13.36
N CYS A 398 -18.13 -23.92 12.44
CA CYS A 398 -19.01 -23.80 11.28
C CYS A 398 -20.49 -23.65 11.68
N GLN A 399 -20.97 -24.50 12.60
CA GLN A 399 -22.35 -24.47 13.11
C GLN A 399 -22.65 -23.16 13.85
N SER A 400 -21.72 -22.69 14.68
CA SER A 400 -21.87 -21.41 15.39
C SER A 400 -22.01 -20.24 14.42
N LEU A 401 -21.14 -20.17 13.40
CA LEU A 401 -21.20 -19.14 12.36
C LEU A 401 -22.45 -19.25 11.49
N LYS A 402 -22.91 -20.47 11.19
CA LYS A 402 -24.15 -20.70 10.43
C LYS A 402 -25.38 -20.15 11.18
N LEU A 403 -25.52 -20.45 12.47
CA LEU A 403 -26.59 -19.92 13.31
C LEU A 403 -26.55 -18.39 13.42
N VAL A 404 -25.36 -17.81 13.55
CA VAL A 404 -25.17 -16.36 13.55
C VAL A 404 -25.56 -15.77 12.19
N SER A 405 -25.11 -16.37 11.08
CA SER A 405 -25.47 -15.95 9.72
C SER A 405 -26.98 -15.96 9.51
N GLU A 406 -27.65 -17.04 9.94
CA GLU A 406 -29.09 -17.20 9.78
C GLU A 406 -29.86 -16.12 10.54
N CYS A 407 -29.41 -15.73 11.73
CA CYS A 407 -30.00 -14.63 12.48
C CYS A 407 -29.77 -13.26 11.83
N VAL A 408 -28.54 -12.98 11.37
CA VAL A 408 -28.20 -11.69 10.75
C VAL A 408 -28.97 -11.48 9.45
N SER A 409 -29.06 -12.51 8.61
CA SER A 409 -29.77 -12.43 7.32
C SER A 409 -31.28 -12.36 7.47
N ASN A 410 -31.89 -13.12 8.40
CA ASN A 410 -33.35 -13.18 8.54
C ASN A 410 -33.92 -12.10 9.47
N CYS A 411 -33.14 -11.56 10.40
CA CYS A 411 -33.59 -10.62 11.42
C CYS A 411 -32.66 -9.40 11.60
N PRO A 412 -32.35 -8.65 10.52
CA PRO A 412 -31.34 -7.57 10.57
C PRO A 412 -31.69 -6.45 11.56
N GLY A 413 -32.98 -6.16 11.78
CA GLY A 413 -33.43 -5.09 12.69
C GLY A 413 -33.34 -5.40 14.19
N ILE A 414 -33.05 -6.65 14.58
CA ILE A 414 -33.01 -7.08 15.99
C ILE A 414 -31.61 -6.90 16.59
N ILE A 415 -30.58 -6.80 15.75
CA ILE A 415 -29.18 -6.83 16.18
C ILE A 415 -28.71 -5.42 16.58
N SER A 416 -28.18 -5.30 17.81
CA SER A 416 -27.57 -4.06 18.30
C SER A 416 -26.22 -3.79 17.63
N SER A 417 -25.83 -2.52 17.52
CA SER A 417 -24.52 -2.13 16.96
C SER A 417 -23.35 -2.79 17.71
N PHE A 418 -23.43 -2.89 19.03
CA PHE A 418 -22.42 -3.58 19.86
C PHE A 418 -22.23 -5.04 19.46
N ASN A 419 -23.32 -5.78 19.22
CA ASN A 419 -23.20 -7.18 18.81
C ASN A 419 -22.59 -7.31 17.41
N ILE A 420 -22.86 -6.37 16.50
CA ILE A 420 -22.27 -6.36 15.15
C ILE A 420 -20.76 -6.09 15.24
N GLU A 421 -20.33 -5.10 16.01
CA GLU A 421 -18.92 -4.81 16.25
C GLU A 421 -18.18 -6.01 16.85
N GLU A 422 -18.76 -6.62 17.89
CA GLU A 422 -18.17 -7.79 18.56
C GLU A 422 -18.03 -9.00 17.62
N ILE A 423 -19.07 -9.33 16.84
CA ILE A 423 -19.00 -10.43 15.86
C ILE A 423 -17.94 -10.13 14.81
N SER A 424 -17.89 -8.91 14.30
CA SER A 424 -16.91 -8.49 13.31
C SER A 424 -15.48 -8.62 13.86
N LEU A 425 -15.23 -8.18 15.09
CA LEU A 425 -13.92 -8.31 15.74
C LEU A 425 -13.52 -9.78 15.94
N VAL A 426 -14.45 -10.64 16.36
CA VAL A 426 -14.19 -12.08 16.52
C VAL A 426 -13.82 -12.72 15.20
N ILE A 427 -14.59 -12.45 14.13
CA ILE A 427 -14.35 -12.98 12.79
C ILE A 427 -13.00 -12.49 12.23
N THR A 428 -12.70 -11.20 12.37
CA THR A 428 -11.40 -10.63 11.96
C THR A 428 -10.25 -11.28 12.73
N GLY A 429 -10.44 -11.58 14.02
CA GLY A 429 -9.49 -12.33 14.83
C GLY A 429 -9.27 -13.76 14.34
N MET A 430 -10.33 -14.45 13.91
CA MET A 430 -10.24 -15.79 13.31
C MET A 430 -9.43 -15.76 11.99
N LEU A 431 -9.71 -14.79 11.13
CA LEU A 431 -8.99 -14.60 9.86
C LEU A 431 -7.51 -14.29 10.10
N LYS A 432 -7.20 -13.42 11.07
CA LYS A 432 -5.82 -13.10 11.44
C LYS A 432 -5.04 -14.33 11.90
N LYS A 433 -5.59 -15.10 12.84
CA LYS A 433 -4.96 -16.35 13.33
C LYS A 433 -4.73 -17.36 12.20
N HIS A 434 -5.61 -17.38 11.20
CA HIS A 434 -5.42 -18.23 10.02
C HIS A 434 -4.27 -17.77 9.12
N VAL A 435 -4.15 -16.46 8.89
CA VAL A 435 -3.02 -15.87 8.16
C VAL A 435 -1.69 -16.09 8.89
N ASP A 436 -1.67 -15.89 10.21
CA ASP A 436 -0.47 -16.03 11.05
C ASP A 436 -0.04 -17.51 11.23
N GLY A 437 -0.92 -18.47 10.87
CA GLY A 437 -0.67 -19.91 11.01
C GLY A 437 -0.95 -20.48 12.41
N ASP A 438 -1.58 -19.70 13.29
CA ASP A 438 -1.91 -20.08 14.68
C ASP A 438 -3.11 -21.05 14.75
N ALA A 439 -4.05 -20.97 13.81
CA ALA A 439 -5.21 -21.86 13.71
C ALA A 439 -5.67 -22.00 12.26
N ASN A 440 -5.88 -23.22 11.74
CA ASN A 440 -6.42 -23.34 10.38
C ASN A 440 -7.94 -23.23 10.37
N MET A 441 -8.46 -22.65 9.30
CA MET A 441 -9.89 -22.50 9.03
C MET A 441 -10.29 -23.46 7.91
N LEU A 442 -11.40 -24.19 8.07
CA LEU A 442 -11.95 -25.01 7.00
C LEU A 442 -12.55 -24.13 5.89
N PRO A 443 -12.54 -24.57 4.61
CA PRO A 443 -13.08 -23.76 3.52
C PRO A 443 -14.54 -23.35 3.68
N GLU A 444 -15.38 -24.22 4.20
CA GLU A 444 -16.80 -23.95 4.47
C GLU A 444 -16.95 -22.85 5.54
N THR A 445 -16.06 -22.86 6.54
CA THR A 445 -16.03 -21.84 7.60
C THR A 445 -15.60 -20.49 7.04
N PHE A 446 -14.61 -20.48 6.14
CA PHE A 446 -14.17 -19.26 5.45
C PHE A 446 -15.29 -18.64 4.61
N THR A 447 -16.02 -19.45 3.83
CA THR A 447 -17.17 -18.97 3.05
C THR A 447 -18.24 -18.35 3.95
N LEU A 448 -18.60 -19.02 5.06
CA LEU A 448 -19.54 -18.46 6.04
C LEU A 448 -19.05 -17.15 6.65
N VAL A 449 -17.75 -17.04 6.95
CA VAL A 449 -17.14 -15.80 7.45
C VAL A 449 -17.37 -14.64 6.47
N CYS A 450 -17.09 -14.83 5.18
CA CYS A 450 -17.35 -13.81 4.16
C CYS A 450 -18.84 -13.46 4.08
N SER A 451 -19.73 -14.47 4.05
CA SER A 451 -21.19 -14.25 3.98
C SER A 451 -21.73 -13.51 5.20
N VAL A 452 -21.27 -13.82 6.42
CA VAL A 452 -21.67 -13.13 7.65
C VAL A 452 -21.24 -11.67 7.62
N LEU A 453 -20.00 -11.38 7.22
CA LEU A 453 -19.53 -9.98 7.10
C LEU A 453 -20.37 -9.17 6.11
N VAL A 454 -20.73 -9.75 4.94
CA VAL A 454 -21.64 -9.10 3.98
C VAL A 454 -23.02 -8.88 4.58
N ALA A 455 -23.58 -9.87 5.29
CA ALA A 455 -24.88 -9.73 5.93
C ALA A 455 -24.88 -8.65 7.04
N LEU A 456 -23.77 -8.50 7.78
CA LEU A 456 -23.59 -7.46 8.79
C LEU A 456 -23.56 -6.05 8.17
N MET A 457 -22.94 -5.87 7.00
CA MET A 457 -22.92 -4.58 6.28
C MET A 457 -24.33 -4.14 5.86
N LYS A 458 -25.15 -5.09 5.41
CA LYS A 458 -26.55 -4.87 5.00
C LYS A 458 -27.51 -4.61 6.17
N SER A 459 -27.04 -4.72 7.42
CA SER A 459 -27.85 -4.44 8.61
C SER A 459 -28.01 -2.92 8.84
N PRO A 460 -29.21 -2.44 9.25
CA PRO A 460 -29.44 -1.02 9.53
C PRO A 460 -28.61 -0.45 10.69
N SER A 461 -28.07 -1.30 11.57
CA SER A 461 -27.29 -0.93 12.77
C SER A 461 -25.76 -0.98 12.56
N SER A 462 -25.29 -1.07 11.32
CA SER A 462 -23.88 -1.32 10.96
C SER A 462 -22.90 -0.15 11.15
N GLN A 463 -23.37 1.02 11.60
CA GLN A 463 -22.59 2.28 11.70
C GLN A 463 -21.38 2.15 12.65
N SER A 464 -20.23 1.64 12.17
CA SER A 464 -18.88 1.61 12.80
C SER A 464 -17.97 0.47 12.27
N LEU A 465 -18.42 -0.40 11.36
CA LEU A 465 -17.66 -1.59 10.94
C LEU A 465 -16.37 -1.34 10.14
N ALA A 466 -16.12 -0.10 9.68
CA ALA A 466 -15.10 0.21 8.69
C ALA A 466 -13.70 -0.34 9.03
N LYS A 467 -13.25 -0.24 10.28
CA LYS A 467 -11.90 -0.69 10.67
C LYS A 467 -11.76 -2.22 10.65
N SER A 468 -12.78 -2.92 11.12
CA SER A 468 -12.78 -4.39 11.11
C SER A 468 -12.86 -4.93 9.68
N LEU A 469 -13.63 -4.26 8.81
CA LEU A 469 -13.72 -4.60 7.38
C LEU A 469 -12.41 -4.37 6.63
N GLU A 470 -11.65 -3.33 6.98
CA GLU A 470 -10.31 -3.09 6.44
C GLU A 470 -9.40 -4.31 6.66
N ASP A 471 -9.29 -4.74 7.91
CA ASP A 471 -8.46 -5.88 8.30
C ASP A 471 -8.98 -7.20 7.73
N ALA A 472 -10.31 -7.44 7.79
CA ALA A 472 -10.93 -8.62 7.23
C ALA A 472 -10.71 -8.75 5.71
N SER A 473 -10.84 -7.65 4.96
CA SER A 473 -10.57 -7.62 3.51
C SER A 473 -9.11 -7.93 3.19
N ARG A 474 -8.18 -7.39 3.99
CA ARG A 474 -6.74 -7.67 3.85
C ARG A 474 -6.41 -9.13 4.12
N TYR A 475 -6.96 -9.71 5.18
CA TYR A 475 -6.69 -11.11 5.54
C TYR A 475 -7.32 -12.09 4.55
N THR A 476 -8.60 -11.90 4.18
CA THR A 476 -9.32 -12.80 3.24
C THR A 476 -8.62 -12.93 1.90
N ILE A 477 -8.18 -11.82 1.29
CA ILE A 477 -7.42 -11.89 0.04
C ILE A 477 -6.06 -12.54 0.26
N THR A 478 -5.34 -12.20 1.33
CA THR A 478 -4.03 -12.82 1.60
C THR A 478 -4.13 -14.34 1.75
N ILE A 479 -5.19 -14.84 2.40
CA ILE A 479 -5.49 -16.28 2.51
C ILE A 479 -5.73 -16.88 1.12
N CYS A 480 -6.62 -16.27 0.31
CA CYS A 480 -6.97 -16.82 -1.00
C CYS A 480 -5.77 -16.85 -1.97
N LEU A 481 -4.92 -15.82 -1.95
CA LEU A 481 -3.74 -15.74 -2.80
C LEU A 481 -2.63 -16.73 -2.40
N SER A 482 -2.54 -17.10 -1.11
CA SER A 482 -1.53 -18.05 -0.61
C SER A 482 -1.91 -19.52 -0.81
N TYR A 483 -3.20 -19.85 -0.86
CA TYR A 483 -3.70 -21.23 -0.93
C TYR A 483 -4.56 -21.54 -2.17
N TYR A 484 -4.41 -20.76 -3.25
CA TYR A 484 -5.27 -20.82 -4.44
C TYR A 484 -5.48 -22.24 -5.01
N ALA A 485 -4.42 -23.05 -5.08
CA ALA A 485 -4.39 -24.34 -5.78
C ALA A 485 -5.40 -25.42 -5.27
N GLY A 486 -6.11 -25.18 -4.16
CA GLY A 486 -7.06 -26.14 -3.58
C GLY A 486 -8.54 -25.73 -3.56
N HIS A 487 -8.88 -24.43 -3.64
CA HIS A 487 -10.20 -23.94 -3.21
C HIS A 487 -10.71 -22.68 -3.96
N SER A 488 -11.11 -22.82 -5.24
CA SER A 488 -11.59 -21.71 -6.08
C SER A 488 -12.81 -20.96 -5.53
N SER A 489 -13.70 -21.65 -4.79
CA SER A 489 -14.88 -21.05 -4.16
C SER A 489 -14.56 -20.00 -3.09
N GLN A 490 -13.42 -20.12 -2.39
CA GLN A 490 -13.00 -19.15 -1.37
C GLN A 490 -12.68 -17.80 -2.01
N MET A 491 -11.99 -17.83 -3.16
CA MET A 491 -11.62 -16.61 -3.89
C MET A 491 -12.85 -15.83 -4.31
N LEU A 492 -13.88 -16.48 -4.89
CA LEU A 492 -15.13 -15.82 -5.28
C LEU A 492 -15.82 -15.13 -4.09
N ASN A 493 -15.90 -15.80 -2.94
CA ASN A 493 -16.50 -15.22 -1.73
C ASN A 493 -15.70 -14.02 -1.20
N SER A 494 -14.37 -14.07 -1.30
CA SER A 494 -13.50 -12.94 -0.92
C SER A 494 -13.68 -11.74 -1.85
N LEU A 495 -13.76 -11.95 -3.16
CA LEU A 495 -14.00 -10.90 -4.15
C LEU A 495 -15.37 -10.25 -3.97
N TYR A 496 -16.39 -11.07 -3.68
CA TYR A 496 -17.73 -10.59 -3.35
C TYR A 496 -17.73 -9.75 -2.08
N LEU A 497 -17.03 -10.18 -1.02
CA LEU A 497 -16.87 -9.40 0.21
C LEU A 497 -16.20 -8.03 -0.07
N LEU A 498 -15.13 -7.99 -0.87
CA LEU A 498 -14.46 -6.73 -1.21
C LEU A 498 -15.36 -5.77 -1.99
N LYS A 499 -16.13 -6.29 -2.95
CA LYS A 499 -17.09 -5.50 -3.71
C LYS A 499 -18.12 -4.86 -2.78
N GLU A 500 -18.75 -5.66 -1.94
CA GLU A 500 -19.78 -5.20 -1.00
C GLU A 500 -19.20 -4.26 0.06
N ALA A 501 -17.96 -4.48 0.53
CA ALA A 501 -17.26 -3.57 1.44
C ALA A 501 -16.94 -2.22 0.80
N TYR A 502 -16.62 -2.21 -0.50
CA TYR A 502 -16.41 -0.98 -1.25
C TYR A 502 -17.73 -0.21 -1.41
N GLU A 503 -18.82 -0.87 -1.81
CA GLU A 503 -20.15 -0.26 -1.94
C GLU A 503 -20.67 0.28 -0.60
N TYR A 504 -20.49 -0.48 0.48
CA TYR A 504 -20.83 -0.08 1.85
C TYR A 504 -20.17 1.23 2.29
N SER A 505 -18.95 1.53 1.79
CA SER A 505 -18.23 2.75 2.14
C SER A 505 -18.89 4.05 1.60
N PHE A 506 -19.88 3.94 0.71
CA PHE A 506 -20.61 5.06 0.11
C PHE A 506 -22.06 5.19 0.63
N GLU A 507 -22.69 4.13 1.14
CA GLU A 507 -24.10 4.14 1.55
C GLU A 507 -24.40 5.05 2.77
N THR A 508 -23.40 5.37 3.59
CA THR A 508 -23.56 6.26 4.75
C THR A 508 -23.12 7.69 4.44
N ASN A 509 -24.08 8.62 4.36
CA ASN A 509 -23.93 10.08 4.14
C ASN A 509 -23.11 10.85 5.21
N THR A 510 -22.12 10.25 5.84
CA THR A 510 -21.40 10.82 6.98
C THR A 510 -19.95 11.13 6.65
N ILE A 511 -19.54 12.36 6.96
CA ILE A 511 -18.20 12.95 6.89
C ILE A 511 -17.25 12.26 7.90
N HIS A 512 -17.14 10.94 7.88
CA HIS A 512 -16.36 10.15 8.82
C HIS A 512 -15.10 9.63 8.13
N SER A 513 -13.93 9.98 8.68
CA SER A 513 -12.61 9.62 8.14
C SER A 513 -12.43 8.13 7.89
N ASN A 514 -13.04 7.29 8.73
CA ASN A 514 -12.84 5.83 8.72
C ASN A 514 -13.34 5.15 7.42
N TYR A 515 -14.40 5.68 6.77
CA TYR A 515 -14.88 5.11 5.50
C TYR A 515 -13.97 5.46 4.32
N LYS A 516 -13.25 6.59 4.40
CA LYS A 516 -12.20 6.92 3.44
C LYS A 516 -11.02 5.95 3.57
N GLU A 517 -10.60 5.65 4.79
CA GLU A 517 -9.53 4.67 5.06
C GLU A 517 -9.89 3.27 4.54
N LEU A 518 -11.15 2.84 4.69
CA LEU A 518 -11.63 1.58 4.12
C LEU A 518 -11.52 1.58 2.58
N ARG A 519 -11.94 2.66 1.90
CA ARG A 519 -11.81 2.79 0.45
C ARG A 519 -10.36 2.74 0.00
N ASP A 520 -9.52 3.54 0.65
CA ASP A 520 -8.09 3.62 0.34
C ASP A 520 -7.42 2.23 0.53
N CYS A 521 -7.83 1.47 1.57
CA CYS A 521 -7.35 0.10 1.77
C CYS A 521 -7.85 -0.88 0.70
N ILE A 522 -9.11 -0.82 0.27
CA ILE A 522 -9.63 -1.69 -0.79
C ILE A 522 -8.90 -1.42 -2.11
N LEU A 523 -8.69 -0.13 -2.44
CA LEU A 523 -7.90 0.26 -3.62
C LEU A 523 -6.46 -0.25 -3.50
N ASP A 524 -5.82 -0.10 -2.34
CA ASP A 524 -4.46 -0.63 -2.09
C ASP A 524 -4.39 -2.16 -2.27
N ILE A 525 -5.37 -2.92 -1.77
CA ILE A 525 -5.45 -4.37 -1.99
C ILE A 525 -5.57 -4.71 -3.48
N CYS A 526 -6.41 -3.96 -4.22
CA CYS A 526 -6.59 -4.16 -5.65
C CYS A 526 -5.30 -3.85 -6.44
N GLU A 527 -4.63 -2.73 -6.13
CA GLU A 527 -3.40 -2.27 -6.78
C GLU A 527 -2.20 -3.17 -6.48
N THR A 528 -1.99 -3.52 -5.20
CA THR A 528 -0.72 -4.13 -4.74
C THR A 528 -0.76 -5.66 -4.70
N LYS A 529 -1.94 -6.27 -4.55
CA LYS A 529 -2.08 -7.73 -4.39
C LYS A 529 -2.84 -8.36 -5.54
N LEU A 530 -4.06 -7.90 -5.82
CA LEU A 530 -4.96 -8.59 -6.75
C LEU A 530 -4.53 -8.43 -8.21
N LEU A 531 -4.24 -7.20 -8.65
CA LEU A 531 -3.83 -6.91 -10.02
C LEU A 531 -2.54 -7.66 -10.43
N PRO A 532 -1.44 -7.65 -9.64
CA PRO A 532 -0.25 -8.43 -9.97
C PRO A 532 -0.51 -9.94 -9.99
N TRP A 533 -1.30 -10.45 -9.03
CA TRP A 533 -1.59 -11.88 -8.94
C TRP A 533 -2.38 -12.40 -10.14
N VAL A 534 -3.44 -11.69 -10.55
CA VAL A 534 -4.23 -12.07 -11.73
C VAL A 534 -3.38 -12.01 -12.98
N SER A 535 -2.55 -10.98 -13.14
CA SER A 535 -1.68 -10.83 -14.31
C SER A 535 -0.69 -12.00 -14.45
N MET A 536 -0.19 -12.54 -13.33
CA MET A 536 0.72 -13.69 -13.32
C MET A 536 0.00 -15.04 -13.48
N SER A 537 -1.22 -15.17 -12.96
CA SER A 537 -1.89 -16.47 -12.78
C SER A 537 -3.05 -16.70 -13.76
N ILE A 538 -3.35 -15.78 -14.69
CA ILE A 538 -4.53 -15.81 -15.57
C ILE A 538 -4.72 -17.13 -16.35
N ASN A 539 -3.62 -17.83 -16.69
CA ASN A 539 -3.67 -19.10 -17.40
C ASN A 539 -4.11 -20.29 -16.51
N GLU A 540 -4.07 -20.12 -15.19
CA GLU A 540 -4.39 -21.13 -14.18
C GLU A 540 -5.74 -20.87 -13.51
N ILE A 541 -6.36 -19.70 -13.73
CA ILE A 541 -7.63 -19.34 -13.07
C ILE A 541 -8.87 -19.73 -13.86
N ASP A 542 -9.94 -20.05 -13.13
CA ASP A 542 -11.28 -20.28 -13.70
C ASP A 542 -11.90 -18.99 -14.23
N GLU A 543 -12.74 -19.10 -15.26
CA GLU A 543 -13.46 -17.97 -15.88
C GLU A 543 -14.26 -17.16 -14.84
N ASP A 544 -14.94 -17.84 -13.90
CA ASP A 544 -15.75 -17.18 -12.87
C ASP A 544 -14.92 -16.26 -11.96
N ILE A 545 -13.66 -16.60 -11.69
CA ILE A 545 -12.76 -15.79 -10.87
C ILE A 545 -12.29 -14.57 -11.66
N ALA A 546 -11.88 -14.77 -12.92
CA ALA A 546 -11.54 -13.67 -13.82
C ALA A 546 -12.71 -12.68 -13.94
N LEU A 547 -13.94 -13.18 -14.14
CA LEU A 547 -15.16 -12.38 -14.14
C LEU A 547 -15.38 -11.64 -12.82
N GLY A 548 -15.14 -12.30 -11.68
CA GLY A 548 -15.26 -11.69 -10.35
C GLY A 548 -14.30 -10.52 -10.13
N VAL A 549 -13.05 -10.64 -10.61
CA VAL A 549 -12.06 -9.54 -10.53
C VAL A 549 -12.44 -8.39 -11.46
N LEU A 550 -12.81 -8.70 -12.70
CA LEU A 550 -13.25 -7.69 -13.66
C LEU A 550 -14.51 -6.95 -13.15
N GLU A 551 -15.43 -7.66 -12.50
CA GLU A 551 -16.61 -7.07 -11.87
C GLU A 551 -16.25 -6.16 -10.70
N LEU A 552 -15.35 -6.58 -9.81
CA LEU A 552 -14.86 -5.74 -8.71
C LEU A 552 -14.25 -4.43 -9.25
N PHE A 553 -13.36 -4.53 -10.23
CA PHE A 553 -12.74 -3.35 -10.83
C PHE A 553 -13.77 -2.46 -11.51
N HIS A 554 -14.72 -3.03 -12.25
CA HIS A 554 -15.78 -2.25 -12.87
C HIS A 554 -16.65 -1.52 -11.82
N SER A 555 -17.04 -2.19 -10.73
CA SER A 555 -17.76 -1.56 -9.62
C SER A 555 -17.00 -0.38 -8.99
N ILE A 556 -15.67 -0.48 -8.89
CA ILE A 556 -14.82 0.63 -8.41
C ILE A 556 -14.90 1.84 -9.35
N LEU A 557 -14.94 1.61 -10.67
CA LEU A 557 -14.92 2.66 -11.68
C LEU A 557 -16.28 3.35 -11.93
N ILE A 558 -17.40 2.71 -11.60
CA ILE A 558 -18.76 3.27 -11.82
C ILE A 558 -19.11 4.37 -10.81
N GLN A 559 -18.52 4.36 -9.61
CA GLN A 559 -18.95 5.26 -8.52
C GLN A 559 -18.63 6.74 -8.84
N THR A 560 -19.67 7.57 -8.87
CA THR A 560 -19.61 8.96 -9.40
C THR A 560 -19.01 9.99 -8.45
N ASP A 561 -19.02 9.72 -7.14
CA ASP A 561 -18.65 10.70 -6.11
C ASP A 561 -17.15 10.70 -5.80
N PHE A 562 -16.41 9.70 -6.27
CA PHE A 562 -14.97 9.57 -6.12
C PHE A 562 -14.37 9.22 -7.47
N HIS A 563 -13.59 10.11 -8.09
CA HIS A 563 -12.88 9.78 -9.32
C HIS A 563 -11.65 8.91 -8.97
N PRO A 564 -11.64 7.60 -9.27
CA PRO A 564 -10.52 6.72 -8.92
C PRO A 564 -9.39 6.86 -9.96
N LYS A 565 -9.03 8.09 -10.31
CA LYS A 565 -8.08 8.40 -11.38
C LYS A 565 -6.74 7.69 -11.15
N LYS A 566 -6.28 7.68 -9.89
CA LYS A 566 -5.07 6.96 -9.47
C LYS A 566 -5.14 5.45 -9.76
N PHE A 567 -6.28 4.81 -9.44
CA PHE A 567 -6.46 3.39 -9.69
C PHE A 567 -6.52 3.07 -11.18
N VAL A 568 -7.20 3.91 -11.97
CA VAL A 568 -7.22 3.77 -13.43
C VAL A 568 -5.83 3.94 -14.01
N ASP A 569 -5.07 4.94 -13.56
CA ASP A 569 -3.68 5.15 -13.98
C ASP A 569 -2.81 3.91 -13.68
N VAL A 570 -2.99 3.24 -12.53
CA VAL A 570 -2.31 1.98 -12.19
C VAL A 570 -2.74 0.82 -13.10
N LEU A 571 -4.05 0.68 -13.38
CA LEU A 571 -4.56 -0.35 -14.29
C LEU A 571 -3.97 -0.19 -15.69
N VAL A 572 -4.13 0.97 -16.32
CA VAL A 572 -3.66 1.20 -17.69
C VAL A 572 -2.14 1.16 -17.81
N SER A 573 -1.40 1.56 -16.78
CA SER A 573 0.07 1.41 -16.73
C SER A 573 0.52 -0.06 -16.64
N SER A 574 -0.39 -0.97 -16.30
CA SER A 574 -0.14 -2.42 -16.24
C SER A 574 -0.56 -3.16 -17.53
N SER A 575 -0.65 -2.45 -18.66
CA SER A 575 -1.08 -3.01 -19.96
C SER A 575 -2.45 -3.69 -19.92
N TRP A 576 -3.40 -3.06 -19.24
CA TRP A 576 -4.72 -3.64 -18.98
C TRP A 576 -5.57 -3.88 -20.22
N PHE A 577 -5.38 -3.11 -21.31
CA PHE A 577 -6.11 -3.36 -22.55
C PHE A 577 -5.64 -4.67 -23.16
N SER A 578 -4.32 -4.88 -23.29
CA SER A 578 -3.76 -6.14 -23.77
C SER A 578 -4.14 -7.31 -22.87
N PHE A 579 -4.11 -7.13 -21.55
CA PHE A 579 -4.58 -8.14 -20.60
C PHE A 579 -6.06 -8.48 -20.83
N SER A 580 -6.92 -7.48 -21.01
CA SER A 580 -8.36 -7.67 -21.24
C SER A 580 -8.65 -8.44 -22.52
N PHE A 581 -7.95 -8.14 -23.63
CA PHE A 581 -8.07 -8.92 -24.86
C PHE A 581 -7.45 -10.32 -24.73
N GLY A 582 -6.40 -10.48 -23.92
CA GLY A 582 -5.87 -11.78 -23.51
C GLY A 582 -6.92 -12.65 -22.81
N CYS A 583 -7.70 -12.06 -21.89
CA CYS A 583 -8.84 -12.73 -21.25
C CYS A 583 -9.90 -13.20 -22.26
N LEU A 584 -10.18 -12.40 -23.30
CA LEU A 584 -11.11 -12.80 -24.36
C LEU A 584 -10.59 -13.95 -25.22
N GLY A 585 -9.27 -14.02 -25.42
CA GLY A 585 -8.62 -15.15 -26.09
C GLY A 585 -8.65 -16.44 -25.26
N LEU A 586 -8.47 -16.33 -23.94
CA LEU A 586 -8.51 -17.46 -23.01
C LEU A 586 -9.95 -17.95 -22.74
N PHE A 587 -10.90 -17.02 -22.61
CA PHE A 587 -12.30 -17.30 -22.28
C PHE A 587 -13.23 -16.70 -23.36
N PRO A 588 -13.48 -17.42 -24.47
CA PRO A 588 -14.26 -16.92 -25.60
C PRO A 588 -15.77 -17.04 -25.33
N THR A 589 -16.25 -16.48 -24.22
CA THR A 589 -17.67 -16.47 -23.83
C THR A 589 -18.26 -15.07 -23.99
N GLU A 590 -19.57 -15.01 -24.27
CA GLU A 590 -20.27 -13.72 -24.31
C GLU A 590 -20.21 -13.01 -22.95
N LYS A 591 -20.25 -13.74 -21.82
CA LYS A 591 -20.16 -13.13 -20.49
C LYS A 591 -18.84 -12.39 -20.29
N MET A 592 -17.72 -13.00 -20.67
CA MET A 592 -16.40 -12.38 -20.60
C MET A 592 -16.32 -11.17 -21.51
N LYS A 593 -16.77 -11.32 -22.76
CA LYS A 593 -16.83 -10.23 -23.76
C LYS A 593 -17.56 -9.00 -23.26
N TRP A 594 -18.77 -9.19 -22.75
CA TRP A 594 -19.56 -8.10 -22.16
C TRP A 594 -18.82 -7.43 -21.01
N ARG A 595 -18.25 -8.22 -20.10
CA ARG A 595 -17.57 -7.69 -18.92
C ARG A 595 -16.35 -6.86 -19.28
N VAL A 596 -15.55 -7.33 -20.23
CA VAL A 596 -14.37 -6.61 -20.73
C VAL A 596 -14.77 -5.28 -21.35
N TYR A 597 -15.70 -5.25 -22.30
CA TYR A 597 -16.07 -3.98 -22.95
C TYR A 597 -16.71 -2.97 -22.01
N PHE A 598 -17.49 -3.43 -21.03
CA PHE A 598 -18.01 -2.54 -20.00
C PHE A 598 -16.90 -1.94 -19.14
N LEU A 599 -15.95 -2.75 -18.68
CA LEU A 599 -14.82 -2.25 -17.91
C LEU A 599 -13.97 -1.26 -18.73
N LEU A 600 -13.68 -1.58 -19.99
CA LEU A 600 -13.00 -0.65 -20.90
C LEU A 600 -13.78 0.65 -21.03
N SER A 601 -15.11 0.60 -21.19
CA SER A 601 -15.94 1.79 -21.26
C SER A 601 -15.84 2.69 -20.02
N SER A 602 -15.77 2.11 -18.82
CA SER A 602 -15.60 2.86 -17.58
C SER A 602 -14.20 3.46 -17.44
N ILE A 603 -13.17 2.75 -17.92
CA ILE A 603 -11.80 3.29 -18.01
C ILE A 603 -11.79 4.53 -18.93
N LEU A 604 -12.46 4.45 -20.08
CA LEU A 604 -12.60 5.58 -21.00
C LEU A 604 -13.29 6.77 -20.33
N ASP A 605 -14.39 6.54 -19.60
CA ASP A 605 -15.11 7.60 -18.89
C ASP A 605 -14.22 8.32 -17.86
N VAL A 606 -13.36 7.59 -17.14
CA VAL A 606 -12.44 8.19 -16.17
C VAL A 606 -11.28 8.94 -16.84
N ILE A 607 -10.75 8.44 -17.96
CA ILE A 607 -9.58 9.03 -18.64
C ILE A 607 -9.97 10.25 -19.49
N LEU A 608 -11.03 10.14 -20.29
CA LEU A 608 -11.43 11.14 -21.27
C LEU A 608 -12.59 12.02 -20.78
N GLY A 609 -13.34 11.58 -19.75
CA GLY A 609 -14.51 12.30 -19.23
C GLY A 609 -15.72 12.29 -20.16
N ASN A 610 -16.76 13.05 -19.81
CA ASN A 610 -17.94 13.36 -20.63
C ASN A 610 -18.67 12.15 -21.25
N ASP A 611 -18.85 11.06 -20.50
CA ASP A 611 -19.49 9.81 -20.97
C ASP A 611 -18.86 9.26 -22.28
N SER A 612 -17.56 9.46 -22.46
CA SER A 612 -16.79 9.02 -23.62
C SER A 612 -16.77 7.51 -23.83
N GLY A 613 -17.05 6.72 -22.80
CA GLY A 613 -17.22 5.27 -22.86
C GLY A 613 -18.57 4.82 -23.44
N GLN A 614 -19.56 5.70 -23.53
CA GLN A 614 -20.90 5.37 -24.03
C GLN A 614 -20.90 4.69 -25.41
N PRO A 615 -20.11 5.14 -26.41
CA PRO A 615 -20.05 4.48 -27.71
C PRO A 615 -19.60 3.02 -27.63
N VAL A 616 -18.77 2.64 -26.65
CA VAL A 616 -18.35 1.25 -26.43
C VAL A 616 -19.49 0.43 -25.82
N ARG A 617 -20.20 0.98 -24.83
CA ARG A 617 -21.36 0.31 -24.19
C ARG A 617 -22.47 0.00 -25.19
N ASP A 618 -22.78 0.97 -26.06
CA ASP A 618 -23.87 0.87 -27.03
C ASP A 618 -23.65 -0.27 -28.04
N VAL A 619 -22.40 -0.62 -28.35
CA VAL A 619 -22.04 -1.61 -29.37
C VAL A 619 -21.27 -2.83 -28.86
N ALA A 620 -21.18 -3.02 -27.53
CA ALA A 620 -20.39 -4.09 -26.92
C ALA A 620 -20.69 -5.49 -27.48
N LEU A 621 -21.96 -5.77 -27.83
CA LEU A 621 -22.38 -7.02 -28.49
C LEU A 621 -21.79 -7.21 -29.88
N HIS A 622 -21.61 -6.13 -30.62
CA HIS A 622 -21.18 -6.13 -32.02
C HIS A 622 -19.66 -6.07 -32.18
N LEU A 623 -18.92 -5.74 -31.12
CA LEU A 623 -17.46 -5.70 -31.15
C LEU A 623 -16.86 -7.13 -31.11
N PRO A 624 -15.79 -7.41 -31.86
CA PRO A 624 -15.14 -8.73 -31.92
C PRO A 624 -14.11 -8.93 -30.82
N SER A 625 -13.98 -10.17 -30.35
CA SER A 625 -13.04 -10.53 -29.28
C SER A 625 -11.56 -10.44 -29.67
N ASP A 626 -11.23 -10.51 -30.96
CA ASP A 626 -9.85 -10.42 -31.46
C ASP A 626 -9.50 -8.97 -31.84
N PRO A 627 -8.39 -8.39 -31.34
CA PRO A 627 -7.89 -7.08 -31.76
C PRO A 627 -7.72 -6.91 -33.27
N ILE A 628 -7.36 -7.97 -34.01
CA ILE A 628 -7.21 -7.92 -35.47
C ILE A 628 -8.57 -7.74 -36.16
N ASP A 629 -9.62 -8.34 -35.62
CA ASP A 629 -10.97 -8.16 -36.15
C ASP A 629 -11.51 -6.74 -35.86
N LEU A 630 -11.05 -6.09 -34.78
CA LEU A 630 -11.34 -4.66 -34.56
C LEU A 630 -10.74 -3.79 -35.67
N LEU A 631 -9.51 -4.08 -36.09
CA LEU A 631 -8.87 -3.39 -37.20
C LEU A 631 -9.61 -3.65 -38.52
N PHE A 632 -10.09 -4.88 -38.73
CA PHE A 632 -10.91 -5.21 -39.89
C PHE A 632 -12.23 -4.42 -39.92
N LEU A 633 -12.90 -4.25 -38.77
CA LEU A 633 -14.09 -3.40 -38.65
C LEU A 633 -13.78 -1.94 -38.96
N LEU A 634 -12.63 -1.44 -38.52
CA LEU A 634 -12.17 -0.09 -38.84
C LEU A 634 -12.02 0.11 -40.35
N GLY A 635 -11.53 -0.91 -41.08
CA GLY A 635 -11.41 -0.92 -42.53
C GLY A 635 -12.71 -1.10 -43.32
N GLN A 636 -13.87 -1.24 -42.68
CA GLN A 636 -15.16 -1.37 -43.39
C GLN A 636 -15.72 -0.02 -43.84
N LYS A 637 -16.47 -0.02 -44.94
CA LYS A 637 -17.18 1.17 -45.40
C LYS A 637 -18.44 1.39 -44.57
N GLY A 638 -18.53 2.52 -43.86
CA GLY A 638 -19.65 2.86 -42.97
C GLY A 638 -20.89 3.42 -43.67
N SER A 639 -20.84 3.65 -45.00
CA SER A 639 -21.91 4.28 -45.75
C SER A 639 -23.25 3.54 -45.56
N HIS A 640 -24.25 4.24 -45.02
CA HIS A 640 -25.62 3.76 -44.75
C HIS A 640 -25.77 2.70 -43.65
N ASN A 641 -24.74 2.41 -42.84
CA ASN A 641 -24.86 1.50 -41.69
C ASN A 641 -24.39 2.19 -40.40
N GLN A 642 -25.36 2.66 -39.60
CA GLN A 642 -25.10 3.36 -38.34
C GLN A 642 -24.43 2.45 -37.29
N GLU A 643 -24.74 1.16 -37.26
CA GLU A 643 -24.14 0.21 -36.31
C GLU A 643 -22.62 0.05 -36.56
N VAL A 644 -22.21 -0.03 -37.83
CA VAL A 644 -20.78 -0.11 -38.20
C VAL A 644 -20.04 1.16 -37.77
N PHE A 645 -20.64 2.33 -37.96
CA PHE A 645 -20.01 3.60 -37.58
C PHE A 645 -19.87 3.77 -36.06
N CYS A 646 -20.86 3.30 -35.30
CA CYS A 646 -20.79 3.23 -33.85
C CYS A 646 -19.69 2.25 -33.39
N CYS A 647 -19.56 1.08 -34.03
CA CYS A 647 -18.46 0.14 -33.77
C CYS A 647 -17.10 0.77 -34.08
N GLN A 648 -16.95 1.46 -35.21
CA GLN A 648 -15.72 2.14 -35.60
C GLN A 648 -15.33 3.24 -34.60
N SER A 649 -16.30 4.00 -34.10
CA SER A 649 -16.09 5.00 -33.05
C SER A 649 -15.58 4.36 -31.76
N ALA A 650 -16.16 3.23 -31.34
CA ALA A 650 -15.72 2.47 -30.18
C ALA A 650 -14.29 1.92 -30.36
N VAL A 651 -13.97 1.36 -31.53
CA VAL A 651 -12.64 0.86 -31.86
C VAL A 651 -11.60 1.98 -31.78
N LEU A 652 -11.87 3.15 -32.38
CA LEU A 652 -10.98 4.31 -32.32
C LEU A 652 -10.71 4.75 -30.88
N LEU A 653 -11.73 4.79 -30.02
CA LEU A 653 -11.56 5.17 -28.61
C LEU A 653 -10.70 4.16 -27.83
N ILE A 654 -10.92 2.85 -28.06
CA ILE A 654 -10.13 1.77 -27.42
C ILE A 654 -8.67 1.84 -27.87
N LEU A 655 -8.41 1.95 -29.18
CA LEU A 655 -7.05 2.08 -29.72
C LEU A 655 -6.35 3.33 -29.21
N TYR A 656 -7.07 4.44 -29.09
CA TYR A 656 -6.51 5.70 -28.60
C TYR A 656 -6.10 5.62 -27.15
N THR A 657 -7.02 5.23 -26.28
CA THR A 657 -6.76 5.15 -24.85
C THR A 657 -5.68 4.13 -24.51
N SER A 658 -5.64 2.97 -25.17
CA SER A 658 -4.51 2.02 -25.04
C SER A 658 -3.18 2.65 -25.48
N SER A 659 -3.16 3.36 -26.61
CA SER A 659 -1.94 3.98 -27.14
C SER A 659 -1.38 5.12 -26.28
N LEU A 660 -2.20 5.79 -25.46
CA LEU A 660 -1.73 6.83 -24.54
C LEU A 660 -0.80 6.30 -23.44
N TYR A 661 -0.82 4.97 -23.20
CA TYR A 661 -0.02 4.28 -22.19
C TYR A 661 0.89 3.22 -22.83
N ASP A 662 1.19 3.34 -24.13
CA ASP A 662 2.03 2.41 -24.88
C ASP A 662 1.55 0.94 -24.84
N ASP A 663 0.26 0.70 -24.61
CA ASP A 663 -0.33 -0.64 -24.57
C ASP A 663 -0.69 -1.12 -25.99
N ARG A 664 0.13 -2.03 -26.55
CA ARG A 664 0.07 -2.43 -27.97
C ARG A 664 -0.91 -3.57 -28.20
N LEU A 665 -2.11 -3.23 -28.68
CA LEU A 665 -3.14 -4.22 -29.02
C LEU A 665 -2.90 -4.97 -30.34
N ALA A 666 -2.25 -4.33 -31.30
CA ALA A 666 -1.96 -4.90 -32.62
C ALA A 666 -0.67 -4.31 -33.20
N ASP A 667 -0.17 -4.92 -34.27
CA ASP A 667 1.03 -4.44 -34.96
C ASP A 667 0.83 -3.03 -35.55
N ASP A 668 1.77 -2.13 -35.28
CA ASP A 668 1.73 -0.71 -35.67
C ASP A 668 1.45 -0.51 -37.17
N ARG A 669 1.93 -1.42 -38.04
CA ARG A 669 1.68 -1.37 -39.48
C ARG A 669 0.24 -1.69 -39.82
N MET A 670 -0.36 -2.66 -39.14
CA MET A 670 -1.77 -3.03 -39.36
C MET A 670 -2.71 -1.95 -38.85
N VAL A 671 -2.38 -1.32 -37.71
CA VAL A 671 -3.16 -0.20 -37.18
C VAL A 671 -3.13 0.98 -38.14
N LEU A 672 -1.95 1.39 -38.62
CA LEU A 672 -1.83 2.49 -39.58
C LEU A 672 -2.59 2.21 -40.88
N ALA A 673 -2.43 1.02 -41.47
CA ALA A 673 -3.14 0.66 -42.70
C ALA A 673 -4.67 0.70 -42.53
N SER A 674 -5.17 0.27 -41.36
CA SER A 674 -6.61 0.26 -41.06
C SER A 674 -7.16 1.67 -40.83
N LEU A 675 -6.38 2.55 -40.18
CA LEU A 675 -6.71 3.98 -40.04
C LEU A 675 -6.76 4.69 -41.40
N GLU A 676 -5.78 4.41 -42.28
CA GLU A 676 -5.75 4.97 -43.64
C GLU A 676 -6.97 4.53 -44.46
N GLN A 677 -7.33 3.26 -44.36
CA GLN A 677 -8.52 2.72 -45.00
C GLN A 677 -9.81 3.37 -44.46
N TYR A 678 -9.91 3.57 -43.13
CA TYR A 678 -11.04 4.27 -42.51
C TYR A 678 -11.19 5.71 -43.02
N ILE A 679 -10.08 6.47 -43.08
CA ILE A 679 -10.07 7.86 -43.58
C ILE A 679 -10.55 7.91 -45.03
N LEU A 680 -10.04 7.03 -45.89
CA LEU A 680 -10.37 7.02 -47.31
C LEU A 680 -11.82 6.57 -47.59
N LEU A 681 -12.33 5.58 -46.85
CA LEU A 681 -13.66 5.02 -47.08
C LEU A 681 -14.81 5.90 -46.54
N ASN A 682 -14.56 6.67 -45.48
CA ASN A 682 -15.58 7.42 -44.75
C ASN A 682 -15.43 8.95 -44.87
N ASN A 683 -14.54 9.46 -45.74
CA ASN A 683 -14.29 10.90 -45.92
C ASN A 683 -15.58 11.72 -46.10
N THR A 684 -16.51 11.23 -46.93
CA THR A 684 -17.79 11.91 -47.20
C THR A 684 -18.68 12.05 -45.97
N GLU A 685 -18.71 11.03 -45.12
CA GLU A 685 -19.48 10.98 -43.88
C GLU A 685 -18.83 11.80 -42.77
N ILE A 686 -17.49 11.85 -42.73
CA ILE A 686 -16.71 12.71 -41.82
C ILE A 686 -17.00 14.19 -42.13
N LEU A 687 -16.93 14.59 -43.41
CA LEU A 687 -17.28 15.95 -43.85
C LEU A 687 -18.76 16.29 -43.64
N GLY A 688 -19.64 15.28 -43.70
CA GLY A 688 -21.08 15.42 -43.44
C GLY A 688 -21.44 15.71 -41.98
N GLY A 689 -20.48 15.77 -41.06
CA GLY A 689 -20.70 16.08 -39.64
C GLY A 689 -21.36 14.94 -38.85
N ILE A 690 -21.35 13.71 -39.36
CA ILE A 690 -21.93 12.53 -38.69
C ILE A 690 -21.03 12.08 -37.52
N VAL A 691 -19.71 12.29 -37.64
CA VAL A 691 -18.71 11.97 -36.59
C VAL A 691 -18.78 13.01 -35.47
N LYS A 692 -18.83 12.55 -34.20
CA LYS A 692 -18.71 13.44 -33.04
C LYS A 692 -17.30 14.09 -32.99
N PRO A 693 -17.16 15.35 -32.55
CA PRO A 693 -15.86 16.04 -32.49
C PRO A 693 -14.76 15.27 -31.77
N LEU A 694 -15.09 14.60 -30.65
CA LEU A 694 -14.15 13.77 -29.88
C LEU A 694 -13.55 12.63 -30.73
N ILE A 695 -14.36 11.94 -31.53
CA ILE A 695 -13.88 10.81 -32.36
C ILE A 695 -12.94 11.31 -33.45
N MET A 696 -13.18 12.51 -33.96
CA MET A 696 -12.32 13.12 -34.96
C MET A 696 -10.97 13.55 -34.38
N GLU A 697 -10.96 14.12 -33.18
CA GLU A 697 -9.72 14.41 -32.43
C GLU A 697 -8.91 13.14 -32.17
N VAL A 698 -9.58 12.09 -31.69
CA VAL A 698 -9.00 10.76 -31.48
C VAL A 698 -8.38 10.19 -32.75
N LEU A 699 -9.06 10.30 -33.89
CA LEU A 699 -8.56 9.85 -35.19
C LEU A 699 -7.27 10.57 -35.59
N ILE A 700 -7.23 11.90 -35.44
CA ILE A 700 -6.06 12.71 -35.77
C ILE A 700 -4.87 12.29 -34.90
N ASN A 701 -5.09 12.16 -33.58
CA ASN A 701 -4.05 11.82 -32.63
C ASN A 701 -3.50 10.40 -32.86
N LEU A 702 -4.38 9.43 -33.16
CA LEU A 702 -4.00 8.06 -33.51
C LEU A 702 -3.20 8.01 -34.82
N TYR A 703 -3.70 8.65 -35.87
CA TYR A 703 -3.01 8.67 -37.16
C TYR A 703 -1.61 9.30 -37.02
N ALA A 704 -1.52 10.44 -36.33
CA ALA A 704 -0.26 11.12 -36.08
C ALA A 704 0.72 10.28 -35.24
N LEU A 705 0.23 9.52 -34.25
CA LEU A 705 1.06 8.60 -33.47
C LEU A 705 1.74 7.55 -34.35
N TYR A 706 0.93 6.78 -35.09
CA TYR A 706 1.45 5.68 -35.91
C TYR A 706 2.28 6.18 -37.11
N ARG A 707 1.96 7.38 -37.64
CA ARG A 707 2.82 8.04 -38.63
C ARG A 707 4.15 8.51 -38.04
N GLY A 708 4.15 9.02 -36.80
CA GLY A 708 5.37 9.34 -36.07
C GLY A 708 6.25 8.11 -35.85
N LEU A 709 5.65 6.98 -35.43
CA LEU A 709 6.34 5.69 -35.26
C LEU A 709 6.90 5.16 -36.59
N ALA A 710 6.14 5.29 -37.69
CA ALA A 710 6.60 4.91 -39.03
C ALA A 710 7.84 5.69 -39.47
N LYS A 711 7.93 6.98 -39.14
CA LYS A 711 9.08 7.83 -39.45
C LYS A 711 10.33 7.43 -38.65
N ILE A 712 10.17 7.00 -37.40
CA ILE A 712 11.28 6.56 -36.55
C ILE A 712 11.84 5.20 -37.02
N THR A 713 10.94 4.28 -37.39
CA THR A 713 11.32 2.88 -37.73
C THR A 713 11.72 2.69 -39.18
N TYR A 714 11.40 3.63 -40.09
CA TYR A 714 11.67 3.58 -41.55
C TYR A 714 11.09 2.37 -42.31
N GLN A 715 10.34 1.48 -41.64
CA GLN A 715 9.89 0.19 -42.17
C GLN A 715 8.38 0.11 -42.41
N ILE A 716 7.60 1.06 -41.91
CA ILE A 716 6.14 1.06 -42.02
C ILE A 716 5.72 1.90 -43.24
N PRO A 717 5.14 1.28 -44.30
CA PRO A 717 4.62 2.03 -45.45
C PRO A 717 3.36 2.82 -45.04
N TYR A 718 3.14 3.97 -45.68
CA TYR A 718 1.98 4.83 -45.44
C TYR A 718 1.35 5.32 -46.76
N SER A 719 0.08 5.70 -46.71
CA SER A 719 -0.71 6.21 -47.84
C SER A 719 -0.72 7.73 -47.87
N GLN A 720 -0.14 8.31 -48.94
CA GLN A 720 -0.15 9.76 -49.15
C GLN A 720 -1.57 10.31 -49.38
N ASP A 721 -2.46 9.51 -49.97
CA ASP A 721 -3.85 9.93 -50.25
C ASP A 721 -4.67 10.05 -48.96
N ALA A 722 -4.46 9.13 -48.02
CA ALA A 722 -5.09 9.19 -46.69
C ALA A 722 -4.58 10.39 -45.90
N GLU A 723 -3.26 10.64 -45.93
CA GLU A 723 -2.64 11.80 -45.26
C GLU A 723 -3.17 13.13 -45.83
N ASN A 724 -3.23 13.27 -47.15
CA ASN A 724 -3.77 14.46 -47.81
C ASN A 724 -5.23 14.69 -47.44
N THR A 725 -6.01 13.61 -47.36
CA THR A 725 -7.42 13.65 -46.95
C THR A 725 -7.55 14.06 -45.49
N LEU A 726 -6.72 13.53 -44.59
CA LEU A 726 -6.71 13.93 -43.18
C LEU A 726 -6.40 15.42 -43.02
N PHE A 727 -5.38 15.95 -43.70
CA PHE A 727 -5.06 17.38 -43.64
C PHE A 727 -6.21 18.26 -44.14
N HIS A 728 -6.89 17.84 -45.21
CA HIS A 728 -8.10 18.52 -45.69
C HIS A 728 -9.23 18.51 -44.64
N LEU A 729 -9.44 17.38 -43.96
CA LEU A 729 -10.45 17.28 -42.89
C LEU A 729 -10.12 18.18 -41.69
N VAL A 730 -8.84 18.25 -41.30
CA VAL A 730 -8.36 19.09 -40.19
C VAL A 730 -8.56 20.58 -40.48
N THR A 731 -8.39 21.01 -41.73
CA THR A 731 -8.57 22.43 -42.11
C THR A 731 -10.04 22.84 -42.23
N GLU A 732 -10.93 21.94 -42.65
CA GLU A 732 -12.35 22.24 -42.89
C GLU A 732 -13.21 22.14 -41.62
N ILE A 733 -12.85 21.26 -40.67
CA ILE A 733 -13.65 21.00 -39.47
C ILE A 733 -13.02 21.72 -38.26
N PRO A 734 -13.74 22.60 -37.56
CA PRO A 734 -13.22 23.30 -36.38
C PRO A 734 -13.16 22.35 -35.17
N ILE A 735 -12.09 21.55 -35.10
CA ILE A 735 -11.82 20.61 -34.00
C ILE A 735 -10.83 21.25 -33.04
N ASP A 736 -10.89 20.87 -31.77
CA ASP A 736 -9.93 21.26 -30.74
C ASP A 736 -8.99 20.09 -30.44
N THR A 737 -7.85 20.04 -31.11
CA THR A 737 -6.95 18.87 -31.05
C THR A 737 -6.10 18.81 -29.79
N LEU A 738 -5.85 19.95 -29.14
CA LEU A 738 -5.09 20.03 -27.90
C LEU A 738 -5.97 19.85 -26.65
N SER A 739 -7.26 19.50 -26.82
CA SER A 739 -8.21 19.40 -25.72
C SER A 739 -8.01 18.13 -24.88
N THR A 740 -7.79 16.99 -25.52
CA THR A 740 -7.55 15.70 -24.87
C THR A 740 -6.05 15.44 -24.65
N ARG A 741 -5.72 14.41 -23.87
CA ARG A 741 -4.33 14.00 -23.62
C ARG A 741 -3.72 13.44 -24.90
N ILE A 742 -2.60 13.97 -25.38
CA ILE A 742 -1.94 13.52 -26.62
C ILE A 742 -0.66 12.75 -26.28
N HIS A 743 -0.34 11.73 -27.08
CA HIS A 743 0.94 11.03 -26.97
C HIS A 743 2.08 11.89 -27.54
N ARG A 744 3.22 11.96 -26.84
CA ARG A 744 4.38 12.81 -27.23
C ARG A 744 4.83 12.63 -28.69
N ILE A 745 4.88 11.38 -29.18
CA ILE A 745 5.24 11.08 -30.59
C ILE A 745 4.22 11.66 -31.58
N SER A 746 2.94 11.59 -31.23
CA SER A 746 1.85 12.15 -32.04
C SER A 746 1.96 13.67 -32.13
N LEU A 747 2.12 14.34 -30.97
CA LEU A 747 2.30 15.79 -30.90
C LEU A 747 3.52 16.24 -31.70
N LYS A 748 4.66 15.57 -31.52
CA LYS A 748 5.89 15.85 -32.28
C LYS A 748 5.67 15.71 -33.79
N TRP A 749 5.00 14.65 -34.24
CA TRP A 749 4.74 14.46 -35.66
C TRP A 749 3.81 15.54 -36.24
N LEU A 750 2.76 15.94 -35.52
CA LEU A 750 1.88 17.04 -35.92
C LEU A 750 2.66 18.34 -36.11
N PHE A 751 3.53 18.68 -35.16
CA PHE A 751 4.37 19.88 -35.21
C PHE A 751 5.46 19.84 -36.30
N GLN A 752 5.68 18.70 -36.95
CA GLN A 752 6.56 18.57 -38.11
C GLN A 752 5.85 18.77 -39.46
N GLN A 753 4.54 19.01 -39.48
CA GLN A 753 3.77 19.10 -40.72
C GLN A 753 3.50 20.55 -41.14
N GLU A 754 4.12 20.98 -42.24
CA GLU A 754 3.98 22.35 -42.76
C GLU A 754 2.54 22.69 -43.18
N ARG A 755 1.80 21.72 -43.76
CA ARG A 755 0.47 21.96 -44.35
C ARG A 755 -0.62 22.31 -43.34
N ILE A 756 -0.42 21.95 -42.07
CA ILE A 756 -1.39 22.21 -40.99
C ILE A 756 -0.92 23.29 -40.02
N CYS A 757 0.18 24.00 -40.33
CA CYS A 757 0.73 25.02 -39.44
C CYS A 757 -0.31 26.08 -39.05
N LYS A 758 -1.10 26.60 -40.01
CA LYS A 758 -2.16 27.58 -39.72
C LYS A 758 -3.23 27.04 -38.76
N TYR A 759 -3.59 25.77 -38.92
CA TYR A 759 -4.51 25.11 -38.00
C TYR A 759 -3.90 25.02 -36.59
N LEU A 760 -2.63 24.57 -36.48
CA LEU A 760 -1.92 24.44 -35.21
C LEU A 760 -1.74 25.79 -34.48
N CYS A 761 -1.46 26.89 -35.19
CA CYS A 761 -1.44 28.24 -34.61
C CYS A 761 -2.76 28.55 -33.89
N GLY A 762 -3.89 28.29 -34.55
CA GLY A 762 -5.22 28.45 -33.95
C GLY A 762 -5.47 27.54 -32.75
N GLN A 763 -4.90 26.34 -32.73
CA GLN A 763 -5.01 25.41 -31.58
C GLN A 763 -4.18 25.89 -30.39
N ILE A 764 -2.93 26.33 -30.62
CA ILE A 764 -2.06 26.89 -29.58
C ILE A 764 -2.76 28.10 -28.94
N LEU A 765 -3.37 28.98 -29.73
CA LEU A 765 -4.12 30.12 -29.21
C LEU A 765 -5.31 29.71 -28.34
N ARG A 766 -6.13 28.75 -28.79
CA ARG A 766 -7.26 28.23 -27.98
C ARG A 766 -6.78 27.57 -26.69
N TRP A 767 -5.67 26.85 -26.76
CA TRP A 767 -5.03 26.23 -25.61
C TRP A 767 -4.52 27.30 -24.62
N CYS A 768 -3.84 28.35 -25.11
CA CYS A 768 -3.43 29.49 -24.29
C CYS A 768 -4.63 30.18 -23.61
N ARG A 769 -5.77 30.35 -24.29
CA ARG A 769 -6.99 30.92 -23.68
C ARG A 769 -7.59 30.05 -22.57
N ARG A 770 -7.36 28.73 -22.60
CA ARG A 770 -7.79 27.81 -21.52
C ARG A 770 -6.83 27.81 -20.34
N CYS A 771 -5.54 28.00 -20.62
CA CYS A 771 -4.50 28.04 -19.61
C CYS A 771 -4.40 29.47 -19.06
N ILE A 772 -4.92 29.71 -17.86
CA ILE A 772 -4.76 31.02 -17.22
C ILE A 772 -3.31 31.15 -16.77
N ILE A 773 -2.50 31.89 -17.53
CA ILE A 773 -1.14 32.26 -17.18
C ILE A 773 -1.17 33.69 -16.63
N TYR A 774 -1.37 33.84 -15.32
CA TYR A 774 -1.18 35.11 -14.62
C TYR A 774 0.22 35.14 -14.01
N GLY A 775 1.14 35.87 -14.67
CA GLY A 775 2.52 36.01 -14.19
C GLY A 775 3.21 34.66 -13.95
N SER A 776 3.98 34.57 -12.87
CA SER A 776 4.80 33.40 -12.49
C SER A 776 4.04 32.14 -12.04
N GLN A 777 2.70 32.15 -12.01
CA GLN A 777 1.90 30.98 -11.62
C GLN A 777 1.01 30.55 -12.78
N ILE A 778 1.14 29.28 -13.18
CA ILE A 778 0.09 28.57 -13.92
C ILE A 778 -1.08 28.41 -12.92
N VAL A 779 -1.87 29.48 -12.76
CA VAL A 779 -2.99 29.52 -11.80
C VAL A 779 -4.15 28.79 -12.46
N VAL A 780 -4.34 27.54 -12.02
CA VAL A 780 -5.41 26.62 -12.45
C VAL A 780 -5.13 25.97 -13.81
N CYS A 781 -4.24 24.98 -13.79
CA CYS A 781 -4.26 23.90 -14.77
C CYS A 781 -4.33 22.57 -14.04
N ASN A 782 -5.26 21.71 -14.44
CA ASN A 782 -5.24 20.31 -14.04
C ASN A 782 -3.86 19.70 -14.36
N ASP A 783 -3.42 18.66 -13.64
CA ASP A 783 -2.12 18.00 -13.86
C ASP A 783 -1.83 17.67 -15.33
N THR A 784 -2.90 17.38 -16.10
CA THR A 784 -2.85 17.10 -17.54
C THR A 784 -2.39 18.29 -18.38
N GLU A 785 -2.83 19.50 -18.08
CA GLU A 785 -2.46 20.71 -18.82
C GLU A 785 -1.03 21.15 -18.50
N THR A 786 -0.57 20.92 -17.27
CA THR A 786 0.83 21.16 -16.87
C THR A 786 1.79 20.21 -17.59
N LEU A 787 1.43 18.93 -17.76
CA LEU A 787 2.20 17.97 -18.56
C LEU A 787 2.25 18.38 -20.04
N LYS A 788 1.10 18.75 -20.63
CA LYS A 788 1.04 19.23 -22.03
C LYS A 788 1.90 20.48 -22.25
N PHE A 789 1.90 21.43 -21.32
CA PHE A 789 2.74 22.61 -21.41
C PHE A 789 4.22 22.25 -21.50
N LYS A 790 4.69 21.30 -20.67
CA LYS A 790 6.07 20.82 -20.73
C LYS A 790 6.39 20.18 -22.08
N GLU A 791 5.47 19.39 -22.64
CA GLU A 791 5.66 18.78 -23.96
C GLU A 791 5.72 19.82 -25.09
N ILE A 792 4.85 20.84 -25.07
CA ILE A 792 4.88 21.94 -26.05
C ILE A 792 6.17 22.76 -25.92
N ALA A 793 6.58 23.08 -24.69
CA ALA A 793 7.79 23.84 -24.41
C ALA A 793 9.06 23.11 -24.91
N GLU A 794 9.11 21.79 -24.69
CA GLU A 794 10.20 20.95 -25.22
C GLU A 794 10.21 20.93 -26.76
N LEU A 795 9.04 20.89 -27.40
CA LEU A 795 8.94 20.95 -28.87
C LEU A 795 9.49 22.26 -29.41
N VAL A 796 9.17 23.40 -28.78
CA VAL A 796 9.72 24.71 -29.15
C VAL A 796 11.25 24.73 -29.03
N ALA A 797 11.82 24.06 -28.02
CA ALA A 797 13.27 24.02 -27.80
C ALA A 797 14.04 23.05 -28.73
N SER A 798 13.41 21.98 -29.19
CA SER A 798 14.10 20.86 -29.87
C SER A 798 14.58 21.11 -31.31
N GLY A 799 14.14 22.18 -31.97
CA GLY A 799 14.62 22.63 -33.29
C GLY A 799 14.35 21.71 -34.49
N ASP A 800 13.82 20.50 -34.27
CA ASP A 800 13.53 19.49 -35.31
C ASP A 800 12.07 19.47 -35.78
N ASN A 801 11.33 20.52 -35.45
CA ASN A 801 9.91 20.72 -35.75
C ASN A 801 9.60 22.21 -35.91
N TYR A 802 8.35 22.54 -36.27
CA TYR A 802 7.92 23.92 -36.50
C TYR A 802 7.44 24.64 -35.23
N GLY A 803 7.61 24.09 -34.02
CA GLY A 803 7.09 24.66 -32.77
C GLY A 803 7.49 26.11 -32.53
N ALA A 804 8.79 26.42 -32.58
CA ALA A 804 9.26 27.80 -32.47
C ALA A 804 8.69 28.70 -33.58
N LYS A 805 8.68 28.23 -34.82
CA LYS A 805 8.10 28.94 -35.97
C LYS A 805 6.60 29.24 -35.78
N LEU A 806 5.82 28.27 -35.32
CA LEU A 806 4.37 28.40 -35.10
C LEU A 806 4.07 29.48 -34.06
N VAL A 807 4.83 29.48 -32.97
CA VAL A 807 4.67 30.46 -31.89
C VAL A 807 5.02 31.87 -32.36
N VAL A 808 6.10 32.04 -33.14
CA VAL A 808 6.45 33.34 -33.74
C VAL A 808 5.39 33.77 -34.76
N CYS A 809 4.98 32.89 -35.68
CA CYS A 809 3.93 33.19 -36.66
C CYS A 809 2.61 33.58 -36.00
N LEU A 810 2.21 32.90 -34.92
CA LEU A 810 1.00 33.24 -34.17
C LEU A 810 1.10 34.65 -33.56
N LEU A 811 2.26 35.03 -33.01
CA LEU A 811 2.48 36.38 -32.49
C LEU A 811 2.40 37.42 -33.62
N THR A 812 2.97 37.15 -34.79
CA THR A 812 2.88 38.04 -35.95
C THR A 812 1.44 38.16 -36.47
N GLU A 813 0.70 37.05 -36.59
CA GLU A 813 -0.71 37.05 -37.04
C GLU A 813 -1.61 37.85 -36.10
N LEU A 814 -1.43 37.73 -34.77
CA LEU A 814 -2.20 38.50 -33.80
C LEU A 814 -1.94 40.02 -33.92
N LEU A 815 -0.73 40.43 -34.32
CA LEU A 815 -0.37 41.84 -34.50
C LEU A 815 -0.94 42.41 -35.81
N GLU A 816 -0.91 41.63 -36.90
CA GLU A 816 -1.42 42.06 -38.21
C GLU A 816 -2.96 42.14 -38.25
N GLU A 817 -3.66 41.26 -37.53
CA GLU A 817 -5.13 41.17 -37.54
C GLU A 817 -5.83 42.05 -36.46
N ASN A 818 -5.09 42.90 -35.72
CA ASN A 818 -5.58 43.61 -34.52
C ASN A 818 -6.23 42.66 -33.49
N GLY A 819 -5.49 41.64 -33.08
CA GLY A 819 -5.91 40.68 -32.05
C GLY A 819 -6.27 41.37 -30.72
N HIS A 820 -7.03 40.66 -29.87
CA HIS A 820 -7.34 41.16 -28.53
C HIS A 820 -6.06 41.32 -27.72
N GLU A 821 -5.91 42.44 -27.01
CA GLU A 821 -4.73 42.72 -26.16
C GLU A 821 -4.46 41.57 -25.15
N ASP A 822 -5.52 40.97 -24.60
CA ASP A 822 -5.44 39.82 -23.71
C ASP A 822 -4.77 38.59 -24.37
N ASP A 823 -5.04 38.33 -25.66
CA ASP A 823 -4.44 37.20 -26.39
C ASP A 823 -2.94 37.41 -26.64
N ILE A 824 -2.54 38.67 -26.90
CA ILE A 824 -1.14 39.05 -27.07
C ILE A 824 -0.39 38.86 -25.75
N ILE A 825 -0.95 39.33 -24.63
CA ILE A 825 -0.35 39.17 -23.29
C ILE A 825 -0.22 37.68 -22.93
N LEU A 826 -1.27 36.89 -23.14
CA LEU A 826 -1.26 35.44 -22.88
C LEU A 826 -0.14 34.74 -23.68
N LEU A 827 0.02 35.09 -24.96
CA LEU A 827 1.05 34.51 -25.80
C LEU A 827 2.46 34.92 -25.36
N LEU A 828 2.70 36.21 -25.07
CA LEU A 828 3.99 36.71 -24.57
C LEU A 828 4.40 36.00 -23.27
N ASN A 829 3.46 35.87 -22.33
CA ASN A 829 3.70 35.17 -21.06
C ASN A 829 3.98 33.67 -21.29
N MET A 830 3.28 33.04 -22.24
CA MET A 830 3.52 31.64 -22.60
C MET A 830 4.93 31.45 -23.16
N ILE A 831 5.38 32.31 -24.08
CA ILE A 831 6.72 32.24 -24.67
C ILE A 831 7.79 32.39 -23.59
N ALA A 832 7.67 33.37 -22.72
CA ALA A 832 8.62 33.56 -21.64
C ALA A 832 8.60 32.36 -20.65
N SER A 833 7.44 31.73 -20.43
CA SER A 833 7.33 30.51 -19.62
C SER A 833 8.02 29.32 -20.26
N VAL A 834 7.94 29.19 -21.59
CA VAL A 834 8.65 28.14 -22.34
C VAL A 834 10.16 28.30 -22.16
N ILE A 835 10.69 29.51 -22.29
CA ILE A 835 12.13 29.79 -22.16
C ILE A 835 12.62 29.54 -20.73
N THR A 836 11.84 29.91 -19.72
CA THR A 836 12.21 29.65 -18.32
C THR A 836 12.24 28.17 -17.96
N LEU A 837 11.39 27.34 -18.58
CA LEU A 837 11.46 25.87 -18.44
C LEU A 837 12.59 25.25 -19.26
N PHE A 838 12.77 25.70 -20.50
CA PHE A 838 13.75 25.19 -21.44
C PHE A 838 14.54 26.36 -22.06
N PRO A 839 15.67 26.78 -21.45
CA PRO A 839 16.47 27.91 -21.91
C PRO A 839 16.87 27.82 -23.40
N ALA A 840 17.14 26.62 -23.92
CA ALA A 840 17.46 26.38 -25.32
C ALA A 840 16.36 26.83 -26.33
N ALA A 841 15.13 27.06 -25.86
CA ALA A 841 14.06 27.60 -26.68
C ALA A 841 14.35 29.02 -27.18
N SER A 842 15.11 29.82 -26.44
CA SER A 842 15.46 31.20 -26.85
C SER A 842 16.19 31.22 -28.18
N GLY A 843 17.22 30.38 -28.34
CA GLY A 843 17.97 30.25 -29.60
C GLY A 843 17.08 29.81 -30.77
N GLN A 844 16.17 28.85 -30.55
CA GLN A 844 15.22 28.43 -31.59
C GLN A 844 14.22 29.53 -31.97
N LEU A 845 13.73 30.32 -31.01
CA LEU A 845 12.85 31.45 -31.28
C LEU A 845 13.58 32.57 -32.05
N CYS A 846 14.83 32.85 -31.70
CA CYS A 846 15.71 33.77 -32.43
C CYS A 846 15.90 33.36 -33.89
N LEU A 847 16.26 32.09 -34.14
CA LEU A 847 16.41 31.55 -35.50
C LEU A 847 15.12 31.62 -36.34
N ASN A 848 13.96 31.68 -35.68
CA ASN A 848 12.64 31.77 -36.35
C ASN A 848 12.08 33.21 -36.41
N GLY A 849 12.88 34.24 -36.10
CA GLY A 849 12.51 35.64 -36.33
C GLY A 849 11.67 36.29 -35.22
N ILE A 850 11.81 35.85 -33.96
CA ILE A 850 11.13 36.50 -32.82
C ILE A 850 11.50 37.99 -32.68
N SER A 851 12.69 38.42 -33.13
CA SER A 851 13.15 39.82 -33.11
C SER A 851 12.21 40.74 -33.88
N LEU A 852 11.85 40.35 -35.11
CA LEU A 852 10.92 41.09 -35.97
C LEU A 852 9.52 41.15 -35.34
N ALA A 853 9.07 40.04 -34.73
CA ALA A 853 7.79 40.01 -34.05
C ALA A 853 7.77 40.99 -32.85
N ILE A 854 8.81 41.01 -32.02
CA ILE A 854 8.96 41.95 -30.89
C ILE A 854 8.99 43.40 -31.37
N GLN A 855 9.72 43.70 -32.44
CA GLN A 855 9.74 45.03 -33.05
C GLN A 855 8.33 45.50 -33.43
N ASN A 856 7.54 44.62 -34.05
CA ASN A 856 6.16 44.93 -34.44
C ASN A 856 5.26 45.14 -33.21
N VAL A 857 5.47 44.41 -32.11
CA VAL A 857 4.74 44.66 -30.84
C VAL A 857 5.00 46.08 -30.35
N TYR A 858 6.27 46.52 -30.30
CA TYR A 858 6.60 47.88 -29.89
C TYR A 858 6.01 48.94 -30.84
N HIS A 859 6.01 48.68 -32.15
CA HIS A 859 5.46 49.62 -33.13
C HIS A 859 3.94 49.79 -33.02
N HIS A 860 3.20 48.70 -32.84
CA HIS A 860 1.73 48.70 -32.84
C HIS A 860 1.10 48.96 -31.47
N HIS A 861 1.77 48.59 -30.37
CA HIS A 861 1.20 48.63 -29.01
C HIS A 861 2.04 49.38 -27.97
N SER A 862 2.94 50.28 -28.39
CA SER A 862 3.76 51.12 -27.50
C SER A 862 2.98 51.90 -26.44
N SER A 863 1.69 52.17 -26.64
CA SER A 863 0.83 52.88 -25.68
C SER A 863 0.22 52.01 -24.57
N SER A 864 0.25 50.68 -24.69
CA SER A 864 -0.30 49.77 -23.67
C SER A 864 0.80 49.37 -22.68
N GLY A 865 0.69 49.86 -21.44
CA GLY A 865 1.67 49.59 -20.39
C GLY A 865 1.83 48.10 -20.06
N GLU A 866 0.74 47.32 -20.11
CA GLU A 866 0.76 45.88 -19.81
C GLU A 866 1.45 45.06 -20.90
N ILE A 867 1.14 45.32 -22.18
CA ILE A 867 1.82 44.67 -23.31
C ILE A 867 3.30 45.06 -23.33
N PHE A 868 3.61 46.34 -23.09
CA PHE A 868 4.99 46.80 -23.03
C PHE A 868 5.79 46.07 -21.96
N ASN A 869 5.23 45.92 -20.75
CA ASN A 869 5.90 45.22 -19.66
C ASN A 869 6.10 43.73 -19.97
N ALA A 870 5.07 43.03 -20.45
CA ALA A 870 5.16 41.62 -20.84
C ALA A 870 6.20 41.40 -21.96
N THR A 871 6.29 42.34 -22.91
CA THR A 871 7.29 42.32 -23.99
C THR A 871 8.70 42.53 -23.45
N CYS A 872 8.90 43.47 -22.51
CA CYS A 872 10.19 43.68 -21.86
C CYS A 872 10.63 42.45 -21.05
N GLN A 873 9.71 41.81 -20.31
CA GLN A 873 10.01 40.57 -19.59
C GLN A 873 10.43 39.45 -20.55
N LEU A 874 9.75 39.32 -21.69
CA LEU A 874 10.12 38.35 -22.73
C LEU A 874 11.52 38.65 -23.30
N VAL A 875 11.80 39.90 -23.68
CA VAL A 875 13.11 40.32 -24.23
C VAL A 875 14.23 40.04 -23.23
N PHE A 876 14.02 40.38 -21.96
CA PHE A 876 14.99 40.08 -20.90
C PHE A 876 15.25 38.57 -20.78
N THR A 877 14.19 37.77 -20.77
CA THR A 877 14.27 36.30 -20.64
C THR A 877 14.97 35.66 -21.84
N ILE A 878 14.73 36.17 -23.06
CA ILE A 878 15.44 35.73 -24.28
C ILE A 878 16.92 36.04 -24.15
N LEU A 879 17.29 37.31 -23.93
CA LEU A 879 18.71 37.72 -23.89
C LEU A 879 19.47 37.06 -22.74
N GLN A 880 18.84 36.83 -21.60
CA GLN A 880 19.50 36.14 -20.49
C GLN A 880 19.88 34.69 -20.83
N SER A 881 19.04 33.99 -21.60
CA SER A 881 19.12 32.53 -21.80
C SER A 881 19.76 32.13 -23.13
N VAL A 882 19.89 33.06 -24.07
CA VAL A 882 20.32 32.78 -25.44
C VAL A 882 21.84 32.68 -25.53
N ASP A 883 22.30 31.62 -26.20
CA ASP A 883 23.70 31.56 -26.60
C ASP A 883 23.98 32.65 -27.62
N SER A 884 25.04 33.42 -27.38
CA SER A 884 25.37 34.59 -28.22
C SER A 884 25.38 34.25 -29.72
N GLU A 885 25.83 33.05 -30.11
CA GLU A 885 25.91 32.59 -31.51
C GLU A 885 24.58 32.52 -32.27
N SER A 886 23.45 32.42 -31.56
CA SER A 886 22.11 32.30 -32.17
C SER A 886 21.42 33.65 -32.38
N LEU A 887 22.01 34.74 -31.88
CA LEU A 887 21.58 36.10 -32.15
C LEU A 887 22.16 36.61 -33.47
N SER A 888 21.31 37.19 -34.31
CA SER A 888 21.72 37.85 -35.54
C SER A 888 21.98 39.35 -35.31
N ASP A 889 22.92 39.91 -36.07
CA ASP A 889 23.18 41.36 -36.18
C ASP A 889 22.11 42.05 -37.06
N ASP A 890 20.83 41.72 -36.88
CA ASP A 890 19.74 42.21 -37.71
C ASP A 890 19.27 43.62 -37.29
N GLU A 891 18.75 44.40 -38.27
CA GLU A 891 18.17 45.75 -38.07
C GLU A 891 17.04 45.78 -37.03
N ASP A 892 16.38 44.64 -36.80
CA ASP A 892 15.29 44.48 -35.85
C ASP A 892 15.74 44.84 -34.42
N TRP A 893 16.89 44.30 -33.98
CA TRP A 893 17.42 44.56 -32.64
C TRP A 893 17.90 46.00 -32.45
N ILE A 894 18.33 46.65 -33.54
CA ILE A 894 18.62 48.09 -33.53
C ILE A 894 17.34 48.84 -33.19
N THR A 895 16.25 48.53 -33.90
CA THR A 895 14.95 49.18 -33.66
C THR A 895 14.45 48.94 -32.24
N VAL A 896 14.49 47.69 -31.76
CA VAL A 896 14.12 47.34 -30.37
C VAL A 896 14.96 48.12 -29.36
N SER A 897 16.28 48.20 -29.55
CA SER A 897 17.16 48.98 -28.65
C SER A 897 16.82 50.48 -28.65
N THR A 898 16.48 51.05 -29.81
CA THR A 898 16.12 52.47 -29.92
C THR A 898 14.79 52.80 -29.25
N GLU A 899 13.78 51.93 -29.39
CA GLU A 899 12.48 52.09 -28.74
C GLU A 899 12.60 51.97 -27.21
N LEU A 900 13.35 50.95 -26.74
CA LEU A 900 13.63 50.76 -25.32
C LEU A 900 14.36 51.97 -24.71
N MET A 901 15.35 52.52 -25.40
CA MET A 901 16.04 53.74 -24.95
C MET A 901 15.12 54.95 -24.91
N HIS A 902 14.27 55.14 -25.93
CA HIS A 902 13.33 56.25 -25.97
C HIS A 902 12.35 56.19 -24.80
N TYR A 903 11.81 54.99 -24.54
CA TYR A 903 10.95 54.72 -23.39
C TYR A 903 11.66 54.98 -22.05
N LEU A 904 12.90 54.48 -21.89
CA LEU A 904 13.69 54.67 -20.68
C LEU A 904 13.88 56.17 -20.36
N ILE A 905 14.28 56.95 -21.36
CA ILE A 905 14.54 58.39 -21.21
C ILE A 905 13.24 59.12 -20.86
N SER A 906 12.14 58.88 -21.59
CA SER A 906 10.85 59.51 -21.31
C SER A 906 10.32 59.17 -19.91
N THR A 907 10.34 57.88 -19.54
CA THR A 907 9.82 57.40 -18.25
C THR A 907 10.59 57.98 -17.07
N ILE A 908 11.92 58.00 -17.14
CA ILE A 908 12.73 58.53 -16.04
C ILE A 908 12.54 60.05 -15.89
N THR A 909 12.36 60.79 -17.00
CA THR A 909 12.11 62.23 -16.95
C THR A 909 10.73 62.61 -16.40
N GLU A 910 9.72 61.76 -16.60
CA GLU A 910 8.33 62.04 -16.21
C GLU A 910 7.95 61.50 -14.83
N ASN A 911 8.34 60.24 -14.54
CA ASN A 911 7.83 59.47 -13.40
C ASN A 911 8.94 58.98 -12.44
N GLY A 912 10.20 59.32 -12.71
CA GLY A 912 11.35 58.77 -12.00
C GLY A 912 11.67 57.33 -12.41
N CYS A 913 12.57 56.67 -11.69
CA CYS A 913 13.00 55.31 -12.02
C CYS A 913 11.96 54.28 -11.54
N THR A 914 11.06 53.87 -12.44
CA THR A 914 10.05 52.82 -12.19
C THR A 914 10.65 51.42 -12.36
N GLN A 915 9.93 50.38 -11.96
CA GLN A 915 10.41 48.99 -12.09
C GLN A 915 10.63 48.60 -13.56
N GLU A 916 9.78 49.11 -14.46
CA GLU A 916 9.91 48.91 -15.91
C GLU A 916 11.18 49.57 -16.44
N ALA A 917 11.50 50.79 -15.97
CA ALA A 917 12.74 51.47 -16.35
C ALA A 917 14.00 50.69 -15.90
N LEU A 918 13.97 50.07 -14.71
CA LEU A 918 15.05 49.21 -14.22
C LEU A 918 15.20 47.95 -15.10
N LEU A 919 14.09 47.30 -15.46
CA LEU A 919 14.11 46.14 -16.37
C LEU A 919 14.70 46.49 -17.74
N VAL A 920 14.34 47.66 -18.30
CA VAL A 920 14.91 48.15 -19.56
C VAL A 920 16.42 48.39 -19.42
N MET A 921 16.91 48.96 -18.31
CA MET A 921 18.36 49.09 -18.08
C MET A 921 19.06 47.73 -17.99
N GLY A 922 18.40 46.71 -17.44
CA GLY A 922 18.88 45.33 -17.46
C GLY A 922 18.98 44.76 -18.87
N ILE A 923 17.96 44.97 -19.72
CA ILE A 923 17.97 44.56 -21.13
C ILE A 923 19.12 45.23 -21.89
N LEU A 924 19.29 46.55 -21.75
CA LEU A 924 20.38 47.29 -22.41
C LEU A 924 21.76 46.77 -21.97
N SER A 925 21.88 46.37 -20.70
CA SER A 925 23.10 45.75 -20.16
C SER A 925 23.40 44.39 -20.79
N LEU A 926 22.37 43.55 -21.02
CA LEU A 926 22.51 42.27 -21.72
C LEU A 926 22.87 42.44 -23.19
N ILE A 927 22.28 43.42 -23.90
CA ILE A 927 22.66 43.75 -25.28
C ILE A 927 24.16 44.08 -25.35
N LEU A 928 24.66 44.91 -24.42
CA LEU A 928 26.08 45.25 -24.33
C LEU A 928 26.94 44.02 -23.97
N HIS A 929 26.43 43.09 -23.16
CA HIS A 929 27.14 41.86 -22.82
C HIS A 929 27.35 40.96 -24.06
N HIS A 930 26.31 40.72 -24.86
CA HIS A 930 26.44 39.89 -26.07
C HIS A 930 27.40 40.49 -27.11
N SER A 931 27.55 41.81 -27.14
CA SER A 931 28.53 42.48 -28.01
C SER A 931 29.98 42.08 -27.74
N LEU A 932 30.29 41.59 -26.53
CA LEU A 932 31.63 41.06 -26.20
C LEU A 932 31.97 39.81 -27.03
N HIS A 933 30.95 39.09 -27.50
CA HIS A 933 31.07 37.90 -28.33
C HIS A 933 30.88 38.19 -29.83
N GLN A 934 30.97 39.46 -30.24
CA GLN A 934 30.80 39.93 -31.63
C GLN A 934 29.36 39.89 -32.19
N ASN A 935 28.33 39.75 -31.35
CA ASN A 935 26.92 39.75 -31.79
C ASN A 935 26.13 40.91 -31.16
N LEU A 936 25.08 41.40 -31.82
CA LEU A 936 24.37 42.65 -31.50
C LEU A 936 25.26 43.91 -31.55
N LEU A 937 26.25 43.95 -32.44
CA LEU A 937 27.26 45.01 -32.46
C LEU A 937 26.65 46.38 -32.81
N GLU A 938 25.82 46.44 -33.86
CA GLU A 938 25.20 47.68 -34.32
C GLU A 938 24.15 48.21 -33.33
N ALA A 939 23.32 47.33 -32.76
CA ALA A 939 22.37 47.69 -31.70
C ALA A 939 23.12 48.28 -30.49
N SER A 940 24.22 47.65 -30.11
CA SER A 940 25.06 48.09 -28.99
C SER A 940 25.71 49.46 -29.21
N LYS A 941 26.02 49.89 -30.44
CA LYS A 941 26.61 51.22 -30.72
C LYS A 941 25.70 52.37 -30.32
N THR A 942 24.39 52.16 -30.40
CA THR A 942 23.39 53.20 -30.14
C THR A 942 23.30 53.55 -28.64
N ILE A 943 23.63 52.61 -27.76
CA ILE A 943 23.50 52.73 -26.30
C ILE A 943 24.55 53.68 -25.69
N PRO A 944 25.87 53.43 -25.81
CA PRO A 944 26.88 54.23 -25.14
C PRO A 944 26.99 55.65 -25.71
N LEU A 945 26.58 55.88 -26.96
CA LEU A 945 26.66 57.19 -27.63
C LEU A 945 25.43 58.08 -27.45
N ASN A 946 24.38 57.60 -26.78
CA ASN A 946 23.14 58.35 -26.61
C ASN A 946 23.34 59.55 -25.65
N THR A 947 23.25 60.77 -26.18
CA THR A 947 23.54 62.01 -25.42
C THR A 947 22.59 62.27 -24.26
N GLN A 948 21.33 61.86 -24.38
CA GLN A 948 20.32 62.02 -23.34
C GLN A 948 20.54 61.01 -22.20
N LEU A 949 20.86 59.75 -22.54
CA LEU A 949 21.21 58.72 -21.56
C LEU A 949 22.52 59.07 -20.82
N ILE A 950 23.52 59.62 -21.53
CA ILE A 950 24.75 60.15 -20.92
C ILE A 950 24.44 61.27 -19.91
N SER A 951 23.54 62.20 -20.27
CA SER A 951 23.13 63.28 -19.36
C SER A 951 22.47 62.72 -18.11
N LEU A 952 21.57 61.75 -18.27
CA LEU A 952 20.82 61.12 -17.18
C LEU A 952 21.75 60.37 -16.21
N VAL A 953 22.64 59.53 -16.74
CA VAL A 953 23.66 58.83 -15.93
C VAL A 953 24.50 59.82 -15.14
N ASN A 954 24.97 60.90 -15.80
CA ASN A 954 25.79 61.91 -15.13
C ASN A 954 25.02 62.66 -14.03
N GLU A 955 23.74 62.98 -14.24
CA GLU A 955 22.89 63.65 -13.26
C GLU A 955 22.64 62.74 -12.04
N THR A 956 22.26 61.48 -12.25
CA THR A 956 22.02 60.52 -11.16
C THR A 956 23.28 60.26 -10.35
N ILE A 957 24.43 60.10 -11.01
CA ILE A 957 25.72 59.91 -10.32
C ILE A 957 26.15 61.16 -9.57
N HIS A 958 25.93 62.34 -10.14
CA HIS A 958 26.23 63.61 -9.47
C HIS A 958 25.38 63.77 -8.21
N GLU A 959 24.08 63.52 -8.29
CA GLU A 959 23.15 63.57 -7.16
C GLU A 959 23.54 62.59 -6.06
N ALA A 960 23.83 61.32 -6.42
CA ALA A 960 24.31 60.32 -5.48
C ALA A 960 25.61 60.74 -4.78
N CYS A 961 26.56 61.31 -5.53
CA CYS A 961 27.82 61.81 -4.98
C CYS A 961 27.63 63.01 -4.03
N LEU A 962 26.62 63.86 -4.22
CA LEU A 962 26.31 65.00 -3.36
C LEU A 962 25.79 64.58 -1.98
N LYS A 963 25.15 63.41 -1.86
CA LYS A 963 24.61 62.88 -0.59
C LYS A 963 25.69 62.55 0.45
N GLY A 964 26.93 62.31 0.03
CA GLY A 964 28.05 62.04 0.94
C GLY A 964 27.76 60.84 1.86
N PRO A 965 28.00 60.91 3.19
CA PRO A 965 27.76 59.80 4.12
C PRO A 965 26.31 59.28 4.15
N ALA A 966 25.32 60.12 3.82
CA ALA A 966 23.91 59.72 3.78
C ALA A 966 23.59 58.77 2.62
N LEU A 967 24.52 58.58 1.66
CA LEU A 967 24.38 57.62 0.59
C LEU A 967 24.30 56.17 1.10
N TYR A 968 24.87 55.88 2.28
CA TYR A 968 24.84 54.54 2.85
C TYR A 968 23.41 54.05 3.15
N ASP A 969 22.51 54.97 3.53
CA ASP A 969 21.10 54.67 3.82
C ASP A 969 20.25 54.46 2.54
N HIS A 970 20.84 54.70 1.36
CA HIS A 970 20.25 54.41 0.06
C HIS A 970 20.80 53.07 -0.46
N ASP A 971 20.16 51.99 -0.04
CA ASP A 971 20.49 50.61 -0.42
C ASP A 971 19.50 50.04 -1.46
N GLU A 972 19.63 48.75 -1.76
CA GLU A 972 18.73 47.96 -2.62
C GLU A 972 17.25 48.07 -2.23
N SER A 973 16.91 48.43 -0.99
CA SER A 973 15.51 48.56 -0.56
C SER A 973 14.89 49.92 -0.89
N THR A 974 15.69 50.87 -1.39
CA THR A 974 15.25 52.21 -1.73
C THR A 974 15.24 52.41 -3.25
N GLN A 975 14.17 52.98 -3.79
CA GLN A 975 14.03 53.26 -5.23
C GLN A 975 15.23 54.05 -5.81
N THR A 976 15.77 55.01 -5.05
CA THR A 976 16.96 55.78 -5.45
C THR A 976 18.26 54.96 -5.41
N GLY A 977 18.37 53.97 -4.52
CA GLY A 977 19.50 53.05 -4.44
C GLY A 977 19.45 52.00 -5.56
N GLU A 978 18.28 51.42 -5.82
CA GLU A 978 18.04 50.50 -6.96
C GLU A 978 18.40 51.16 -8.30
N ALA A 979 17.91 52.38 -8.55
CA ALA A 979 18.24 53.13 -9.76
C ALA A 979 19.76 53.33 -9.91
N LEU A 980 20.44 53.74 -8.84
CA LEU A 980 21.89 53.94 -8.83
C LEU A 980 22.65 52.63 -9.14
N ILE A 981 22.22 51.51 -8.58
CA ILE A 981 22.80 50.19 -8.81
C ILE A 981 22.69 49.80 -10.29
N PHE A 982 21.51 49.93 -10.90
CA PHE A 982 21.31 49.61 -12.32
C PHE A 982 22.09 50.54 -13.26
N PHE A 983 22.19 51.85 -12.96
CA PHE A 983 23.04 52.76 -13.72
C PHE A 983 24.53 52.40 -13.62
N LEU A 984 24.99 51.94 -12.45
CA LEU A 984 26.35 51.45 -12.28
C LEU A 984 26.60 50.15 -13.05
N MET A 985 25.63 49.23 -13.10
CA MET A 985 25.74 47.99 -13.91
C MET A 985 25.78 48.31 -15.40
N LEU A 986 24.88 49.19 -15.87
CA LEU A 986 24.92 49.68 -17.25
C LEU A 986 26.27 50.32 -17.57
N ASN A 987 26.83 51.11 -16.63
CA ASN A 987 28.16 51.67 -16.79
C ASN A 987 29.26 50.59 -16.90
N TYR A 988 29.21 49.54 -16.08
CA TYR A 988 30.15 48.42 -16.16
C TYR A 988 30.11 47.74 -17.53
N PHE A 989 28.93 47.36 -18.01
CA PHE A 989 28.79 46.70 -19.31
C PHE A 989 29.14 47.64 -20.47
N CYS A 990 28.75 48.92 -20.41
CA CYS A 990 29.18 49.94 -21.37
C CYS A 990 30.70 50.03 -21.43
N LEU A 991 31.35 50.11 -20.27
CA LEU A 991 32.80 50.11 -20.20
C LEU A 991 33.28 48.86 -20.97
N ARG A 992 32.92 47.65 -20.54
CA ARG A 992 33.49 46.39 -21.05
C ARG A 992 33.31 46.23 -22.56
N SER A 993 32.17 46.68 -23.11
CA SER A 993 31.87 46.56 -24.54
C SER A 993 32.48 47.65 -25.43
N VAL A 994 32.87 48.82 -24.91
CA VAL A 994 33.36 49.95 -25.73
C VAL A 994 34.49 49.55 -26.68
N GLN A 995 35.42 48.67 -26.28
CA GLN A 995 36.53 48.25 -27.15
C GLN A 995 36.05 47.47 -28.39
N VAL A 996 35.00 46.67 -28.23
CA VAL A 996 34.44 45.83 -29.30
C VAL A 996 33.49 46.65 -30.17
N VAL A 997 32.64 47.46 -29.53
CA VAL A 997 31.57 48.23 -30.17
C VAL A 997 32.09 49.50 -30.88
N LEU A 998 33.10 50.17 -30.31
CA LEU A 998 33.68 51.42 -30.81
C LEU A 998 35.22 51.34 -30.89
N PRO A 999 35.75 50.55 -31.83
CA PRO A 999 37.20 50.42 -32.01
C PRO A 999 37.80 51.79 -32.41
N GLY A 1000 38.68 52.34 -31.56
CA GLY A 1000 39.39 53.60 -31.80
C GLY A 1000 39.13 54.73 -30.80
N ILE A 1001 38.25 54.54 -29.80
CA ILE A 1001 38.12 55.48 -28.68
C ILE A 1001 39.28 55.22 -27.69
N GLU A 1002 40.35 56.01 -27.80
CA GLU A 1002 41.63 55.76 -27.07
C GLU A 1002 41.77 56.51 -25.73
N ASP A 1003 40.88 57.44 -25.38
CA ASP A 1003 41.10 58.38 -24.25
C ASP A 1003 40.57 57.90 -22.88
N ALA A 1004 40.78 56.64 -22.48
CA ALA A 1004 40.40 56.17 -21.13
C ALA A 1004 41.13 56.93 -20.00
N HIS A 1005 42.30 57.52 -20.31
CA HIS A 1005 43.04 58.38 -19.38
C HIS A 1005 42.30 59.66 -19.00
N SER A 1006 41.43 60.19 -19.87
CA SER A 1006 40.65 61.40 -19.58
C SER A 1006 39.71 61.23 -18.37
N LEU A 1007 39.39 59.97 -18.01
CA LEU A 1007 38.54 59.63 -16.86
C LEU A 1007 39.28 59.68 -15.51
N LEU A 1008 40.61 59.80 -15.51
CA LEU A 1008 41.44 59.96 -14.31
C LEU A 1008 41.61 61.44 -13.89
N ASP A 1009 41.46 62.40 -14.80
CA ASP A 1009 41.77 63.81 -14.53
C ASP A 1009 40.64 64.51 -13.76
N SER A 1010 40.97 65.12 -12.61
CA SER A 1010 39.99 65.77 -11.72
C SER A 1010 39.80 67.28 -11.94
N GLU A 1011 40.69 67.94 -12.68
CA GLU A 1011 40.81 69.41 -12.68
C GLU A 1011 39.84 70.14 -13.62
N ASN A 1012 39.17 69.46 -14.56
CA ASN A 1012 38.26 70.10 -15.52
C ASN A 1012 36.80 69.70 -15.33
N ARG A 1013 36.21 70.03 -14.17
CA ARG A 1013 34.75 69.84 -13.96
C ARG A 1013 33.87 70.57 -14.99
N ASN A 1014 34.39 71.61 -15.67
CA ASN A 1014 33.57 72.57 -16.42
C ASN A 1014 33.70 72.55 -17.95
N GLN A 1015 34.40 71.61 -18.63
CA GLN A 1015 34.56 71.78 -20.10
C GLN A 1015 34.65 70.59 -21.06
N GLN A 1016 34.56 69.33 -20.64
CA GLN A 1016 34.42 68.23 -21.61
C GLN A 1016 33.36 67.23 -21.16
N SER A 1017 32.23 67.22 -21.88
CA SER A 1017 31.25 66.13 -21.84
C SER A 1017 31.91 64.87 -22.38
N LEU A 1018 31.76 63.76 -21.66
CA LEU A 1018 32.22 62.46 -22.13
C LEU A 1018 31.43 62.09 -23.39
N PHE A 1019 32.12 61.61 -24.43
CA PHE A 1019 31.49 61.25 -25.71
C PHE A 1019 30.68 59.94 -25.63
N TYR A 1020 30.80 59.22 -24.51
CA TYR A 1020 30.11 57.97 -24.24
C TYR A 1020 29.80 57.79 -22.75
N ILE A 1021 28.85 56.90 -22.42
CA ILE A 1021 28.47 56.58 -21.04
C ILE A 1021 29.68 56.09 -20.25
N SER A 1022 30.19 56.94 -19.37
CA SER A 1022 31.34 56.67 -18.51
C SER A 1022 31.27 57.51 -17.24
N ILE A 1023 31.73 56.95 -16.12
CA ILE A 1023 31.79 57.65 -14.84
C ILE A 1023 33.26 57.93 -14.54
N ARG A 1024 33.57 59.15 -14.10
CA ARG A 1024 34.93 59.55 -13.75
C ARG A 1024 35.43 58.77 -12.53
N CYS A 1025 36.72 58.46 -12.50
CA CYS A 1025 37.35 57.70 -11.42
C CYS A 1025 37.11 58.32 -10.04
N HIS A 1026 37.15 59.66 -9.95
CA HIS A 1026 36.86 60.40 -8.72
C HIS A 1026 35.46 60.10 -8.17
N ASP A 1027 34.45 60.06 -9.03
CA ASP A 1027 33.06 59.88 -8.62
C ASP A 1027 32.81 58.40 -8.27
N LEU A 1028 33.39 57.45 -9.01
CA LEU A 1028 33.42 56.03 -8.62
C LEU A 1028 34.05 55.82 -7.23
N CYS A 1029 35.15 56.52 -6.92
CA CYS A 1029 35.79 56.43 -5.60
C CYS A 1029 34.91 57.01 -4.48
N ARG A 1030 34.11 58.05 -4.75
CA ARG A 1030 33.15 58.59 -3.78
C ARG A 1030 32.01 57.62 -3.50
N LEU A 1031 31.47 57.00 -4.55
CA LEU A 1031 30.45 55.95 -4.44
C LEU A 1031 30.99 54.73 -3.69
N LEU A 1032 32.22 54.32 -3.99
CA LEU A 1032 32.91 53.23 -3.31
C LEU A 1032 33.16 53.53 -1.82
N HIS A 1033 33.44 54.79 -1.45
CA HIS A 1033 33.68 55.18 -0.06
C HIS A 1033 32.38 55.28 0.77
N PHE A 1034 31.35 55.94 0.23
CA PHE A 1034 30.11 56.27 0.97
C PHE A 1034 28.90 55.39 0.66
N GLY A 1035 28.93 54.59 -0.42
CA GLY A 1035 27.80 53.80 -0.86
C GLY A 1035 27.46 52.63 0.07
N SER A 1036 26.25 52.08 -0.10
CA SER A 1036 25.84 50.80 0.47
C SER A 1036 26.66 49.63 -0.11
N PRO A 1037 26.70 48.44 0.53
CA PRO A 1037 27.45 47.29 0.04
C PRO A 1037 27.33 46.97 -1.47
N PRO A 1038 26.13 46.98 -2.08
CA PRO A 1038 25.97 46.70 -3.51
C PRO A 1038 26.47 47.82 -4.43
N VAL A 1039 26.30 49.08 -4.02
CA VAL A 1039 26.89 50.24 -4.70
C VAL A 1039 28.41 50.13 -4.67
N LYS A 1040 29.01 49.73 -3.55
CA LYS A 1040 30.46 49.48 -3.45
C LYS A 1040 30.91 48.34 -4.35
N LEU A 1041 30.12 47.27 -4.43
CA LEU A 1041 30.43 46.12 -5.28
C LEU A 1041 30.54 46.50 -6.74
N ILE A 1042 29.49 47.08 -7.32
CA ILE A 1042 29.50 47.41 -8.75
C ILE A 1042 30.48 48.55 -9.04
N SER A 1043 30.57 49.56 -8.16
CA SER A 1043 31.56 50.65 -8.32
C SER A 1043 33.00 50.10 -8.34
N SER A 1044 33.30 49.07 -7.54
CA SER A 1044 34.61 48.43 -7.53
C SER A 1044 34.91 47.68 -8.84
N TYR A 1045 33.91 47.06 -9.46
CA TYR A 1045 34.05 46.41 -10.77
C TYR A 1045 34.23 47.43 -11.90
N CYS A 1046 33.45 48.52 -11.91
CA CYS A 1046 33.66 49.62 -12.85
C CYS A 1046 35.07 50.21 -12.74
N LEU A 1047 35.56 50.38 -11.51
CA LEU A 1047 36.90 50.91 -11.26
C LEU A 1047 37.99 49.92 -11.69
N LEU A 1048 37.82 48.64 -11.37
CA LEU A 1048 38.74 47.58 -11.79
C LEU A 1048 38.89 47.57 -13.29
N GLU A 1049 37.79 47.60 -14.02
CA GLU A 1049 37.91 47.51 -15.46
C GLU A 1049 38.46 48.80 -16.09
N LEU A 1050 38.11 49.97 -15.55
CA LEU A 1050 38.76 51.22 -15.94
C LEU A 1050 40.29 51.13 -15.79
N PHE A 1051 40.77 50.58 -14.68
CA PHE A 1051 42.20 50.43 -14.40
C PHE A 1051 42.88 49.39 -15.29
N GLN A 1052 42.21 48.27 -15.59
CA GLN A 1052 42.70 47.28 -16.54
C GLN A 1052 42.90 47.91 -17.92
N ARG A 1053 41.93 48.67 -18.40
CA ARG A 1053 42.05 49.37 -19.69
C ARG A 1053 43.21 50.36 -19.74
N ILE A 1054 43.36 51.18 -18.70
CA ILE A 1054 44.47 52.14 -18.62
C ILE A 1054 45.82 51.40 -18.62
N THR A 1055 45.89 50.24 -17.97
CA THR A 1055 47.11 49.39 -17.95
C THR A 1055 47.37 48.76 -19.32
N GLU A 1056 46.35 48.22 -19.99
CA GLU A 1056 46.46 47.67 -21.34
C GLU A 1056 46.91 48.73 -22.36
N GLN A 1057 46.35 49.94 -22.30
CA GLN A 1057 46.74 51.06 -23.14
C GLN A 1057 48.22 51.43 -22.93
N LYS A 1058 48.68 51.48 -21.66
CA LYS A 1058 50.10 51.69 -21.35
C LYS A 1058 51.01 50.58 -21.87
N SER A 1059 50.55 49.34 -21.87
CA SER A 1059 51.33 48.20 -22.39
C SER A 1059 51.50 48.25 -23.91
N LYS A 1060 50.47 48.70 -24.64
CA LYS A 1060 50.47 48.80 -26.11
C LYS A 1060 51.18 50.07 -26.61
N GLU A 1061 51.02 51.20 -25.92
CA GLU A 1061 51.59 52.50 -26.30
C GLU A 1061 52.24 53.24 -25.11
N PRO A 1062 53.43 52.81 -24.64
CA PRO A 1062 54.07 53.34 -23.44
C PRO A 1062 54.46 54.83 -23.52
N ASP A 1063 54.63 55.37 -24.74
CA ASP A 1063 55.13 56.74 -24.96
C ASP A 1063 54.03 57.82 -25.02
N LYS A 1064 52.78 57.46 -25.38
CA LYS A 1064 51.65 58.40 -25.48
C LYS A 1064 50.98 58.67 -24.14
N VAL A 1065 51.03 57.70 -23.23
CA VAL A 1065 50.34 57.75 -21.94
C VAL A 1065 51.32 58.15 -20.83
N LYS A 1066 51.59 59.44 -20.71
CA LYS A 1066 52.21 59.98 -19.50
C LYS A 1066 51.10 60.46 -18.58
N VAL A 1067 50.76 59.65 -17.57
CA VAL A 1067 49.96 60.14 -16.43
C VAL A 1067 50.72 61.33 -15.86
N LYS A 1068 50.21 62.54 -16.10
CA LYS A 1068 50.79 63.75 -15.50
C LYS A 1068 50.76 63.52 -13.99
N GLN A 1069 51.88 63.80 -13.34
CA GLN A 1069 52.11 63.55 -11.92
C GLN A 1069 51.27 64.47 -11.01
N ASP A 1070 49.94 64.45 -11.11
CA ASP A 1070 49.08 64.96 -10.04
C ASP A 1070 49.06 63.96 -8.89
N THR A 1071 50.22 63.92 -8.21
CA THR A 1071 50.52 63.07 -7.07
C THR A 1071 49.47 63.17 -5.95
N HIS A 1072 48.70 64.26 -5.88
CA HIS A 1072 47.65 64.43 -4.88
C HIS A 1072 46.37 63.66 -5.21
N HIS A 1073 45.91 63.64 -6.46
CA HIS A 1073 44.65 62.98 -6.83
C HIS A 1073 44.77 61.45 -6.76
N MET A 1074 45.85 60.90 -7.32
CA MET A 1074 46.14 59.46 -7.28
C MET A 1074 46.35 58.94 -5.84
N ARG A 1075 46.96 59.75 -4.95
CA ARG A 1075 47.09 59.39 -3.53
C ARG A 1075 45.74 59.29 -2.83
N SER A 1076 44.80 60.19 -3.13
CA SER A 1076 43.44 60.11 -2.59
C SER A 1076 42.70 58.86 -3.07
N ILE A 1077 42.83 58.49 -4.36
CA ILE A 1077 42.26 57.25 -4.90
C ILE A 1077 42.87 56.03 -4.18
N ILE A 1078 44.20 55.96 -4.09
CA ILE A 1078 44.90 54.87 -3.40
C ILE A 1078 44.48 54.76 -1.93
N SER A 1079 44.29 55.89 -1.24
CA SER A 1079 43.85 55.91 0.17
C SER A 1079 42.44 55.31 0.33
N VAL A 1080 41.51 55.62 -0.58
CA VAL A 1080 40.16 55.04 -0.57
C VAL A 1080 40.22 53.53 -0.79
N LEU A 1081 41.04 53.07 -1.75
CA LEU A 1081 41.21 51.65 -2.04
C LEU A 1081 41.87 50.89 -0.89
N GLN A 1082 42.91 51.47 -0.27
CA GLN A 1082 43.61 50.88 0.88
C GLN A 1082 42.65 50.67 2.05
N GLY A 1083 41.73 51.61 2.29
CA GLY A 1083 40.71 51.50 3.34
C GLY A 1083 39.69 50.37 3.14
N LEU A 1084 39.65 49.74 1.95
CA LEU A 1084 38.69 48.69 1.60
C LEU A 1084 39.31 47.30 1.41
N ILE A 1085 40.63 47.15 1.63
CA ILE A 1085 41.34 45.87 1.54
C ILE A 1085 40.80 44.80 2.51
N PHE A 1086 40.27 45.23 3.66
CA PHE A 1086 39.68 44.33 4.66
C PHE A 1086 38.14 44.43 4.70
N HIS A 1087 37.51 44.82 3.59
CA HIS A 1087 36.06 44.89 3.51
C HIS A 1087 35.41 43.49 3.65
N SER A 1088 34.19 43.44 4.19
CA SER A 1088 33.47 42.18 4.45
C SER A 1088 33.13 41.41 3.17
N ASP A 1089 32.73 42.11 2.10
CA ASP A 1089 32.61 41.52 0.76
C ASP A 1089 33.99 41.42 0.11
N ILE A 1090 34.44 40.18 -0.08
CA ILE A 1090 35.75 39.85 -0.64
C ILE A 1090 35.93 40.31 -2.09
N ARG A 1091 34.86 40.35 -2.90
CA ARG A 1091 34.94 40.79 -4.30
C ARG A 1091 35.36 42.25 -4.37
N VAL A 1092 34.76 43.08 -3.52
CA VAL A 1092 35.12 44.50 -3.38
C VAL A 1092 36.57 44.67 -2.96
N ALA A 1093 36.98 43.94 -1.92
CA ALA A 1093 38.34 44.01 -1.40
C ALA A 1093 39.38 43.56 -2.45
N THR A 1094 39.09 42.48 -3.18
CA THR A 1094 39.97 41.94 -4.24
C THR A 1094 40.08 42.91 -5.41
N ASN A 1095 38.95 43.47 -5.88
CA ASN A 1095 38.94 44.48 -6.92
C ASN A 1095 39.77 45.71 -6.51
N CYS A 1096 39.64 46.16 -5.25
CA CYS A 1096 40.45 47.26 -4.73
C CYS A 1096 41.95 46.92 -4.68
N ALA A 1097 42.31 45.70 -4.28
CA ALA A 1097 43.70 45.24 -4.25
C ALA A 1097 44.33 45.21 -5.65
N LEU A 1098 43.60 44.71 -6.65
CA LEU A 1098 44.03 44.70 -8.05
C LEU A 1098 44.17 46.12 -8.62
N CYS A 1099 43.23 47.02 -8.30
CA CYS A 1099 43.34 48.45 -8.65
C CYS A 1099 44.59 49.09 -8.05
N ILE A 1100 44.89 48.81 -6.79
CA ILE A 1100 46.11 49.30 -6.12
C ILE A 1100 47.35 48.73 -6.83
N SER A 1101 47.36 47.45 -7.16
CA SER A 1101 48.45 46.79 -7.88
C SER A 1101 48.79 47.52 -9.19
N MET A 1102 47.77 47.80 -9.99
CA MET A 1102 47.95 48.57 -11.24
C MET A 1102 48.40 50.02 -10.98
N ALA A 1103 47.79 50.71 -10.01
CA ALA A 1103 48.14 52.10 -9.71
C ALA A 1103 49.57 52.28 -9.15
N VAL A 1104 50.05 51.33 -8.34
CA VAL A 1104 51.41 51.36 -7.78
C VAL A 1104 52.44 51.21 -8.90
N VAL A 1105 52.20 50.29 -9.85
CA VAL A 1105 53.05 50.11 -11.04
C VAL A 1105 53.09 51.38 -11.89
N TRP A 1106 51.99 52.15 -11.95
CA TRP A 1106 51.99 53.42 -12.68
C TRP A 1106 52.82 54.52 -12.02
N LEU A 1107 52.92 54.53 -10.69
CA LEU A 1107 53.51 55.63 -9.91
C LEU A 1107 54.98 55.39 -9.52
N ASN A 1108 55.47 54.14 -9.56
CA ASN A 1108 56.84 53.76 -9.16
C ASN A 1108 57.26 54.32 -7.78
N GLN A 1109 56.32 54.50 -6.85
CA GLN A 1109 56.55 55.08 -5.52
C GLN A 1109 55.82 54.26 -4.44
N ALA A 1110 56.41 53.14 -4.00
CA ALA A 1110 55.85 52.28 -2.95
C ALA A 1110 56.62 52.33 -1.62
N GLU A 1111 57.92 52.66 -1.63
CA GLU A 1111 58.81 52.54 -0.46
C GLU A 1111 58.42 53.41 0.76
N LYS A 1112 57.60 54.45 0.59
CA LYS A 1112 57.33 55.47 1.63
C LYS A 1112 55.95 55.38 2.27
N ASP A 1113 55.10 54.46 1.85
CA ASP A 1113 53.72 54.35 2.36
C ASP A 1113 53.60 53.31 3.49
N ILE A 1114 53.28 53.79 4.69
CA ILE A 1114 53.14 52.97 5.92
C ILE A 1114 51.94 52.01 5.82
N TRP A 1115 50.95 52.32 4.97
CA TRP A 1115 49.75 51.49 4.87
C TRP A 1115 50.01 50.12 4.25
N TYR A 1116 50.91 50.00 3.26
CA TYR A 1116 51.29 48.69 2.71
C TYR A 1116 52.00 47.81 3.73
N GLN A 1117 52.83 48.42 4.59
CA GLN A 1117 53.46 47.73 5.71
C GLN A 1117 52.41 47.23 6.71
N LEU A 1118 51.44 48.08 7.09
CA LEU A 1118 50.37 47.71 8.00
C LEU A 1118 49.50 46.57 7.46
N ILE A 1119 49.06 46.65 6.19
CA ILE A 1119 48.27 45.60 5.53
C ILE A 1119 49.02 44.26 5.54
N THR A 1120 50.31 44.29 5.22
CA THR A 1120 51.15 43.08 5.18
C THR A 1120 51.41 42.52 6.59
N GLN A 1121 51.57 43.38 7.61
CA GLN A 1121 51.70 42.97 9.01
C GLN A 1121 50.42 42.32 9.53
N GLU A 1122 49.25 42.91 9.27
CA GLU A 1122 47.96 42.33 9.65
C GLU A 1122 47.69 41.00 8.94
N LEU A 1123 48.07 40.88 7.66
CA LEU A 1123 48.05 39.61 6.93
C LEU A 1123 48.91 38.54 7.64
N VAL A 1124 50.18 38.83 7.89
CA VAL A 1124 51.12 37.89 8.51
C VAL A 1124 50.65 37.50 9.92
N MET A 1125 50.17 38.45 10.72
CA MET A 1125 49.59 38.17 12.02
C MET A 1125 48.38 37.23 11.93
N THR A 1126 47.47 37.49 10.99
CA THR A 1126 46.26 36.66 10.79
C THR A 1126 46.61 35.23 10.37
N LEU A 1127 47.64 35.06 9.52
CA LEU A 1127 48.09 33.76 9.03
C LEU A 1127 48.97 32.99 10.05
N ALA A 1128 49.74 33.69 10.89
CA ALA A 1128 50.68 33.08 11.83
C ALA A 1128 50.07 32.69 13.20
N VAL A 1129 48.89 33.23 13.57
CA VAL A 1129 48.23 32.92 14.86
C VAL A 1129 47.44 31.60 14.80
N SER A 1130 47.75 30.67 15.70
CA SER A 1130 47.12 29.35 15.78
C SER A 1130 45.62 29.43 16.14
N GLY A 1131 44.75 28.79 15.36
CA GLY A 1131 43.32 28.62 15.65
C GLY A 1131 42.35 29.52 14.87
N LEU A 1132 42.86 30.47 14.08
CA LEU A 1132 42.04 31.36 13.22
C LEU A 1132 42.01 30.93 11.73
N ALA A 1133 42.77 29.90 11.33
CA ALA A 1133 42.84 29.41 9.95
C ALA A 1133 41.63 28.53 9.56
N SER A 1134 40.40 29.04 9.68
CA SER A 1134 39.23 28.42 9.05
C SER A 1134 39.21 28.71 7.55
N LYS A 1135 38.53 27.86 6.75
CA LYS A 1135 38.37 28.09 5.30
C LYS A 1135 37.77 29.47 4.99
N SER A 1136 36.86 29.99 5.83
CA SER A 1136 36.26 31.32 5.65
C SER A 1136 37.24 32.46 5.90
N ILE A 1137 38.05 32.40 6.95
CA ILE A 1137 39.03 33.46 7.28
C ILE A 1137 40.14 33.51 6.23
N MET A 1138 40.60 32.36 5.73
CA MET A 1138 41.60 32.30 4.66
C MET A 1138 41.10 32.88 3.35
N ILE A 1139 39.81 32.77 3.05
CA ILE A 1139 39.20 33.44 1.91
C ILE A 1139 39.34 34.97 2.08
N HIS A 1140 39.01 35.53 3.24
CA HIS A 1140 39.11 36.99 3.47
C HIS A 1140 40.53 37.57 3.45
N CYS A 1141 41.59 36.75 3.52
CA CYS A 1141 42.97 37.21 3.42
C CYS A 1141 43.46 37.45 1.97
N LYS A 1142 42.77 36.91 0.94
CA LYS A 1142 43.21 36.98 -0.46
C LYS A 1142 43.60 38.40 -0.95
N PRO A 1143 42.82 39.46 -0.68
CA PRO A 1143 43.17 40.80 -1.16
C PRO A 1143 44.46 41.35 -0.56
N ALA A 1144 44.71 41.08 0.72
CA ALA A 1144 45.94 41.49 1.39
C ALA A 1144 47.15 40.69 0.88
N VAL A 1145 46.95 39.41 0.51
CA VAL A 1145 47.97 38.59 -0.14
C VAL A 1145 48.41 39.19 -1.48
N GLU A 1146 47.47 39.66 -2.31
CA GLU A 1146 47.79 40.34 -3.58
C GLU A 1146 48.65 41.59 -3.36
N ILE A 1147 48.39 42.37 -2.30
CA ILE A 1147 49.22 43.52 -1.93
C ILE A 1147 50.63 43.07 -1.50
N ALA A 1148 50.76 42.01 -0.71
CA ALA A 1148 52.06 41.49 -0.30
C ALA A 1148 52.87 40.96 -1.51
N VAL A 1149 52.21 40.22 -2.41
CA VAL A 1149 52.79 39.73 -3.68
C VAL A 1149 53.26 40.90 -4.54
N LEU A 1150 52.44 41.95 -4.69
CA LEU A 1150 52.82 43.16 -5.41
C LEU A 1150 54.10 43.78 -4.83
N MET A 1151 54.20 43.92 -3.51
CA MET A 1151 55.38 44.52 -2.89
C MET A 1151 56.65 43.68 -3.11
N LEU A 1152 56.53 42.35 -3.16
CA LEU A 1152 57.61 41.42 -3.47
C LEU A 1152 58.03 41.47 -4.95
N LYS A 1153 57.13 41.84 -5.86
CA LYS A 1153 57.38 41.95 -7.31
C LYS A 1153 57.98 43.28 -7.76
N LEU A 1154 58.09 44.27 -6.87
CA LEU A 1154 58.69 45.56 -7.21
C LEU A 1154 60.18 45.40 -7.57
N GLU A 1155 60.68 46.20 -8.52
CA GLU A 1155 62.10 46.20 -8.92
C GLU A 1155 63.05 46.39 -7.73
N GLN A 1156 62.61 47.13 -6.70
CA GLN A 1156 63.25 47.22 -5.40
C GLN A 1156 62.26 46.82 -4.31
N VAL A 1157 62.47 45.63 -3.75
CA VAL A 1157 61.67 45.09 -2.64
C VAL A 1157 61.88 45.97 -1.39
N PRO A 1158 60.81 46.52 -0.78
CA PRO A 1158 60.92 47.35 0.41
C PRO A 1158 61.62 46.64 1.58
N LYS A 1159 62.58 47.32 2.23
CA LYS A 1159 63.40 46.72 3.31
C LYS A 1159 62.61 46.16 4.48
N TRP A 1160 61.48 46.77 4.81
CA TRP A 1160 60.61 46.33 5.91
C TRP A 1160 59.96 44.95 5.67
N ILE A 1161 59.91 44.45 4.43
CA ILE A 1161 59.35 43.12 4.12
C ILE A 1161 60.15 42.01 4.78
N SER A 1162 61.47 42.17 4.86
CA SER A 1162 62.35 41.22 5.55
C SER A 1162 62.11 41.18 7.06
N ASP A 1163 61.60 42.27 7.65
CA ASP A 1163 61.24 42.34 9.07
C ASP A 1163 59.84 41.75 9.33
N VAL A 1164 58.96 41.72 8.32
CA VAL A 1164 57.58 41.22 8.44
C VAL A 1164 57.50 39.71 8.14
N PHE A 1165 58.16 39.26 7.08
CA PHE A 1165 58.30 37.84 6.73
C PHE A 1165 59.60 37.25 7.28
N ASP A 1166 59.76 37.27 8.60
CA ASP A 1166 60.91 36.61 9.25
C ASP A 1166 60.73 35.07 9.31
N ASP A 1167 61.80 34.37 9.70
CA ASP A 1167 61.82 32.91 9.77
C ASP A 1167 60.74 32.33 10.71
N SER A 1168 60.39 33.07 11.78
CA SER A 1168 59.39 32.66 12.76
C SER A 1168 57.97 32.84 12.25
N CYS A 1169 57.69 33.97 11.59
CA CYS A 1169 56.42 34.29 10.94
C CYS A 1169 56.13 33.27 9.84
N ILE A 1170 57.06 33.04 8.92
CA ILE A 1170 56.89 32.09 7.80
C ILE A 1170 56.64 30.67 8.34
N SER A 1171 57.40 30.25 9.35
CA SER A 1171 57.19 28.94 9.99
C SER A 1171 55.81 28.83 10.63
N GLY A 1172 55.33 29.88 11.31
CA GLY A 1172 54.01 29.93 11.92
C GLY A 1172 52.89 29.85 10.87
N ILE A 1173 53.01 30.57 9.75
CA ILE A 1173 52.06 30.52 8.63
C ILE A 1173 51.97 29.09 8.08
N ILE A 1174 53.10 28.46 7.74
CA ILE A 1174 53.11 27.11 7.16
C ILE A 1174 52.52 26.07 8.11
N GLN A 1175 52.77 26.19 9.42
CA GLN A 1175 52.25 25.26 10.42
C GLN A 1175 50.72 25.36 10.62
N ASN A 1176 50.13 26.53 10.37
CA ASN A 1176 48.69 26.75 10.52
C ASN A 1176 47.88 26.41 9.26
N LEU A 1177 48.55 26.17 8.12
CA LEU A 1177 47.87 25.79 6.88
C LEU A 1177 47.51 24.29 6.87
N SER A 1178 46.41 23.98 6.20
CA SER A 1178 45.96 22.61 5.94
C SER A 1178 45.67 22.44 4.45
N ALA A 1179 45.61 21.19 3.96
CA ALA A 1179 45.28 20.88 2.56
C ALA A 1179 43.94 21.50 2.09
N GLY A 1180 43.03 21.79 3.02
CA GLY A 1180 41.71 22.38 2.75
C GLY A 1180 41.61 23.90 2.81
N SER A 1181 42.69 24.57 3.22
CA SER A 1181 42.72 26.02 3.48
C SER A 1181 43.67 26.77 2.54
N ILE A 1182 44.26 26.07 1.57
CA ILE A 1182 45.18 26.63 0.57
C ILE A 1182 44.36 27.23 -0.56
N THR A 1183 44.69 28.46 -0.96
CA THR A 1183 44.10 29.15 -2.11
C THR A 1183 45.19 29.49 -3.13
N ARG A 1184 44.79 29.77 -4.37
CA ARG A 1184 45.71 30.15 -5.46
C ARG A 1184 46.62 31.31 -5.06
N GLU A 1185 46.06 32.33 -4.43
CA GLU A 1185 46.76 33.55 -4.04
C GLU A 1185 47.83 33.27 -2.96
N MET A 1186 47.57 32.30 -2.06
CA MET A 1186 48.57 31.88 -1.07
C MET A 1186 49.75 31.16 -1.72
N VAL A 1187 49.50 30.35 -2.75
CA VAL A 1187 50.57 29.72 -3.54
C VAL A 1187 51.38 30.79 -4.29
N MET A 1188 50.72 31.81 -4.86
CA MET A 1188 51.39 32.97 -5.47
C MET A 1188 52.31 33.70 -4.48
N LEU A 1189 51.88 33.88 -3.22
CA LEU A 1189 52.69 34.50 -2.18
C LEU A 1189 53.95 33.70 -1.88
N PHE A 1190 53.81 32.39 -1.69
CA PHE A 1190 54.97 31.53 -1.45
C PHE A 1190 55.90 31.51 -2.66
N ARG A 1191 55.37 31.54 -3.90
CA ARG A 1191 56.18 31.64 -5.12
C ARG A 1191 57.04 32.91 -5.10
N GLU A 1192 56.47 34.06 -4.78
CA GLU A 1192 57.25 35.30 -4.75
C GLU A 1192 58.19 35.43 -3.54
N LEU A 1193 57.85 34.81 -2.40
CA LEU A 1193 58.77 34.67 -1.26
C LEU A 1193 59.99 33.81 -1.61
N ILE A 1194 59.84 32.83 -2.51
CA ILE A 1194 60.98 32.08 -3.06
C ILE A 1194 61.83 32.98 -3.97
N ARG A 1195 61.21 33.68 -4.93
CA ARG A 1195 61.94 34.55 -5.88
C ARG A 1195 62.72 35.67 -5.21
N SER A 1196 62.21 36.18 -4.10
CA SER A 1196 62.86 37.21 -3.27
C SER A 1196 63.88 36.65 -2.25
N GLY A 1197 64.04 35.33 -2.15
CA GLY A 1197 65.03 34.68 -1.29
C GLY A 1197 64.67 34.61 0.20
N HIS A 1198 63.38 34.69 0.55
CA HIS A 1198 62.90 34.67 1.94
C HIS A 1198 62.55 33.27 2.48
N LEU A 1199 62.32 32.27 1.63
CA LEU A 1199 62.06 30.89 2.07
C LEU A 1199 63.36 30.07 2.25
N ASN A 1200 63.46 29.34 3.37
CA ASN A 1200 64.56 28.41 3.60
C ASN A 1200 64.20 26.95 3.16
N SER A 1201 65.19 26.06 3.16
CA SER A 1201 64.99 24.66 2.73
C SER A 1201 63.99 23.87 3.58
N LYS A 1202 63.81 24.21 4.86
CA LYS A 1202 62.79 23.59 5.73
C LYS A 1202 61.39 24.06 5.36
N HIS A 1203 61.21 25.35 5.08
CA HIS A 1203 59.94 25.91 4.62
C HIS A 1203 59.48 25.27 3.31
N ILE A 1204 60.40 25.15 2.34
CA ILE A 1204 60.15 24.54 1.04
C ILE A 1204 59.70 23.07 1.19
N ALA A 1205 60.37 22.29 2.05
CA ALA A 1205 60.01 20.89 2.28
C ALA A 1205 58.60 20.74 2.89
N CYS A 1206 58.22 21.61 3.84
CA CYS A 1206 56.89 21.60 4.43
C CYS A 1206 55.80 22.01 3.43
N LEU A 1207 56.03 23.04 2.61
CA LEU A 1207 55.08 23.48 1.57
C LEU A 1207 54.85 22.40 0.50
N ASN A 1208 55.90 21.70 0.07
CA ASN A 1208 55.76 20.59 -0.88
C ASN A 1208 54.88 19.46 -0.35
N GLN A 1209 55.00 19.11 0.94
CA GLN A 1209 54.12 18.11 1.56
C GLN A 1209 52.66 18.61 1.62
N LEU A 1210 52.47 19.88 1.92
CA LEU A 1210 51.17 20.53 2.02
C LEU A 1210 50.44 20.60 0.66
N PHE A 1211 51.15 20.98 -0.41
CA PHE A 1211 50.61 21.02 -1.78
C PHE A 1211 50.31 19.63 -2.34
N GLN A 1212 51.11 18.61 -2.02
CA GLN A 1212 50.79 17.23 -2.37
C GLN A 1212 49.51 16.73 -1.68
N ALA A 1213 49.29 17.11 -0.42
CA ALA A 1213 48.05 16.78 0.30
C ALA A 1213 46.83 17.53 -0.29
N CYS A 1214 47.03 18.77 -0.76
CA CYS A 1214 45.99 19.57 -1.45
C CYS A 1214 45.55 18.93 -2.76
N ARG A 1215 46.50 18.54 -3.63
CA ARG A 1215 46.20 17.87 -4.92
C ARG A 1215 45.33 16.63 -4.74
N ARG A 1216 45.64 15.78 -3.75
CA ARG A 1216 44.85 14.55 -3.48
C ARG A 1216 43.40 14.84 -3.09
N ARG A 1217 43.13 15.98 -2.45
CA ARG A 1217 41.79 16.38 -2.05
C ARG A 1217 40.97 16.87 -3.26
N VAL A 1218 41.53 17.78 -4.06
CA VAL A 1218 40.82 18.39 -5.21
C VAL A 1218 40.35 17.30 -6.17
N TYR A 1219 41.23 16.37 -6.55
CA TYR A 1219 40.86 15.22 -7.42
C TYR A 1219 39.83 14.26 -6.81
N SER A 1220 39.56 14.31 -5.50
CA SER A 1220 38.55 13.47 -4.84
C SER A 1220 37.19 14.14 -4.68
N GLU A 1221 37.13 15.48 -4.65
CA GLU A 1221 35.89 16.26 -4.56
C GLU A 1221 35.22 16.40 -5.95
N ASP A 1222 35.99 16.59 -7.03
CA ASP A 1222 35.45 16.67 -8.40
C ASP A 1222 34.70 15.38 -8.86
N SER A 1223 35.01 14.23 -8.25
CA SER A 1223 34.31 12.96 -8.54
C SER A 1223 32.90 12.83 -7.94
N LYS A 1224 32.47 13.77 -7.09
CA LYS A 1224 31.18 13.72 -6.37
C LYS A 1224 30.21 14.84 -6.73
N ASP A 1225 30.67 15.95 -7.27
CA ASP A 1225 29.81 17.13 -7.53
C ASP A 1225 29.07 17.08 -8.88
N ASP A 1226 29.49 16.23 -9.83
CA ASP A 1226 28.82 16.04 -11.13
C ASP A 1226 27.37 15.52 -11.02
N GLU A 1227 26.98 14.90 -9.89
CA GLU A 1227 25.62 14.34 -9.73
C GLU A 1227 24.65 15.24 -8.93
N THR A 1228 25.11 16.33 -8.30
CA THR A 1228 24.29 17.08 -7.33
C THR A 1228 24.02 18.55 -7.65
N GLU A 1229 24.80 19.21 -8.51
CA GLU A 1229 24.57 20.63 -8.88
C GLU A 1229 23.38 20.81 -9.85
N ASP A 1230 23.13 19.84 -10.74
CA ASP A 1230 22.00 19.90 -11.71
C ASP A 1230 20.60 19.82 -11.06
N ARG A 1231 20.51 19.44 -9.78
CA ARG A 1231 19.21 19.26 -9.10
C ARG A 1231 18.75 20.45 -8.25
N LYS A 1232 19.58 21.48 -8.03
CA LYS A 1232 19.25 22.58 -7.10
C LYS A 1232 18.91 23.94 -7.74
N LYS A 1233 19.00 24.09 -9.06
CA LYS A 1233 18.56 25.31 -9.77
C LYS A 1233 17.15 25.24 -10.37
N ASN A 1234 16.35 24.22 -10.06
CA ASN A 1234 14.98 24.07 -10.57
C ASN A 1234 13.92 24.70 -9.65
N MET A 1235 14.03 25.99 -9.37
CA MET A 1235 12.85 26.81 -9.06
C MET A 1235 12.61 27.76 -10.22
N VAL A 1236 11.73 27.33 -11.14
CA VAL A 1236 11.16 28.19 -12.18
C VAL A 1236 10.36 29.27 -11.46
N VAL A 1237 10.87 30.49 -11.46
CA VAL A 1237 10.13 31.66 -10.99
C VAL A 1237 10.51 32.82 -11.90
N PHE A 1238 9.56 33.33 -12.67
CA PHE A 1238 9.72 34.54 -13.49
C PHE A 1238 10.29 35.72 -12.69
N PRO A 1239 10.95 36.67 -13.36
CA PRO A 1239 11.40 37.92 -12.77
C PRO A 1239 10.21 38.88 -12.57
N ASP A 1240 9.24 38.51 -11.72
CA ASP A 1240 8.38 39.52 -11.07
C ASP A 1240 9.15 40.27 -9.97
N ASP A 1241 10.37 39.81 -9.66
CA ASP A 1241 11.23 40.33 -8.61
C ASP A 1241 12.52 40.92 -9.25
N LEU A 1242 12.67 42.24 -9.17
CA LEU A 1242 13.87 42.98 -9.61
C LEU A 1242 15.15 42.40 -8.99
N GLY A 1243 15.05 41.76 -7.82
CA GLY A 1243 16.16 41.04 -7.19
C GLY A 1243 16.79 39.99 -8.10
N LYS A 1244 16.01 39.33 -8.98
CA LYS A 1244 16.55 38.32 -9.92
C LYS A 1244 17.25 38.94 -11.10
N VAL A 1245 16.74 40.04 -11.65
CA VAL A 1245 17.41 40.79 -12.71
C VAL A 1245 18.80 41.23 -12.21
N TYR A 1246 18.85 41.71 -10.98
CA TYR A 1246 20.08 42.06 -10.29
C TYR A 1246 21.04 40.86 -10.08
N GLU A 1247 20.55 39.72 -9.59
CA GLU A 1247 21.35 38.50 -9.42
C GLU A 1247 21.96 38.00 -10.74
N VAL A 1248 21.16 38.01 -11.82
CA VAL A 1248 21.59 37.59 -13.15
C VAL A 1248 22.72 38.48 -13.66
N LEU A 1249 22.54 39.80 -13.61
CA LEU A 1249 23.58 40.74 -14.06
C LEU A 1249 24.85 40.61 -13.21
N ILE A 1250 24.76 40.39 -11.90
CA ILE A 1250 25.94 40.15 -11.05
C ILE A 1250 26.66 38.85 -11.40
N SER A 1251 25.92 37.79 -11.76
CA SER A 1251 26.52 36.53 -12.18
C SER A 1251 27.38 36.71 -13.43
N LEU A 1252 26.94 37.53 -14.40
CA LEU A 1252 27.69 37.86 -15.62
C LEU A 1252 28.92 38.75 -15.39
N ILE A 1253 28.97 39.47 -14.27
CA ILE A 1253 30.11 40.32 -13.88
C ILE A 1253 31.24 39.50 -13.23
N SER A 1254 30.91 38.37 -12.59
CA SER A 1254 31.87 37.56 -11.83
C SER A 1254 32.58 36.54 -12.75
N PRO A 1255 33.92 36.37 -12.68
CA PRO A 1255 34.63 35.45 -13.56
C PRO A 1255 34.31 33.97 -13.24
N GLU A 1256 33.96 33.19 -14.28
CA GLU A 1256 33.53 31.78 -14.21
C GLU A 1256 34.67 30.75 -14.01
N SER A 1257 35.88 31.15 -13.61
CA SER A 1257 36.97 30.18 -13.45
C SER A 1257 36.69 29.24 -12.27
N SER A 1258 36.70 27.93 -12.51
CA SER A 1258 36.60 26.94 -11.44
C SER A 1258 37.74 27.20 -10.43
N PRO A 1259 37.44 27.41 -9.14
CA PRO A 1259 38.46 27.76 -8.15
C PRO A 1259 39.50 26.65 -7.94
N ASN A 1260 39.19 25.42 -8.40
CA ASN A 1260 40.04 24.24 -8.30
C ASN A 1260 41.10 24.18 -9.42
N GLU A 1261 40.75 24.48 -10.68
CA GLU A 1261 41.71 24.45 -11.79
C GLU A 1261 42.80 25.52 -11.63
N GLY A 1262 42.40 26.77 -11.33
CA GLY A 1262 43.35 27.87 -11.16
C GLY A 1262 44.30 27.71 -9.96
N LEU A 1263 43.90 26.92 -8.94
CA LEU A 1263 44.78 26.55 -7.82
C LEU A 1263 45.81 25.50 -8.24
N LEU A 1264 45.41 24.49 -9.03
CA LEU A 1264 46.29 23.43 -9.48
C LEU A 1264 47.38 23.97 -10.42
N GLU A 1265 47.00 24.82 -11.39
CA GLU A 1265 47.94 25.50 -12.29
C GLU A 1265 49.00 26.28 -11.50
N GLU A 1266 48.59 27.05 -10.50
CA GLU A 1266 49.51 27.89 -9.74
C GLU A 1266 50.47 27.06 -8.86
N ILE A 1267 50.05 25.90 -8.35
CA ILE A 1267 50.94 24.94 -7.67
C ILE A 1267 52.00 24.39 -8.64
N GLU A 1268 51.65 24.17 -9.91
CA GLU A 1268 52.63 23.75 -10.93
C GLU A 1268 53.65 24.86 -11.19
N VAL A 1269 53.22 26.11 -11.37
CA VAL A 1269 54.14 27.23 -11.58
C VAL A 1269 55.04 27.46 -10.36
N PHE A 1270 54.55 27.23 -9.13
CA PHE A 1270 55.39 27.26 -7.93
C PHE A 1270 56.51 26.20 -7.99
N CYS A 1271 56.20 24.96 -8.40
CA CYS A 1271 57.19 23.91 -8.54
C CYS A 1271 58.21 24.22 -9.65
N GLU A 1272 57.78 24.81 -10.76
CA GLU A 1272 58.70 25.26 -11.83
C GLU A 1272 59.66 26.34 -11.34
N THR A 1273 59.15 27.34 -10.61
CA THR A 1273 59.96 28.43 -10.05
C THR A 1273 61.01 27.92 -9.06
N LEU A 1274 60.70 26.86 -8.30
CA LEU A 1274 61.65 26.20 -7.41
C LEU A 1274 62.81 25.57 -8.21
N MET A 1275 62.53 24.96 -9.37
CA MET A 1275 63.57 24.38 -10.23
C MET A 1275 64.43 25.44 -10.93
N GLU A 1276 63.92 26.65 -11.14
CA GLU A 1276 64.69 27.76 -11.72
C GLU A 1276 65.58 28.50 -10.69
N THR A 1277 65.30 28.35 -9.40
CA THR A 1277 66.02 29.03 -8.30
C THR A 1277 67.07 28.15 -7.60
N GLU A 1278 67.05 26.83 -7.83
CA GLU A 1278 68.15 25.89 -7.54
C GLU A 1278 69.24 25.95 -8.62
#